data_AF-A0A970R403-F1
#
_entry.id   AF-A0A970R403-F1
#
_cell.length_a   1.000
_cell.length_b   1.000
_cell.length_c   1.000
_cell.angle_alpha   90.00
_cell.angle_beta   90.00
_cell.angle_gamma   90.00
#
_symmetry.space_group_name_H-M   'P 1'
#
loop_
_entity.id
_entity.type
_entity.pdbx_description
1 polymer ?
#
loop_
_entity_poly.entity_id
_entity_poly.type
_entity_poly.pdbx_seq_one_letter_code
_entity_poly.pdbx_strand_id
1 'polypeptide(L)'
;MINRHFFTVFLVLVSAVASAGELVQHYQLQWHTIHQQATPEAPVVSRLFFTGADYGSQSANLPLFSIAMPLENAATSVEAKLLNAEYLPLTSDELMLIDNLLMITPAIEPQSHIAGARGVSVAMVHLLPFRLNMLSGKYEKLVAFDLELTPKEGLKNTTAAKEYAANSVLASGEWFRISVQETGIYKVTYEQLAQMGMNLSGVSSATVRLYGNGGGMLPEANSEYRPDDLIENAIQMMDGGDGRFDPGDYFLFYGQSPHAWKYNPSALKFDHQQNIYSDHTYYFITIKAGEGKRIAMLPQATQAATHEATTFADHKFHERDNLSIYKTGRQWLGEVFDVQTTHNFAFSFPNIVTSAQHTLMIRAVAKSVVSSSFTVSMNGDNVATIPIQGAPETSQGDYAKDNTITRRLEISDSDVNVGLKYNKSVSSSIGWLDYIELNVVRNLVFSGAQMDFRNTDTFGEGDITQFVLGNAGSGITVWEVTSPTDAHQVQTTAQNNTLRFKLETPVIREFMAFDGSQFLTAEAAGTITNQNLHAQRNIDYVIVSHPDFLEQADRLADFHRDFSNLTVMVTTPQAVYNEFSSGAQDITAIKEMMRMFYTRAGNGEVMPSYLLLFGDASYDYKDRLQNNTNFVPTYESVNSISYIASFATDDYFGFLDPNESVSERDLVDIGIGRFVVATPEEAKRSVDKVMHYATSRKCMDDWRNVLTFVGDDEEGNLHTNQADDLAKLIENYYPQYNTDKIYLDAYPQQTTAGGQRYPDVNEAINNRIEKGTLVMNYTGHGGEVGWAHERVLQNGDINSWKNYDKMAVFITATCEFARYDDPGRTSAGEYVFLNPKGGGIALFTTARATYAGSNYTLNEKIYQKMFSKNNSAYYAMGDLIRLAKRESNTLGNGLKFLLIGDPALKIAYPDYEVHTTAITFAETGQVADTINALSNVKIEGVVTDNTGAVQSDFNGILKAIVYDKESVESTLGQDSSSQVRTFKLRKNVIYKGQTEVTDGVFSFRFMVPIDIAYNYGQGKISYFAEDGVKTANGYDFNLIVGGFDENTLADKEGPEVELYMNDTTFRWGDFTNENPVLLAHVFDHSGINTVGNSIGHDITAVLDGNTERPYNLNDYYESDAKGYTSGYVRFPFRNLEPGEHMVTFRVWDVFNNSSEASLKFVVVGGDQIIIDKIYSYPNPFATETWFKYNHNKANELTEVKIEIYDLSGRLLTTLQQNNLSSGFYAEPIRWDGTTDSGRSLGGGVYVYRVQIRDEIGRTTSAVSKLVIAR
;
A
#
# COMPACT_ATOMS: atom_id res chain seq x y z
N MET A 1 -6.88 34.14 -46.03
CA MET A 1 -8.36 34.07 -45.88
C MET A 1 -8.66 32.78 -45.15
N ILE A 2 -9.20 32.92 -43.94
CA ILE A 2 -9.13 31.97 -42.82
C ILE A 2 -10.53 31.41 -42.60
N ASN A 3 -10.68 30.07 -42.60
CA ASN A 3 -11.82 29.39 -41.99
C ASN A 3 -11.26 28.48 -40.89
N ARG A 4 -11.23 29.01 -39.67
CA ARG A 4 -10.96 28.30 -38.42
C ARG A 4 -12.26 27.62 -37.97
N HIS A 5 -12.30 26.29 -37.98
CA HIS A 5 -13.26 25.54 -37.17
C HIS A 5 -12.56 25.13 -35.87
N PHE A 6 -12.86 25.87 -34.81
CA PHE A 6 -12.54 25.50 -33.43
C PHE A 6 -13.42 24.29 -33.05
N PHE A 7 -12.80 23.15 -32.80
CA PHE A 7 -13.41 22.07 -32.02
C PHE A 7 -13.16 22.40 -30.55
N THR A 8 -14.21 22.84 -29.86
CA THR A 8 -14.21 23.03 -28.40
C THR A 8 -14.63 21.72 -27.77
N VAL A 9 -13.71 20.99 -27.16
CA VAL A 9 -14.01 19.88 -26.24
C VAL A 9 -13.29 20.17 -24.92
N PHE A 10 -14.07 20.06 -23.85
CA PHE A 10 -13.80 20.53 -22.49
C PHE A 10 -12.49 19.99 -21.90
N LEU A 11 -11.53 20.90 -21.69
CA LEU A 11 -10.52 20.77 -20.65
C LEU A 11 -11.22 21.18 -19.34
N VAL A 12 -11.61 20.21 -18.52
CA VAL A 12 -12.15 20.49 -17.18
C VAL A 12 -10.97 20.87 -16.27
N LEU A 13 -10.55 22.13 -16.36
CA LEU A 13 -9.83 22.80 -15.28
C LEU A 13 -10.88 23.08 -14.19
N VAL A 14 -11.01 22.17 -13.21
CA VAL A 14 -11.85 22.44 -12.03
C VAL A 14 -11.16 23.53 -11.20
N SER A 15 -11.57 24.77 -11.44
CA SER A 15 -11.58 25.84 -10.45
C SER A 15 -12.89 26.61 -10.60
N ALA A 16 -14.01 25.88 -10.60
CA ALA A 16 -15.32 26.48 -10.39
C ALA A 16 -15.53 26.62 -8.89
N VAL A 17 -15.07 27.74 -8.35
CA VAL A 17 -15.50 28.26 -7.05
C VAL A 17 -16.89 28.87 -7.36
N ALA A 18 -17.97 28.22 -6.89
CA ALA A 18 -19.36 28.63 -7.18
C ALA A 18 -20.21 28.98 -5.94
N SER A 19 -20.66 30.25 -5.88
CA SER A 19 -21.55 30.80 -4.84
C SER A 19 -22.98 30.23 -4.90
N ALA A 20 -23.81 30.56 -3.89
CA ALA A 20 -25.16 30.05 -3.54
C ALA A 20 -26.26 29.98 -4.65
N GLY A 21 -25.98 29.45 -5.85
CA GLY A 21 -26.91 29.28 -6.97
C GLY A 21 -27.07 27.82 -7.40
N GLU A 22 -28.08 27.56 -8.24
CA GLU A 22 -28.33 26.27 -8.90
C GLU A 22 -27.15 25.92 -9.83
N LEU A 23 -26.57 24.73 -9.67
CA LEU A 23 -25.45 24.24 -10.48
C LEU A 23 -25.96 23.20 -11.48
N VAL A 24 -25.87 23.48 -12.78
CA VAL A 24 -26.30 22.54 -13.83
C VAL A 24 -25.10 22.12 -14.69
N GLN A 25 -24.89 20.81 -14.83
CA GLN A 25 -23.82 20.24 -15.66
C GLN A 25 -24.34 19.15 -16.59
N HIS A 26 -23.94 19.20 -17.87
CA HIS A 26 -24.31 18.22 -18.88
C HIS A 26 -23.40 16.99 -18.85
N TYR A 27 -23.99 15.80 -19.02
CA TYR A 27 -23.31 14.51 -19.04
C TYR A 27 -23.80 13.64 -20.21
N GLN A 28 -22.87 12.88 -20.80
CA GLN A 28 -23.15 11.84 -21.80
C GLN A 28 -22.54 10.52 -21.35
N LEU A 29 -23.34 9.44 -21.33
CA LEU A 29 -22.90 8.09 -20.93
C LEU A 29 -22.54 7.27 -22.16
N GLN A 30 -21.26 6.91 -22.27
CA GLN A 30 -20.74 6.08 -23.36
C GLN A 30 -20.83 4.60 -23.00
N TRP A 31 -21.91 3.94 -23.41
CA TRP A 31 -22.14 2.51 -23.18
C TRP A 31 -21.28 1.63 -24.08
N HIS A 32 -20.72 0.57 -23.50
CA HIS A 32 -19.90 -0.43 -24.20
C HIS A 32 -20.63 -1.78 -24.26
N THR A 33 -20.09 -2.71 -25.05
CA THR A 33 -20.55 -4.11 -25.07
C THR A 33 -20.21 -4.85 -23.77
N ILE A 34 -20.94 -5.96 -23.54
CA ILE A 34 -20.94 -6.82 -22.35
C ILE A 34 -19.53 -7.05 -21.76
N HIS A 35 -19.32 -6.66 -20.50
CA HIS A 35 -18.09 -6.85 -19.72
C HIS A 35 -17.99 -8.30 -19.27
N GLN A 36 -16.90 -9.01 -19.58
CA GLN A 36 -16.65 -10.40 -19.21
C GLN A 36 -15.47 -10.48 -18.23
N GLN A 37 -15.72 -10.70 -16.93
CA GLN A 37 -14.64 -10.80 -15.93
C GLN A 37 -14.19 -12.24 -15.67
N ALA A 38 -12.91 -12.52 -15.86
CA ALA A 38 -12.28 -13.81 -15.54
C ALA A 38 -11.39 -13.69 -14.29
N THR A 39 -11.21 -14.78 -13.55
CA THR A 39 -10.21 -14.85 -12.47
C THR A 39 -9.53 -16.22 -12.53
N PRO A 40 -8.28 -16.39 -12.04
CA PRO A 40 -7.50 -17.62 -12.19
C PRO A 40 -8.18 -18.91 -11.72
N GLU A 41 -9.24 -18.83 -10.90
CA GLU A 41 -9.90 -19.98 -10.26
C GLU A 41 -11.38 -20.19 -10.67
N ALA A 42 -11.95 -19.40 -11.61
CA ALA A 42 -13.42 -19.45 -11.84
C ALA A 42 -13.93 -18.93 -13.21
N PRO A 43 -15.22 -19.19 -13.57
CA PRO A 43 -15.79 -18.88 -14.88
C PRO A 43 -16.12 -17.39 -15.11
N VAL A 44 -16.17 -17.02 -16.39
CA VAL A 44 -16.41 -15.67 -16.93
C VAL A 44 -17.81 -15.13 -16.59
N VAL A 45 -17.89 -13.93 -15.98
CA VAL A 45 -19.17 -13.25 -15.66
C VAL A 45 -19.41 -12.07 -16.60
N SER A 46 -20.59 -12.03 -17.23
CA SER A 46 -21.03 -10.99 -18.19
C SER A 46 -21.88 -9.89 -17.54
N ARG A 47 -21.59 -8.60 -17.75
CA ARG A 47 -22.37 -7.45 -17.21
C ARG A 47 -22.42 -6.22 -18.12
N LEU A 48 -23.33 -5.28 -17.83
CA LEU A 48 -23.43 -3.99 -18.55
C LEU A 48 -22.40 -2.97 -18.02
N PHE A 49 -21.88 -2.11 -18.90
CA PHE A 49 -20.83 -1.14 -18.59
C PHE A 49 -20.90 0.13 -19.47
N PHE A 50 -20.49 1.27 -18.91
CA PHE A 50 -20.22 2.52 -19.63
C PHE A 50 -18.96 3.19 -19.07
N THR A 51 -18.31 4.08 -19.84
CA THR A 51 -17.10 4.79 -19.40
C THR A 51 -17.34 5.55 -18.08
N GLY A 52 -16.56 5.25 -17.04
CA GLY A 52 -16.70 5.88 -15.72
C GLY A 52 -17.78 5.26 -14.83
N ALA A 53 -18.33 4.10 -15.20
CA ALA A 53 -19.25 3.35 -14.34
C ALA A 53 -18.56 2.86 -13.07
N ASP A 54 -19.23 3.04 -11.93
CA ASP A 54 -18.87 2.49 -10.64
C ASP A 54 -19.80 1.32 -10.27
N TYR A 55 -19.36 0.42 -9.39
CA TYR A 55 -20.11 -0.75 -8.97
C TYR A 55 -20.11 -0.82 -7.44
N GLY A 56 -21.11 -0.21 -6.82
CA GLY A 56 -21.25 -0.15 -5.37
C GLY A 56 -21.67 -1.49 -4.74
N SER A 57 -21.53 -1.60 -3.41
CA SER A 57 -21.81 -2.81 -2.64
C SER A 57 -23.28 -3.28 -2.69
N GLN A 58 -24.24 -2.38 -2.92
CA GLN A 58 -25.67 -2.72 -2.97
C GLN A 58 -26.18 -3.22 -4.34
N SER A 59 -25.42 -3.00 -5.41
CA SER A 59 -25.83 -3.31 -6.78
C SER A 59 -24.66 -3.89 -7.57
N ALA A 60 -23.95 -4.86 -6.98
CA ALA A 60 -22.65 -5.39 -7.43
C ALA A 60 -22.53 -5.72 -8.94
N ASN A 61 -23.64 -5.95 -9.64
CA ASN A 61 -23.68 -6.27 -11.08
C ASN A 61 -24.27 -5.17 -11.99
N LEU A 62 -24.75 -4.05 -11.44
CA LEU A 62 -25.32 -2.95 -12.23
C LEU A 62 -24.42 -1.70 -12.18
N PRO A 63 -24.10 -1.08 -13.33
CA PRO A 63 -23.26 0.10 -13.36
C PRO A 63 -23.98 1.32 -12.81
N LEU A 64 -23.29 2.08 -11.95
CA LEU A 64 -23.75 3.34 -11.37
C LEU A 64 -22.98 4.51 -11.99
N PHE A 65 -23.66 5.63 -12.19
CA PHE A 65 -22.99 6.91 -12.46
C PHE A 65 -22.72 7.60 -11.13
N SER A 66 -21.47 8.03 -10.91
CA SER A 66 -21.00 8.65 -9.67
C SER A 66 -20.20 9.93 -9.95
N ILE A 67 -20.46 11.01 -9.23
CA ILE A 67 -19.65 12.24 -9.28
C ILE A 67 -19.45 12.85 -7.89
N ALA A 68 -18.36 13.60 -7.73
CA ALA A 68 -18.07 14.43 -6.57
C ALA A 68 -17.85 15.89 -7.00
N MET A 69 -18.50 16.84 -6.33
CA MET A 69 -18.41 18.27 -6.64
C MET A 69 -18.21 19.11 -5.36
N PRO A 70 -17.10 19.85 -5.21
CA PRO A 70 -16.93 20.77 -4.07
C PRO A 70 -18.02 21.86 -4.06
N LEU A 71 -18.46 22.26 -2.86
CA LEU A 71 -19.44 23.32 -2.65
C LEU A 71 -18.78 24.52 -1.95
N GLU A 72 -19.13 25.77 -2.33
CA GLU A 72 -18.58 26.97 -1.66
C GLU A 72 -19.14 27.19 -0.25
N ASN A 73 -20.38 26.75 -0.01
CA ASN A 73 -21.06 26.97 1.25
C ASN A 73 -20.99 25.73 2.13
N ALA A 74 -21.05 25.93 3.46
CA ALA A 74 -21.25 24.87 4.45
C ALA A 74 -22.68 24.30 4.37
N ALA A 75 -23.06 23.82 3.18
CA ALA A 75 -24.31 23.15 2.94
C ALA A 75 -24.35 21.90 3.83
N THR A 76 -25.52 21.63 4.40
CA THR A 76 -25.73 20.45 5.25
C THR A 76 -26.48 19.35 4.50
N SER A 77 -27.04 19.68 3.34
CA SER A 77 -27.61 18.71 2.40
C SER A 77 -27.54 19.24 0.98
N VAL A 78 -27.66 18.35 0.00
CA VAL A 78 -27.72 18.68 -1.42
C VAL A 78 -28.86 17.88 -2.05
N GLU A 79 -29.64 18.51 -2.91
CA GLU A 79 -30.64 17.85 -3.75
C GLU A 79 -30.10 17.75 -5.18
N ALA A 80 -30.14 16.56 -5.77
CA ALA A 80 -29.76 16.33 -7.15
C ALA A 80 -31.00 16.02 -8.01
N LYS A 81 -31.11 16.67 -9.17
CA LYS A 81 -32.18 16.45 -10.14
C LYS A 81 -31.62 16.17 -11.52
N LEU A 82 -32.31 15.30 -12.24
CA LEU A 82 -31.99 14.93 -13.60
C LEU A 82 -32.92 15.67 -14.56
N LEU A 83 -32.34 16.46 -15.45
CA LEU A 83 -32.99 17.28 -16.47
C LEU A 83 -32.59 16.80 -17.87
N ASN A 84 -33.39 17.12 -18.89
CA ASN A 84 -33.07 16.87 -20.32
C ASN A 84 -32.56 15.44 -20.62
N ALA A 85 -33.20 14.44 -19.99
CA ALA A 85 -32.78 13.03 -20.04
C ALA A 85 -33.07 12.36 -21.39
N GLU A 86 -32.06 11.74 -21.98
CA GLU A 86 -32.16 10.93 -23.20
C GLU A 86 -31.93 9.44 -22.91
N TYR A 87 -32.71 8.57 -23.56
CA TYR A 87 -32.75 7.13 -23.27
C TYR A 87 -32.71 6.26 -24.52
N LEU A 88 -32.17 5.05 -24.39
CA LEU A 88 -32.23 3.98 -25.40
C LEU A 88 -32.82 2.69 -24.81
N PRO A 89 -33.68 1.94 -25.53
CA PRO A 89 -34.15 0.63 -25.08
C PRO A 89 -33.00 -0.37 -24.90
N LEU A 90 -33.07 -1.19 -23.85
CA LEU A 90 -32.19 -2.34 -23.70
C LEU A 90 -32.49 -3.39 -24.77
N THR A 91 -31.43 -3.99 -25.31
CA THR A 91 -31.51 -5.16 -26.17
C THR A 91 -31.83 -6.43 -25.36
N SER A 92 -32.23 -7.51 -26.04
CA SER A 92 -32.52 -8.79 -25.38
C SER A 92 -31.31 -9.35 -24.64
N ASP A 93 -30.11 -9.20 -25.21
CA ASP A 93 -28.87 -9.70 -24.62
C ASP A 93 -28.50 -8.90 -23.36
N GLU A 94 -28.69 -7.57 -23.40
CA GLU A 94 -28.46 -6.70 -22.24
C GLU A 94 -29.42 -7.00 -21.08
N LEU A 95 -30.69 -7.31 -21.39
CA LEU A 95 -31.69 -7.70 -20.40
C LEU A 95 -31.33 -9.00 -19.67
N MET A 96 -30.68 -9.94 -20.35
CA MET A 96 -30.25 -11.21 -19.75
C MET A 96 -29.14 -11.05 -18.71
N LEU A 97 -28.46 -9.89 -18.68
CA LEU A 97 -27.38 -9.60 -17.74
C LEU A 97 -27.84 -8.89 -16.47
N ILE A 98 -29.13 -8.57 -16.37
CA ILE A 98 -29.69 -7.89 -15.21
C ILE A 98 -30.34 -8.94 -14.30
N ASP A 99 -29.61 -9.34 -13.26
CA ASP A 99 -30.03 -10.39 -12.33
C ASP A 99 -31.28 -10.03 -11.51
N ASN A 100 -31.57 -8.72 -11.35
CA ASN A 100 -32.70 -8.26 -10.56
C ASN A 100 -33.36 -7.00 -11.16
N LEU A 101 -34.25 -7.23 -12.11
CA LEU A 101 -35.04 -6.17 -12.76
C LEU A 101 -35.95 -5.38 -11.78
N LEU A 102 -36.24 -5.91 -10.58
CA LEU A 102 -37.05 -5.21 -9.58
C LEU A 102 -36.36 -3.97 -9.00
N MET A 103 -35.04 -3.85 -9.17
CA MET A 103 -34.30 -2.64 -8.79
C MET A 103 -34.52 -1.47 -9.77
N ILE A 104 -35.05 -1.73 -10.97
CA ILE A 104 -35.25 -0.70 -11.99
C ILE A 104 -36.65 -0.10 -11.84
N THR A 105 -36.69 1.20 -11.52
CA THR A 105 -37.91 1.97 -11.29
C THR A 105 -38.41 2.68 -12.56
N PRO A 106 -39.66 3.19 -12.60
CA PRO A 106 -40.17 3.97 -13.73
C PRO A 106 -39.43 5.28 -14.02
N ALA A 107 -38.77 5.86 -13.01
CA ALA A 107 -37.97 7.07 -13.10
C ALA A 107 -36.60 6.84 -12.46
N ILE A 108 -35.57 7.49 -13.01
CA ILE A 108 -34.24 7.54 -12.41
C ILE A 108 -34.26 8.63 -11.36
N GLU A 109 -34.01 8.26 -10.11
CA GLU A 109 -33.92 9.19 -8.98
C GLU A 109 -32.45 9.28 -8.52
N PRO A 110 -31.76 10.41 -8.78
CA PRO A 110 -30.43 10.62 -8.26
C PRO A 110 -30.43 10.59 -6.74
N GLN A 111 -29.51 9.82 -6.16
CA GLN A 111 -29.19 9.86 -4.74
C GLN A 111 -28.05 10.84 -4.52
N SER A 112 -28.20 11.74 -3.55
CA SER A 112 -27.18 12.73 -3.25
C SER A 112 -26.98 12.94 -1.76
N HIS A 113 -25.74 13.15 -1.34
CA HIS A 113 -25.39 13.48 0.04
C HIS A 113 -24.19 14.43 0.07
N ILE A 114 -23.85 14.92 1.27
CA ILE A 114 -22.66 15.72 1.48
C ILE A 114 -21.63 14.88 2.23
N ALA A 115 -20.39 14.89 1.72
CA ALA A 115 -19.20 14.42 2.40
C ALA A 115 -18.33 15.62 2.84
N GLY A 116 -17.53 15.43 3.89
CA GLY A 116 -16.49 16.37 4.29
C GLY A 116 -15.17 16.04 3.58
N ALA A 117 -14.38 17.05 3.25
CA ALA A 117 -13.00 16.88 2.81
C ALA A 117 -12.19 18.10 3.25
N ARG A 118 -11.44 17.95 4.34
CA ARG A 118 -10.63 18.98 4.99
C ARG A 118 -11.49 20.20 5.37
N GLY A 119 -12.70 19.94 5.87
CA GLY A 119 -13.67 20.96 6.28
C GLY A 119 -14.44 21.60 5.11
N VAL A 120 -14.20 21.15 3.88
CA VAL A 120 -14.94 21.57 2.68
C VAL A 120 -16.08 20.59 2.42
N SER A 121 -17.29 21.11 2.21
CA SER A 121 -18.44 20.29 1.82
C SER A 121 -18.33 19.85 0.36
N VAL A 122 -18.50 18.55 0.11
CA VAL A 122 -18.47 17.95 -1.23
C VAL A 122 -19.83 17.30 -1.50
N ALA A 123 -20.51 17.70 -2.56
CA ALA A 123 -21.71 17.02 -3.05
C ALA A 123 -21.32 15.71 -3.73
N MET A 124 -21.86 14.61 -3.21
CA MET A 124 -21.68 13.26 -3.73
C MET A 124 -22.98 12.82 -4.36
N VAL A 125 -22.97 12.42 -5.63
CA VAL A 125 -24.18 12.06 -6.38
C VAL A 125 -23.99 10.71 -7.05
N HIS A 126 -25.00 9.85 -6.91
CA HIS A 126 -25.06 8.53 -7.52
C HIS A 126 -26.41 8.32 -8.20
N LEU A 127 -26.44 7.66 -9.35
CA LEU A 127 -27.69 7.22 -9.96
C LEU A 127 -27.53 5.89 -10.70
N LEU A 128 -28.59 5.08 -10.64
CA LEU A 128 -28.72 3.88 -11.45
C LEU A 128 -29.28 4.29 -12.83
N PRO A 129 -28.53 4.18 -13.92
CA PRO A 129 -28.88 4.76 -15.21
C PRO A 129 -29.86 3.89 -16.03
N PHE A 130 -30.83 3.27 -15.36
CA PHE A 130 -31.87 2.45 -15.98
C PHE A 130 -33.26 2.86 -15.52
N ARG A 131 -34.26 2.74 -16.41
CA ARG A 131 -35.67 2.90 -16.06
C ARG A 131 -36.56 1.88 -16.74
N LEU A 132 -37.75 1.67 -16.19
CA LEU A 132 -38.87 0.99 -16.85
C LEU A 132 -39.79 2.03 -17.49
N ASN A 133 -39.81 2.09 -18.82
CA ASN A 133 -40.73 2.98 -19.53
C ASN A 133 -42.17 2.42 -19.45
N MET A 134 -43.01 3.04 -18.62
CA MET A 134 -44.39 2.60 -18.37
C MET A 134 -45.32 2.70 -19.59
N LEU A 135 -44.96 3.49 -20.61
CA LEU A 135 -45.75 3.61 -21.86
C LEU A 135 -45.43 2.48 -22.84
N SER A 136 -44.15 2.09 -22.96
CA SER A 136 -43.71 1.06 -23.89
C SER A 136 -43.58 -0.33 -23.26
N GLY A 137 -43.52 -0.42 -21.93
CA GLY A 137 -43.23 -1.63 -21.17
C GLY A 137 -41.78 -2.11 -21.29
N LYS A 138 -40.88 -1.30 -21.87
CA LYS A 138 -39.47 -1.67 -22.10
C LYS A 138 -38.56 -1.06 -21.04
N TYR A 139 -37.52 -1.80 -20.68
CA TYR A 139 -36.40 -1.26 -19.91
C TYR A 139 -35.50 -0.43 -20.83
N GLU A 140 -35.07 0.73 -20.35
CA GLU A 140 -34.26 1.69 -21.09
C GLU A 140 -33.03 2.10 -20.27
N LYS A 141 -31.90 2.33 -20.94
CA LYS A 141 -30.67 2.90 -20.38
C LYS A 141 -30.57 4.38 -20.69
N LEU A 142 -30.05 5.16 -19.74
CA LEU A 142 -29.79 6.59 -19.88
C LEU A 142 -28.53 6.84 -20.72
N VAL A 143 -28.57 7.78 -21.68
CA VAL A 143 -27.42 8.08 -22.58
C VAL A 143 -26.93 9.52 -22.49
N ALA A 144 -27.79 10.47 -22.12
CA ALA A 144 -27.40 11.85 -21.86
C ALA A 144 -28.37 12.51 -20.87
N PHE A 145 -27.90 13.49 -20.11
CA PHE A 145 -28.71 14.25 -19.16
C PHE A 145 -27.99 15.52 -18.70
N ASP A 146 -28.75 16.46 -18.15
CA ASP A 146 -28.23 17.55 -17.32
C ASP A 146 -28.47 17.21 -15.85
N LEU A 147 -27.46 17.38 -15.00
CA LEU A 147 -27.56 17.22 -13.57
C LEU A 147 -27.61 18.58 -12.89
N GLU A 148 -28.70 18.86 -12.19
CA GLU A 148 -28.89 20.05 -11.38
C GLU A 148 -28.62 19.72 -9.90
N LEU A 149 -27.73 20.47 -9.26
CA LEU A 149 -27.47 20.39 -7.81
C LEU A 149 -27.96 21.66 -7.13
N THR A 150 -28.76 21.46 -6.07
CA THR A 150 -29.26 22.52 -5.19
C THR A 150 -28.74 22.29 -3.78
N PRO A 151 -27.64 22.95 -3.37
CA PRO A 151 -27.17 22.93 -1.98
C PRO A 151 -28.21 23.58 -1.06
N LYS A 152 -28.46 22.99 0.09
CA LYS A 152 -29.36 23.54 1.12
C LYS A 152 -28.63 23.78 2.42
N GLU A 153 -28.80 24.98 2.97
CA GLU A 153 -28.41 25.28 4.34
C GLU A 153 -29.47 24.72 5.29
N GLY A 154 -29.10 23.74 6.10
CA GLY A 154 -29.89 23.28 7.23
C GLY A 154 -29.39 23.91 8.53
N LEU A 155 -30.07 23.59 9.63
CA LEU A 155 -29.58 23.91 10.97
C LEU A 155 -28.21 23.25 11.13
N LYS A 156 -27.15 24.06 11.27
CA LYS A 156 -25.84 23.55 11.65
C LYS A 156 -26.03 22.85 12.99
N ASN A 157 -25.85 21.53 13.03
CA ASN A 157 -25.58 20.84 14.28
C ASN A 157 -24.20 21.33 14.73
N THR A 158 -24.18 22.41 15.50
CA THR A 158 -22.98 22.84 16.21
C THR A 158 -22.81 21.88 17.38
N THR A 159 -22.32 20.67 17.11
CA THR A 159 -21.54 19.99 18.15
C THR A 159 -20.41 20.95 18.49
N ALA A 160 -20.33 21.35 19.77
CA ALA A 160 -19.24 22.19 20.23
C ALA A 160 -17.92 21.54 19.80
N ALA A 161 -16.98 22.33 19.27
CA ALA A 161 -15.67 21.82 18.91
C ALA A 161 -15.08 21.12 20.15
N LYS A 162 -14.68 19.84 20.01
CA LYS A 162 -14.04 19.11 21.10
C LYS A 162 -12.76 19.87 21.47
N GLU A 163 -12.71 20.42 22.69
CA GLU A 163 -11.49 21.03 23.21
C GLU A 163 -10.59 19.93 23.76
N TYR A 164 -9.45 19.71 23.09
CA TYR A 164 -8.42 18.77 23.49
C TYR A 164 -7.55 19.34 24.61
N ALA A 165 -7.19 18.51 25.60
CA ALA A 165 -6.35 18.85 26.72
C ALA A 165 -5.01 19.43 26.26
N ALA A 166 -4.55 20.46 26.97
CA ALA A 166 -3.30 21.13 26.60
C ALA A 166 -2.06 20.26 26.87
N ASN A 167 -2.13 19.41 27.90
CA ASN A 167 -1.08 18.48 28.31
C ASN A 167 -1.72 17.18 28.80
N SER A 168 -1.05 16.05 28.57
CA SER A 168 -1.47 14.78 29.15
C SER A 168 -1.18 14.73 30.65
N VAL A 169 -2.00 14.02 31.42
CA VAL A 169 -1.69 13.68 32.82
C VAL A 169 -0.37 12.90 32.92
N LEU A 170 0.02 12.16 31.88
CA LEU A 170 1.28 11.43 31.80
C LEU A 170 2.50 12.34 31.56
N ALA A 171 2.32 13.65 31.39
CA ALA A 171 3.41 14.58 31.10
C ALA A 171 4.46 14.67 32.22
N SER A 172 4.07 14.35 33.45
CA SER A 172 4.97 14.34 34.60
C SER A 172 4.49 13.34 35.65
N GLY A 173 5.41 12.88 36.51
CA GLY A 173 5.10 11.96 37.60
C GLY A 173 5.93 10.69 37.56
N GLU A 174 5.49 9.71 38.33
CA GLU A 174 5.99 8.34 38.35
C GLU A 174 4.78 7.43 38.16
N TRP A 175 4.76 6.70 37.06
CA TRP A 175 3.56 6.01 36.56
C TRP A 175 3.79 4.51 36.46
N PHE A 176 2.88 3.76 37.04
CA PHE A 176 2.84 2.30 36.98
C PHE A 176 1.55 1.86 36.34
N ARG A 177 1.61 0.91 35.41
CA ARG A 177 0.47 0.39 34.69
C ARG A 177 0.05 -0.95 35.28
N ILE A 178 -1.25 -1.16 35.42
CA ILE A 178 -1.86 -2.44 35.77
C ILE A 178 -2.91 -2.82 34.73
N SER A 179 -3.21 -4.11 34.59
CA SER A 179 -4.24 -4.64 33.69
C SER A 179 -5.30 -5.46 34.43
N VAL A 180 -6.49 -5.50 33.85
CA VAL A 180 -7.64 -6.30 34.32
C VAL A 180 -8.34 -6.99 33.13
N GLN A 181 -9.05 -8.09 33.39
CA GLN A 181 -9.73 -8.90 32.35
C GLN A 181 -11.24 -9.02 32.57
N GLU A 182 -11.69 -8.93 33.82
CA GLU A 182 -13.10 -9.11 34.18
C GLU A 182 -13.65 -7.85 34.85
N THR A 183 -14.96 -7.61 34.71
CA THR A 183 -15.64 -6.53 35.44
C THR A 183 -15.82 -6.92 36.91
N GLY A 184 -15.42 -6.07 37.85
CA GLY A 184 -15.53 -6.38 39.28
C GLY A 184 -14.80 -5.42 40.20
N ILE A 185 -14.79 -5.73 41.49
CA ILE A 185 -14.01 -5.00 42.50
C ILE A 185 -12.62 -5.61 42.61
N TYR A 186 -11.62 -4.78 42.31
CA TYR A 186 -10.21 -5.14 42.34
C TYR A 186 -9.53 -4.63 43.60
N LYS A 187 -8.60 -5.43 44.13
CA LYS A 187 -7.72 -5.09 45.24
C LYS A 187 -6.28 -4.93 44.74
N VAL A 188 -5.66 -3.81 45.10
CA VAL A 188 -4.24 -3.54 44.83
C VAL A 188 -3.54 -3.26 46.15
N THR A 189 -2.54 -4.08 46.49
CA THR A 189 -1.88 -4.02 47.79
C THR A 189 -0.58 -3.21 47.78
N TYR A 190 -0.15 -2.79 48.96
CA TYR A 190 1.18 -2.21 49.17
C TYR A 190 2.28 -3.10 48.58
N GLU A 191 2.24 -4.41 48.87
CA GLU A 191 3.27 -5.35 48.44
C GLU A 191 3.32 -5.47 46.92
N GLN A 192 2.16 -5.44 46.26
CA GLN A 192 2.08 -5.48 44.81
C GLN A 192 2.77 -4.25 44.19
N LEU A 193 2.46 -3.05 44.68
CA LEU A 193 3.08 -1.81 44.19
C LEU A 193 4.58 -1.75 44.49
N ALA A 194 5.00 -2.21 45.67
CA ALA A 194 6.42 -2.31 46.02
C ALA A 194 7.17 -3.30 45.10
N GLN A 195 6.56 -4.44 44.76
CA GLN A 195 7.11 -5.43 43.82
C GLN A 195 7.23 -4.89 42.39
N MET A 196 6.30 -4.01 41.99
CA MET A 196 6.39 -3.30 40.70
C MET A 196 7.53 -2.27 40.68
N GLY A 197 8.10 -1.93 41.84
CA GLY A 197 9.21 -0.99 41.97
C GLY A 197 8.83 0.41 42.46
N MET A 198 7.57 0.62 42.88
CA MET A 198 7.13 1.91 43.41
C MET A 198 7.76 2.19 44.77
N ASN A 199 8.33 3.38 44.96
CA ASN A 199 8.86 3.78 46.26
C ASN A 199 7.73 4.24 47.20
N LEU A 200 7.30 3.33 48.08
CA LEU A 200 6.21 3.56 49.02
C LEU A 200 6.65 4.05 50.41
N SER A 201 7.95 4.30 50.62
CA SER A 201 8.46 4.68 51.94
C SER A 201 7.91 6.04 52.38
N GLY A 202 7.08 6.05 53.43
CA GLY A 202 6.52 7.28 53.98
C GLY A 202 5.44 7.92 53.11
N VAL A 203 4.84 7.17 52.18
CA VAL A 203 3.75 7.66 51.33
C VAL A 203 2.47 7.84 52.15
N SER A 204 1.80 8.97 51.94
CA SER A 204 0.47 9.18 52.51
C SER A 204 -0.58 8.43 51.70
N SER A 205 -1.51 7.76 52.38
CA SER A 205 -2.65 7.10 51.73
C SER A 205 -3.51 8.07 50.92
N ALA A 206 -3.51 9.37 51.24
CA ALA A 206 -4.22 10.39 50.49
C ALA A 206 -3.64 10.65 49.09
N THR A 207 -2.36 10.34 48.84
CA THR A 207 -1.70 10.66 47.57
C THR A 207 -1.80 9.55 46.52
N VAL A 208 -2.32 8.37 46.86
CA VAL A 208 -2.54 7.28 45.90
C VAL A 208 -3.68 7.67 44.95
N ARG A 209 -3.39 7.62 43.65
CA ARG A 209 -4.33 7.94 42.55
C ARG A 209 -4.33 6.82 41.52
N LEU A 210 -5.49 6.60 40.91
CA LEU A 210 -5.70 5.65 39.83
C LEU A 210 -6.31 6.38 38.64
N TYR A 211 -5.83 6.10 37.44
CA TYR A 211 -6.28 6.69 36.19
C TYR A 211 -6.61 5.59 35.19
N GLY A 212 -7.62 5.80 34.36
CA GLY A 212 -8.03 4.84 33.35
C GLY A 212 -9.42 5.17 32.81
N ASN A 213 -9.68 4.80 31.57
CA ASN A 213 -10.91 5.18 30.88
C ASN A 213 -12.01 4.10 30.93
N GLY A 214 -11.77 3.01 31.68
CA GLY A 214 -12.65 1.86 31.72
C GLY A 214 -12.38 0.89 30.56
N GLY A 215 -13.32 -0.01 30.32
CA GLY A 215 -13.25 -1.07 29.31
C GLY A 215 -13.90 -0.72 27.97
N GLY A 216 -13.93 -1.69 27.05
CA GLY A 216 -14.52 -1.53 25.71
C GLY A 216 -13.52 -1.06 24.63
N MET A 217 -14.00 -1.04 23.39
CA MET A 217 -13.29 -0.43 22.26
C MET A 217 -13.69 1.03 22.12
N LEU A 218 -12.78 1.87 21.62
CA LEU A 218 -13.11 3.23 21.22
C LEU A 218 -14.13 3.22 20.08
N PRO A 219 -15.07 4.18 20.05
CA PRO A 219 -16.04 4.27 18.98
C PRO A 219 -15.39 4.79 17.70
N GLU A 220 -15.65 4.13 16.57
CA GLU A 220 -15.05 4.46 15.27
C GLU A 220 -15.56 5.79 14.69
N ALA A 221 -16.82 6.14 14.99
CA ALA A 221 -17.49 7.31 14.48
C ALA A 221 -17.07 8.58 15.22
N ASN A 222 -16.60 9.59 14.49
CA ASN A 222 -16.02 10.82 15.05
C ASN A 222 -16.98 11.63 15.92
N SER A 223 -18.29 11.44 15.74
CA SER A 223 -19.37 12.10 16.48
C SER A 223 -19.69 11.44 17.83
N GLU A 224 -19.25 10.20 18.07
CA GLU A 224 -19.45 9.51 19.34
C GLU A 224 -18.45 9.99 20.40
N TYR A 225 -18.92 10.08 21.64
CA TYR A 225 -18.09 10.51 22.76
C TYR A 225 -16.97 9.52 23.02
N ARG A 226 -15.76 10.04 23.21
CA ARG A 226 -14.63 9.30 23.73
C ARG A 226 -13.82 10.20 24.68
N PRO A 227 -13.27 9.64 25.77
CA PRO A 227 -12.34 10.37 26.63
C PRO A 227 -11.20 10.97 25.82
N ASP A 228 -10.76 12.15 26.24
CA ASP A 228 -9.70 12.90 25.58
C ASP A 228 -8.31 12.46 26.05
N ASP A 229 -8.15 12.36 27.36
CA ASP A 229 -6.97 11.86 28.06
C ASP A 229 -7.42 10.92 29.20
N LEU A 230 -6.50 10.39 30.00
CA LEU A 230 -6.82 9.50 31.12
C LEU A 230 -7.66 10.19 32.21
N ILE A 231 -8.77 9.56 32.61
CA ILE A 231 -9.65 10.03 33.67
C ILE A 231 -9.24 9.45 35.04
N GLU A 232 -9.22 10.27 36.09
CA GLU A 232 -8.99 9.78 37.45
C GLU A 232 -10.20 8.98 37.98
N ASN A 233 -9.92 7.80 38.53
CA ASN A 233 -10.89 6.85 39.06
C ASN A 233 -11.02 6.99 40.57
N ALA A 234 -12.25 6.90 41.08
CA ALA A 234 -12.51 6.86 42.51
C ALA A 234 -12.01 5.53 43.13
N ILE A 235 -11.21 5.61 44.20
CA ILE A 235 -10.73 4.44 44.95
C ILE A 235 -11.23 4.45 46.39
N GLN A 236 -11.43 3.26 46.98
CA GLN A 236 -11.63 3.12 48.42
C GLN A 236 -10.31 2.70 49.08
N MET A 237 -9.84 3.53 50.00
CA MET A 237 -8.58 3.33 50.70
C MET A 237 -8.79 2.50 51.98
N MET A 238 -7.95 1.48 52.20
CA MET A 238 -7.94 0.63 53.40
C MET A 238 -6.56 0.69 54.05
N ASP A 239 -6.36 1.65 54.94
CA ASP A 239 -5.09 2.01 55.58
C ASP A 239 -5.10 1.91 57.12
N GLY A 240 -6.11 1.24 57.68
CA GLY A 240 -6.30 1.17 59.14
C GLY A 240 -6.61 2.51 59.83
N GLY A 241 -6.75 3.61 59.08
CA GLY A 241 -7.11 4.95 59.57
C GLY A 241 -5.95 5.80 60.07
N ASP A 242 -4.69 5.43 59.82
CA ASP A 242 -3.52 6.21 60.24
C ASP A 242 -3.02 7.22 59.18
N GLY A 243 -3.61 7.18 57.97
CA GLY A 243 -3.33 8.08 56.86
C GLY A 243 -2.03 7.78 56.10
N ARG A 244 -1.40 6.63 56.36
CA ARG A 244 -0.15 6.17 55.73
C ARG A 244 -0.42 4.91 54.92
N PHE A 245 0.30 4.74 53.82
CA PHE A 245 0.19 3.53 53.01
C PHE A 245 1.39 2.62 53.31
N ASP A 246 1.22 1.75 54.29
CA ASP A 246 2.25 0.89 54.89
C ASP A 246 1.98 -0.61 54.55
N PRO A 247 2.92 -1.54 54.83
CA PRO A 247 2.73 -2.96 54.54
C PRO A 247 1.44 -3.54 55.18
N GLY A 248 0.66 -4.26 54.38
CA GLY A 248 -0.68 -4.75 54.75
C GLY A 248 -1.84 -3.89 54.24
N ASP A 249 -1.59 -2.64 53.84
CA ASP A 249 -2.61 -1.74 53.30
C ASP A 249 -2.92 -2.03 51.83
N TYR A 250 -4.10 -1.59 51.40
CA TYR A 250 -4.55 -1.74 50.02
C TYR A 250 -5.59 -0.68 49.65
N PHE A 251 -5.84 -0.53 48.36
CA PHE A 251 -7.03 0.17 47.89
C PHE A 251 -7.89 -0.75 47.02
N LEU A 252 -9.18 -0.42 46.97
CA LEU A 252 -10.16 -1.05 46.10
C LEU A 252 -10.60 -0.09 44.99
N PHE A 253 -10.87 -0.63 43.81
CA PHE A 253 -11.45 0.11 42.71
C PHE A 253 -12.37 -0.77 41.87
N TYR A 254 -13.25 -0.14 41.09
CA TYR A 254 -14.10 -0.85 40.12
C TYR A 254 -13.36 -0.95 38.79
N GLY A 255 -13.01 -2.16 38.38
CA GLY A 255 -12.41 -2.44 37.08
C GLY A 255 -13.46 -2.98 36.12
N GLN A 256 -13.35 -2.63 34.84
CA GLN A 256 -14.20 -3.16 33.77
C GLN A 256 -13.43 -4.13 32.88
N SER A 257 -14.13 -5.15 32.39
CA SER A 257 -13.67 -6.04 31.32
C SER A 257 -13.38 -5.25 30.04
N PRO A 258 -12.40 -5.68 29.20
CA PRO A 258 -12.22 -5.09 27.87
C PRO A 258 -13.45 -5.26 26.97
N HIS A 259 -14.33 -6.23 27.26
CA HIS A 259 -15.58 -6.46 26.55
C HIS A 259 -16.69 -5.56 27.08
N ALA A 260 -17.52 -5.04 26.19
CA ALA A 260 -18.60 -4.12 26.55
C ALA A 260 -19.97 -4.78 26.42
N TRP A 261 -20.93 -4.30 27.21
CA TRP A 261 -22.34 -4.61 27.07
C TRP A 261 -23.11 -3.32 26.82
N LYS A 262 -23.94 -3.29 25.77
CA LYS A 262 -24.74 -2.11 25.41
C LYS A 262 -26.21 -2.45 25.47
N TYR A 263 -26.98 -1.70 26.26
CA TYR A 263 -28.43 -1.90 26.33
C TYR A 263 -29.10 -1.42 25.05
N ASN A 264 -29.87 -2.29 24.42
CA ASN A 264 -30.67 -2.01 23.24
C ASN A 264 -32.13 -1.85 23.65
N PRO A 265 -32.65 -0.61 23.79
CA PRO A 265 -34.00 -0.36 24.26
C PRO A 265 -35.07 -0.86 23.27
N SER A 266 -34.74 -0.98 21.98
CA SER A 266 -35.66 -1.50 20.96
C SER A 266 -35.82 -3.02 21.07
N ALA A 267 -34.75 -3.74 21.41
CA ALA A 267 -34.76 -5.19 21.59
C ALA A 267 -35.07 -5.62 23.03
N LEU A 268 -35.01 -4.68 23.98
CA LEU A 268 -35.12 -4.89 25.43
C LEU A 268 -34.10 -5.92 25.95
N LYS A 269 -32.85 -5.82 25.49
CA LYS A 269 -31.74 -6.71 25.90
C LYS A 269 -30.41 -5.98 25.89
N PHE A 270 -29.38 -6.58 26.48
CA PHE A 270 -28.00 -6.16 26.30
C PHE A 270 -27.38 -6.91 25.13
N ASP A 271 -26.67 -6.17 24.28
CA ASP A 271 -25.84 -6.69 23.19
C ASP A 271 -24.38 -6.72 23.68
N HIS A 272 -23.74 -7.90 23.63
CA HIS A 272 -22.29 -7.98 23.89
C HIS A 272 -21.50 -7.40 22.73
N GLN A 273 -20.35 -6.82 23.05
CA GLN A 273 -19.35 -6.38 22.09
C GLN A 273 -17.99 -6.90 22.57
N GLN A 274 -17.50 -7.97 21.94
CA GLN A 274 -16.14 -8.45 22.14
C GLN A 274 -15.12 -7.42 21.64
N ASN A 275 -14.02 -7.28 22.38
CA ASN A 275 -12.95 -6.37 22.03
C ASN A 275 -12.02 -7.08 21.06
N ILE A 276 -11.84 -6.52 19.86
CA ILE A 276 -11.05 -7.16 18.80
C ILE A 276 -9.55 -6.83 18.91
N TYR A 277 -9.20 -5.78 19.66
CA TYR A 277 -7.82 -5.26 19.72
C TYR A 277 -7.07 -5.68 20.99
N SER A 278 -7.77 -5.92 22.10
CA SER A 278 -7.14 -6.27 23.38
C SER A 278 -7.97 -7.23 24.23
N ASP A 279 -7.26 -8.08 24.98
CA ASP A 279 -7.83 -8.95 26.02
C ASP A 279 -7.70 -8.33 27.42
N HIS A 280 -7.25 -7.08 27.52
CA HIS A 280 -7.02 -6.40 28.80
C HIS A 280 -7.52 -4.95 28.76
N THR A 281 -8.00 -4.49 29.91
CA THR A 281 -8.19 -3.07 30.20
C THR A 281 -7.08 -2.59 31.12
N TYR A 282 -6.50 -1.42 30.84
CA TYR A 282 -5.35 -0.91 31.60
C TYR A 282 -5.69 0.34 32.42
N TYR A 283 -5.05 0.42 33.59
CA TYR A 283 -5.11 1.56 34.50
C TYR A 283 -3.70 1.98 34.92
N PHE A 284 -3.55 3.23 35.33
CA PHE A 284 -2.29 3.88 35.65
C PHE A 284 -2.32 4.43 37.08
N ILE A 285 -1.27 4.16 37.85
CA ILE A 285 -1.16 4.50 39.26
C ILE A 285 -0.02 5.50 39.44
N THR A 286 -0.27 6.53 40.24
CA THR A 286 0.73 7.52 40.66
C THR A 286 0.54 7.92 42.11
N ILE A 287 1.63 8.39 42.73
CA ILE A 287 1.67 8.90 44.10
C ILE A 287 2.19 10.36 44.18
N LYS A 288 2.48 11.01 43.05
CA LYS A 288 3.20 12.30 42.99
C LYS A 288 2.36 13.51 42.56
N ALA A 289 1.03 13.37 42.47
CA ALA A 289 0.16 14.38 41.85
C ALA A 289 -0.88 15.01 42.79
N GLY A 290 -0.66 15.04 44.11
CA GLY A 290 -1.61 15.59 45.08
C GLY A 290 -2.60 14.55 45.62
N GLU A 291 -3.69 15.00 46.24
CA GLU A 291 -4.72 14.11 46.80
C GLU A 291 -5.51 13.39 45.70
N GLY A 292 -5.77 12.10 45.90
CA GLY A 292 -6.49 11.28 44.94
C GLY A 292 -8.00 11.25 45.15
N LYS A 293 -8.73 10.98 44.07
CA LYS A 293 -10.18 10.78 44.09
C LYS A 293 -10.57 9.59 44.97
N ARG A 294 -11.62 9.75 45.78
CA ARG A 294 -12.10 8.72 46.72
C ARG A 294 -13.56 8.39 46.45
N ILE A 295 -13.94 7.15 46.75
CA ILE A 295 -15.35 6.72 46.68
C ILE A 295 -16.14 7.47 47.75
N ALA A 296 -17.11 8.27 47.29
CA ALA A 296 -17.98 9.05 48.15
C ALA A 296 -19.27 8.29 48.47
N MET A 297 -19.92 8.66 49.58
CA MET A 297 -21.24 8.13 49.93
C MET A 297 -22.34 8.78 49.08
N LEU A 298 -23.14 7.97 48.40
CA LEU A 298 -24.36 8.39 47.70
C LEU A 298 -25.58 8.23 48.62
N PRO A 299 -26.22 9.34 49.04
CA PRO A 299 -27.40 9.29 49.88
C PRO A 299 -28.63 8.75 49.13
N GLN A 300 -29.61 8.25 49.88
CA GLN A 300 -30.89 7.82 49.31
C GLN A 300 -31.75 9.00 48.85
N ALA A 301 -32.57 8.79 47.81
CA ALA A 301 -33.57 9.75 47.36
C ALA A 301 -34.57 10.07 48.50
N THR A 302 -34.96 11.33 48.66
CA THR A 302 -35.85 11.72 49.78
C THR A 302 -37.32 11.45 49.49
N GLN A 303 -37.69 11.54 48.21
CA GLN A 303 -39.02 11.30 47.67
C GLN A 303 -39.47 9.83 47.87
N ALA A 304 -40.77 9.58 47.75
CA ALA A 304 -41.33 8.23 47.77
C ALA A 304 -40.95 7.48 46.49
N ALA A 305 -40.69 6.17 46.60
CA ALA A 305 -40.39 5.35 45.43
C ALA A 305 -41.64 5.22 44.54
N THR A 306 -41.47 5.43 43.22
CA THR A 306 -42.50 5.20 42.21
C THR A 306 -42.50 3.74 41.74
N HIS A 307 -41.35 3.06 41.84
CA HIS A 307 -41.17 1.66 41.49
C HIS A 307 -40.45 0.87 42.60
N GLU A 308 -40.63 -0.44 42.58
CA GLU A 308 -39.84 -1.37 43.39
C GLU A 308 -39.17 -2.40 42.47
N ALA A 309 -37.84 -2.52 42.56
CA ALA A 309 -37.04 -3.50 41.84
C ALA A 309 -36.67 -4.66 42.76
N THR A 310 -37.30 -5.82 42.50
CA THR A 310 -37.00 -7.12 43.15
C THR A 310 -36.35 -8.12 42.19
N THR A 311 -36.17 -7.72 40.93
CA THR A 311 -35.54 -8.49 39.85
C THR A 311 -34.52 -7.61 39.13
N PHE A 312 -33.62 -8.24 38.38
CA PHE A 312 -32.61 -7.56 37.59
C PHE A 312 -32.31 -8.33 36.30
N ALA A 313 -31.86 -7.61 35.28
CA ALA A 313 -31.36 -8.20 34.05
C ALA A 313 -29.93 -8.70 34.26
N ASP A 314 -29.62 -9.90 33.79
CA ASP A 314 -28.29 -10.50 33.82
C ASP A 314 -27.96 -11.08 32.45
N HIS A 315 -26.68 -11.14 32.11
CA HIS A 315 -26.25 -11.50 30.77
C HIS A 315 -24.89 -12.20 30.77
N LYS A 316 -24.75 -13.21 29.90
CA LYS A 316 -23.48 -13.91 29.64
C LYS A 316 -23.35 -14.24 28.16
N PHE A 317 -22.13 -14.36 27.68
CA PHE A 317 -21.84 -14.82 26.32
C PHE A 317 -20.75 -15.89 26.31
N HIS A 318 -20.68 -16.64 25.22
CA HIS A 318 -19.56 -17.49 24.83
C HIS A 318 -19.19 -17.12 23.40
N GLU A 319 -17.98 -16.61 23.22
CA GLU A 319 -17.37 -16.27 21.94
C GLU A 319 -15.88 -16.57 22.05
N ARG A 320 -15.27 -17.12 20.99
CA ARG A 320 -13.84 -17.45 20.96
C ARG A 320 -13.25 -17.09 19.61
N ASP A 321 -12.15 -16.34 19.62
CA ASP A 321 -11.46 -15.92 18.40
C ASP A 321 -10.34 -16.90 18.01
N ASN A 322 -10.70 -18.09 17.53
CA ASN A 322 -9.70 -19.13 17.22
C ASN A 322 -9.23 -19.11 15.76
N LEU A 323 -10.09 -18.73 14.81
CA LEU A 323 -9.81 -18.86 13.38
C LEU A 323 -10.41 -17.71 12.55
N SER A 324 -9.57 -17.06 11.73
CA SER A 324 -10.02 -16.28 10.57
C SER A 324 -10.13 -17.21 9.36
N ILE A 325 -11.36 -17.44 8.87
CA ILE A 325 -11.65 -18.49 7.86
C ILE A 325 -11.19 -18.15 6.44
N TYR A 326 -10.93 -16.87 6.17
CA TYR A 326 -10.49 -16.39 4.85
C TYR A 326 -9.35 -15.37 4.93
N LYS A 327 -8.77 -15.18 6.13
CA LYS A 327 -7.64 -14.28 6.39
C LYS A 327 -7.88 -12.83 5.91
N THR A 328 -9.11 -12.35 6.09
CA THR A 328 -9.50 -11.00 5.71
C THR A 328 -10.56 -10.50 6.65
N GLY A 329 -10.61 -9.20 6.89
CA GLY A 329 -11.52 -8.62 7.85
C GLY A 329 -11.17 -9.02 9.29
N ARG A 330 -11.92 -8.43 10.22
CA ARG A 330 -11.64 -8.53 11.66
C ARG A 330 -12.39 -9.64 12.39
N GLN A 331 -13.24 -10.40 11.71
CA GLN A 331 -14.02 -11.45 12.36
C GLN A 331 -13.20 -12.72 12.53
N TRP A 332 -13.18 -13.21 13.77
CA TRP A 332 -12.63 -14.50 14.14
C TRP A 332 -13.76 -15.40 14.62
N LEU A 333 -13.61 -16.71 14.39
CA LEU A 333 -14.62 -17.70 14.72
C LEU A 333 -14.07 -18.74 15.70
N GLY A 334 -14.97 -19.32 16.48
CA GLY A 334 -14.66 -20.24 17.56
C GLY A 334 -14.67 -21.70 17.13
N GLU A 335 -15.53 -22.50 17.75
CA GLU A 335 -15.60 -23.94 17.58
C GLU A 335 -15.89 -24.33 16.12
N VAL A 336 -15.11 -25.28 15.58
CA VAL A 336 -15.30 -25.85 14.24
C VAL A 336 -16.25 -27.04 14.31
N PHE A 337 -17.17 -27.12 13.35
CA PHE A 337 -18.16 -28.17 13.15
C PHE A 337 -17.90 -28.88 11.82
N ASP A 338 -16.94 -29.81 11.82
CA ASP A 338 -16.61 -30.64 10.65
C ASP A 338 -16.69 -32.15 10.96
N VAL A 339 -15.64 -32.69 11.60
CA VAL A 339 -15.60 -34.09 12.07
C VAL A 339 -16.45 -34.23 13.34
N GLN A 340 -16.25 -33.34 14.30
CA GLN A 340 -17.14 -33.18 15.44
C GLN A 340 -18.22 -32.17 15.06
N THR A 341 -19.46 -32.63 14.94
CA THR A 341 -20.60 -31.79 14.52
C THR A 341 -21.49 -31.34 15.67
N THR A 342 -21.15 -31.69 16.91
CA THR A 342 -21.93 -31.33 18.10
C THR A 342 -21.02 -30.78 19.20
N HIS A 343 -21.42 -29.65 19.77
CA HIS A 343 -20.77 -29.00 20.93
C HIS A 343 -21.83 -28.60 21.96
N ASN A 344 -21.43 -28.52 23.24
CA ASN A 344 -22.29 -28.13 24.36
C ASN A 344 -21.62 -27.01 25.15
N PHE A 345 -22.40 -26.00 25.54
CA PHE A 345 -21.92 -24.79 26.20
C PHE A 345 -22.72 -24.56 27.48
N ALA A 346 -22.02 -24.52 28.62
CA ALA A 346 -22.63 -24.43 29.93
C ALA A 346 -22.62 -22.98 30.44
N PHE A 347 -23.78 -22.51 30.92
CA PHE A 347 -23.99 -21.24 31.58
C PHE A 347 -24.64 -21.47 32.95
N SER A 348 -24.44 -20.54 33.89
CA SER A 348 -25.06 -20.61 35.21
C SER A 348 -25.62 -19.23 35.61
N PHE A 349 -26.90 -19.20 35.98
CA PHE A 349 -27.68 -18.02 36.34
C PHE A 349 -28.51 -18.32 37.61
N PRO A 350 -27.93 -18.15 38.82
CA PRO A 350 -28.64 -18.49 40.05
C PRO A 350 -29.85 -17.59 40.29
N ASN A 351 -30.93 -18.14 40.84
CA ASN A 351 -32.17 -17.40 41.15
C ASN A 351 -32.90 -16.85 39.91
N ILE A 352 -32.84 -17.54 38.77
CA ILE A 352 -33.57 -17.17 37.55
C ILE A 352 -35.09 -17.04 37.82
N VAL A 353 -35.74 -16.07 37.17
CA VAL A 353 -37.19 -15.89 37.27
C VAL A 353 -37.87 -16.81 36.26
N THR A 354 -38.32 -17.98 36.70
CA THR A 354 -38.84 -19.04 35.81
C THR A 354 -40.11 -18.64 35.04
N SER A 355 -40.83 -17.62 35.48
CA SER A 355 -42.02 -17.08 34.79
C SER A 355 -41.69 -15.96 33.80
N ALA A 356 -40.44 -15.53 33.71
CA ALA A 356 -40.01 -14.48 32.79
C ALA A 356 -39.59 -15.08 31.44
N GLN A 357 -39.65 -14.27 30.40
CA GLN A 357 -39.07 -14.60 29.10
C GLN A 357 -37.59 -14.19 29.10
N HIS A 358 -36.73 -15.08 28.67
CA HIS A 358 -35.30 -14.86 28.52
C HIS A 358 -34.91 -14.89 27.05
N THR A 359 -33.84 -14.20 26.67
CA THR A 359 -33.42 -14.08 25.28
C THR A 359 -32.14 -14.86 25.03
N LEU A 360 -32.19 -15.79 24.08
CA LEU A 360 -31.05 -16.50 23.50
C LEU A 360 -30.76 -15.92 22.11
N MET A 361 -29.51 -15.52 21.87
CA MET A 361 -29.02 -15.11 20.56
C MET A 361 -27.82 -15.97 20.17
N ILE A 362 -27.81 -16.46 18.94
CA ILE A 362 -26.71 -17.28 18.42
C ILE A 362 -26.43 -16.86 17.00
N ARG A 363 -25.16 -16.60 16.71
CA ARG A 363 -24.66 -16.41 15.34
C ARG A 363 -23.74 -17.57 14.98
N ALA A 364 -24.00 -18.16 13.81
CA ALA A 364 -23.20 -19.26 13.28
C ALA A 364 -22.90 -19.03 11.81
N VAL A 365 -21.75 -19.54 11.37
CA VAL A 365 -21.24 -19.40 10.01
C VAL A 365 -21.08 -20.79 9.40
N ALA A 366 -21.35 -20.97 8.11
CA ALA A 366 -21.03 -22.20 7.41
C ALA A 366 -20.58 -21.98 5.98
N LYS A 367 -19.60 -22.78 5.55
CA LYS A 367 -19.20 -22.95 4.16
C LYS A 367 -19.90 -24.19 3.61
N SER A 368 -20.85 -24.00 2.70
CA SER A 368 -21.54 -25.09 2.01
C SER A 368 -22.11 -24.62 0.68
N VAL A 369 -21.96 -25.40 -0.39
CA VAL A 369 -22.51 -25.07 -1.72
C VAL A 369 -24.03 -25.08 -1.80
N VAL A 370 -24.71 -25.67 -0.81
CA VAL A 370 -26.16 -25.71 -0.67
C VAL A 370 -26.57 -25.30 0.73
N SER A 371 -27.82 -24.90 0.93
CA SER A 371 -28.31 -24.50 2.26
C SER A 371 -28.11 -25.62 3.29
N SER A 372 -27.65 -25.24 4.48
CA SER A 372 -27.39 -26.11 5.63
C SER A 372 -28.01 -25.51 6.90
N SER A 373 -27.81 -26.12 8.07
CA SER A 373 -28.35 -25.53 9.31
C SER A 373 -27.64 -25.99 10.57
N PHE A 374 -27.85 -25.25 11.67
CA PHE A 374 -27.54 -25.72 13.03
C PHE A 374 -28.84 -26.00 13.79
N THR A 375 -28.94 -27.14 14.46
CA THR A 375 -29.97 -27.40 15.48
C THR A 375 -29.47 -26.88 16.82
N VAL A 376 -30.32 -26.11 17.49
CA VAL A 376 -30.06 -25.54 18.82
C VAL A 376 -30.91 -26.26 19.85
N SER A 377 -30.27 -26.83 20.86
CA SER A 377 -30.93 -27.41 22.02
C SER A 377 -30.62 -26.65 23.31
N MET A 378 -31.56 -26.66 24.25
CA MET A 378 -31.40 -26.13 25.59
C MET A 378 -31.79 -27.23 26.59
N ASN A 379 -30.87 -27.61 27.47
CA ASN A 379 -31.03 -28.71 28.43
C ASN A 379 -31.49 -30.04 27.78
N GLY A 380 -31.13 -30.26 26.52
CA GLY A 380 -31.47 -31.46 25.74
C GLY A 380 -32.67 -31.32 24.81
N ASP A 381 -33.53 -30.31 25.02
CA ASP A 381 -34.71 -30.06 24.19
C ASP A 381 -34.38 -29.15 22.99
N ASN A 382 -34.89 -29.47 21.81
CA ASN A 382 -34.69 -28.64 20.63
C ASN A 382 -35.55 -27.36 20.73
N VAL A 383 -34.88 -26.21 20.73
CA VAL A 383 -35.53 -24.89 20.89
C VAL A 383 -35.50 -24.05 19.62
N ALA A 384 -34.57 -24.32 18.69
CA ALA A 384 -34.48 -23.56 17.44
C ALA A 384 -33.65 -24.28 16.36
N THR A 385 -33.77 -23.78 15.13
CA THR A 385 -32.88 -24.10 14.01
C THR A 385 -32.34 -22.80 13.42
N ILE A 386 -31.05 -22.75 13.12
CA ILE A 386 -30.37 -21.67 12.42
C ILE A 386 -30.19 -22.11 10.96
N PRO A 387 -31.02 -21.67 10.00
CA PRO A 387 -30.80 -21.96 8.60
C PRO A 387 -29.62 -21.12 8.07
N ILE A 388 -28.67 -21.76 7.39
CA ILE A 388 -27.57 -21.09 6.70
C ILE A 388 -27.75 -21.30 5.21
N GLN A 389 -27.72 -20.21 4.44
CA GLN A 389 -27.84 -20.30 2.98
C GLN A 389 -26.61 -20.98 2.36
N GLY A 390 -26.78 -21.54 1.17
CA GLY A 390 -25.63 -22.03 0.39
C GLY A 390 -24.78 -20.86 -0.10
N ALA A 391 -23.46 -21.04 -0.03
CA ALA A 391 -22.43 -20.24 -0.64
C ALA A 391 -21.87 -21.02 -1.85
N PRO A 392 -22.53 -20.98 -3.03
CA PRO A 392 -22.00 -21.63 -4.23
C PRO A 392 -20.67 -20.97 -4.60
N GLU A 393 -19.70 -21.77 -5.05
CA GLU A 393 -18.38 -21.29 -5.43
C GLU A 393 -18.49 -20.34 -6.64
N THR A 394 -18.52 -19.04 -6.37
CA THR A 394 -18.42 -17.98 -7.38
C THR A 394 -17.26 -17.06 -7.01
N SER A 395 -16.54 -16.54 -8.01
CA SER A 395 -15.30 -15.76 -7.85
C SER A 395 -15.44 -14.44 -7.10
N GLN A 396 -16.67 -13.93 -6.95
CA GLN A 396 -16.97 -12.70 -6.21
C GLN A 396 -18.04 -12.91 -5.12
N GLY A 397 -18.37 -14.17 -4.85
CA GLY A 397 -19.35 -14.53 -3.83
C GLY A 397 -18.75 -14.52 -2.44
N ASP A 398 -19.62 -14.77 -1.47
CA ASP A 398 -19.19 -15.00 -0.11
C ASP A 398 -18.56 -16.39 0.00
N TYR A 399 -17.37 -16.48 0.60
CA TYR A 399 -16.66 -17.71 0.94
C TYR A 399 -17.47 -18.59 1.91
N ALA A 400 -18.27 -17.97 2.76
CA ALA A 400 -19.18 -18.60 3.70
C ALA A 400 -20.45 -17.75 3.85
N LYS A 401 -21.51 -18.32 4.43
CA LYS A 401 -22.70 -17.58 4.83
C LYS A 401 -22.88 -17.70 6.33
N ASP A 402 -23.43 -16.65 6.93
CA ASP A 402 -23.79 -16.63 8.34
C ASP A 402 -25.28 -16.39 8.52
N ASN A 403 -25.76 -16.68 9.73
CA ASN A 403 -27.07 -16.26 10.17
C ASN A 403 -27.08 -16.09 11.68
N THR A 404 -27.88 -15.13 12.15
CA THR A 404 -28.12 -14.89 13.56
C THR A 404 -29.58 -15.17 13.87
N ILE A 405 -29.84 -15.95 14.91
CA ILE A 405 -31.19 -16.11 15.45
C ILE A 405 -31.31 -15.42 16.80
N THR A 406 -32.49 -14.89 17.08
CA THR A 406 -32.90 -14.45 18.42
C THR A 406 -34.16 -15.21 18.82
N ARG A 407 -34.18 -15.77 20.02
CA ARG A 407 -35.28 -16.56 20.56
C ARG A 407 -35.61 -16.14 21.98
N ARG A 408 -36.90 -15.93 22.25
CA ARG A 408 -37.41 -15.76 23.61
C ARG A 408 -37.90 -17.10 24.14
N LEU A 409 -37.43 -17.49 25.31
CA LEU A 409 -37.61 -18.82 25.90
C LEU A 409 -37.88 -18.70 27.39
N GLU A 410 -38.61 -19.66 27.95
CA GLU A 410 -38.70 -19.86 29.40
C GLU A 410 -37.54 -20.76 29.84
N ILE A 411 -36.84 -20.39 30.92
CA ILE A 411 -35.71 -21.14 31.47
C ILE A 411 -36.05 -21.44 32.93
N SER A 412 -36.10 -22.73 33.27
CA SER A 412 -36.48 -23.18 34.62
C SER A 412 -35.28 -23.54 35.49
N ASP A 413 -34.15 -23.92 34.89
CA ASP A 413 -32.94 -24.35 35.58
C ASP A 413 -31.95 -23.19 35.73
N SER A 414 -31.25 -23.14 36.86
CA SER A 414 -30.14 -22.18 37.05
C SER A 414 -28.92 -22.54 36.21
N ASP A 415 -28.70 -23.83 35.94
CA ASP A 415 -27.65 -24.29 35.03
C ASP A 415 -28.27 -24.53 33.65
N VAL A 416 -27.77 -23.81 32.65
CA VAL A 416 -28.30 -23.78 31.29
C VAL A 416 -27.24 -24.35 30.36
N ASN A 417 -27.51 -25.50 29.74
CA ASN A 417 -26.65 -26.08 28.73
C ASN A 417 -27.22 -25.85 27.33
N VAL A 418 -26.53 -25.07 26.51
CA VAL A 418 -26.87 -24.82 25.11
C VAL A 418 -26.11 -25.82 24.24
N GLY A 419 -26.82 -26.69 23.55
CA GLY A 419 -26.25 -27.63 22.58
C GLY A 419 -26.38 -27.09 21.16
N LEU A 420 -25.31 -27.19 20.38
CA LEU A 420 -25.33 -26.90 18.94
C LEU A 420 -24.93 -28.14 18.16
N LYS A 421 -25.74 -28.49 17.15
CA LYS A 421 -25.44 -29.56 16.21
C LYS A 421 -25.49 -29.04 14.77
N TYR A 422 -24.39 -29.13 14.03
CA TYR A 422 -24.37 -28.79 12.62
C TYR A 422 -24.95 -29.91 11.75
N ASN A 423 -26.00 -29.57 11.00
CA ASN A 423 -26.65 -30.47 10.05
C ASN A 423 -26.04 -30.23 8.66
N LYS A 424 -25.01 -31.02 8.35
CA LYS A 424 -24.33 -31.00 7.06
C LYS A 424 -25.28 -31.45 5.94
N SER A 425 -25.46 -30.62 4.92
CA SER A 425 -26.22 -30.97 3.71
C SER A 425 -25.39 -31.76 2.70
N VAL A 426 -24.07 -31.56 2.70
CA VAL A 426 -23.07 -32.35 1.97
C VAL A 426 -21.85 -32.61 2.85
N SER A 427 -21.06 -33.64 2.55
CA SER A 427 -19.92 -34.04 3.40
C SER A 427 -18.80 -33.00 3.48
N SER A 428 -18.63 -32.17 2.44
CA SER A 428 -17.65 -31.08 2.39
C SER A 428 -18.07 -29.83 3.16
N SER A 429 -19.29 -29.76 3.70
CA SER A 429 -19.75 -28.59 4.45
C SER A 429 -19.01 -28.46 5.79
N ILE A 430 -18.62 -27.25 6.15
CA ILE A 430 -17.99 -26.96 7.44
C ILE A 430 -18.77 -25.82 8.11
N GLY A 431 -19.05 -25.95 9.40
CA GLY A 431 -19.68 -24.92 10.22
C GLY A 431 -18.73 -24.36 11.27
N TRP A 432 -19.01 -23.16 11.77
CA TRP A 432 -18.30 -22.50 12.86
C TRP A 432 -19.27 -21.72 13.75
N LEU A 433 -18.96 -21.66 15.04
CA LEU A 433 -19.65 -20.78 15.98
C LEU A 433 -18.98 -19.41 15.98
N ASP A 434 -19.79 -18.35 15.91
CA ASP A 434 -19.36 -16.99 16.21
C ASP A 434 -19.54 -16.78 17.73
N TYR A 435 -20.79 -16.61 18.17
CA TYR A 435 -21.10 -16.48 19.59
C TYR A 435 -22.44 -17.11 19.99
N ILE A 436 -22.59 -17.32 21.30
CA ILE A 436 -23.85 -17.56 22.01
C ILE A 436 -24.00 -16.47 23.07
N GLU A 437 -25.13 -15.77 23.09
CA GLU A 437 -25.48 -14.74 24.06
C GLU A 437 -26.80 -15.09 24.77
N LEU A 438 -26.80 -15.00 26.09
CA LEU A 438 -27.97 -15.21 26.94
C LEU A 438 -28.23 -13.96 27.79
N ASN A 439 -29.42 -13.41 27.65
CA ASN A 439 -29.98 -12.34 28.48
C ASN A 439 -31.12 -12.93 29.32
N VAL A 440 -30.98 -12.92 30.65
CA VAL A 440 -31.95 -13.51 31.58
C VAL A 440 -32.44 -12.48 32.59
N VAL A 441 -33.55 -12.80 33.26
CA VAL A 441 -34.06 -12.03 34.39
C VAL A 441 -33.89 -12.88 35.63
N ARG A 442 -33.22 -12.34 36.65
CA ARG A 442 -32.96 -13.01 37.92
C ARG A 442 -33.67 -12.27 39.06
N ASN A 443 -34.08 -13.01 40.07
CA ASN A 443 -34.49 -12.41 41.34
C ASN A 443 -33.27 -11.69 41.94
N LEU A 444 -33.48 -10.48 42.46
CA LEU A 444 -32.44 -9.65 43.05
C LEU A 444 -32.05 -10.21 44.43
N VAL A 445 -31.28 -11.29 44.40
CA VAL A 445 -30.81 -12.06 45.56
C VAL A 445 -29.30 -12.22 45.45
N PHE A 446 -28.57 -11.69 46.43
CA PHE A 446 -27.12 -11.72 46.45
C PHE A 446 -26.58 -13.16 46.48
N SER A 447 -25.63 -13.44 45.58
CA SER A 447 -24.98 -14.75 45.40
C SER A 447 -23.52 -14.57 45.02
N GLY A 448 -22.62 -15.38 45.59
CA GLY A 448 -21.17 -15.25 45.36
C GLY A 448 -20.51 -14.21 46.27
N ALA A 449 -19.27 -13.83 45.97
CA ALA A 449 -18.53 -12.81 46.71
C ALA A 449 -18.79 -11.38 46.18
N GLN A 450 -19.07 -11.27 44.88
CA GLN A 450 -19.41 -10.03 44.17
C GLN A 450 -20.55 -10.33 43.19
N MET A 451 -21.45 -9.38 42.98
CA MET A 451 -22.57 -9.51 42.04
C MET A 451 -22.94 -8.13 41.48
N ASP A 452 -22.78 -7.99 40.17
CA ASP A 452 -23.31 -6.87 39.41
C ASP A 452 -24.83 -7.02 39.21
N PHE A 453 -25.56 -5.90 39.22
CA PHE A 453 -26.99 -5.91 38.93
C PHE A 453 -27.48 -4.57 38.36
N ARG A 454 -28.54 -4.64 37.55
CA ARG A 454 -29.25 -3.49 36.97
C ARG A 454 -30.71 -3.83 36.71
N ASN A 455 -31.59 -2.84 36.83
CA ASN A 455 -33.00 -3.03 36.49
C ASN A 455 -33.34 -2.29 35.19
N THR A 456 -33.84 -3.02 34.20
CA THR A 456 -34.20 -2.51 32.87
C THR A 456 -35.67 -2.13 32.75
N ASP A 457 -36.46 -2.33 33.81
CA ASP A 457 -37.92 -2.15 33.78
C ASP A 457 -38.38 -0.87 34.51
N THR A 458 -37.48 -0.22 35.26
CA THR A 458 -37.81 0.86 36.20
C THR A 458 -36.86 2.07 36.06
N PHE A 459 -36.89 2.70 34.88
CA PHE A 459 -36.11 3.92 34.60
C PHE A 459 -36.90 4.90 33.71
N GLY A 460 -36.65 6.19 33.90
CA GLY A 460 -37.34 7.27 33.22
C GLY A 460 -37.17 8.60 33.96
N GLU A 461 -37.31 9.72 33.24
CA GLU A 461 -37.21 11.04 33.86
C GLU A 461 -38.25 11.20 34.98
N GLY A 462 -37.78 11.42 36.21
CA GLY A 462 -38.62 11.53 37.41
C GLY A 462 -38.89 10.21 38.15
N ASP A 463 -38.43 9.06 37.64
CA ASP A 463 -38.61 7.78 38.31
C ASP A 463 -37.67 7.63 39.52
N ILE A 464 -38.20 7.03 40.59
CA ILE A 464 -37.47 6.71 41.81
C ILE A 464 -37.70 5.23 42.10
N THR A 465 -36.64 4.44 41.97
CA THR A 465 -36.71 3.00 42.19
C THR A 465 -36.17 2.63 43.56
N GLN A 466 -36.98 1.88 44.32
CA GLN A 466 -36.52 1.17 45.51
C GLN A 466 -35.95 -0.18 45.11
N PHE A 467 -34.65 -0.38 45.29
CA PHE A 467 -33.99 -1.66 45.08
C PHE A 467 -34.07 -2.50 46.35
N VAL A 468 -34.46 -3.77 46.20
CA VAL A 468 -34.66 -4.71 47.31
C VAL A 468 -33.77 -5.93 47.09
N LEU A 469 -32.57 -5.90 47.67
CA LEU A 469 -31.58 -6.96 47.54
C LEU A 469 -31.77 -8.00 48.64
N GLY A 470 -32.26 -9.19 48.27
CA GLY A 470 -32.38 -10.34 49.15
C GLY A 470 -31.03 -11.01 49.44
N ASN A 471 -30.97 -11.81 50.50
CA ASN A 471 -29.75 -12.47 50.98
C ASN A 471 -28.57 -11.49 51.24
N ALA A 472 -28.90 -10.26 51.66
CA ALA A 472 -27.92 -9.20 51.91
C ALA A 472 -28.14 -8.59 53.30
N GLY A 473 -27.23 -8.91 54.22
CA GLY A 473 -27.16 -8.33 55.56
C GLY A 473 -26.31 -7.05 55.61
N SER A 474 -25.98 -6.58 56.81
CA SER A 474 -25.18 -5.36 57.01
C SER A 474 -23.71 -5.46 56.58
N GLY A 475 -23.23 -6.65 56.24
CA GLY A 475 -21.87 -6.87 55.74
C GLY A 475 -21.72 -6.70 54.23
N ILE A 476 -22.82 -6.50 53.49
CA ILE A 476 -22.79 -6.27 52.04
C ILE A 476 -22.63 -4.79 51.76
N THR A 477 -21.64 -4.46 50.94
CA THR A 477 -21.44 -3.12 50.38
C THR A 477 -22.03 -3.07 48.98
N VAL A 478 -22.65 -1.95 48.60
CA VAL A 478 -23.17 -1.70 47.26
C VAL A 478 -22.52 -0.44 46.71
N TRP A 479 -21.86 -0.55 45.57
CA TRP A 479 -21.39 0.60 44.79
C TRP A 479 -22.32 0.85 43.61
N GLU A 480 -22.63 2.11 43.35
CA GLU A 480 -23.22 2.56 42.08
C GLU A 480 -22.07 2.84 41.12
N VAL A 481 -22.12 2.21 39.95
CA VAL A 481 -21.02 2.13 38.99
C VAL A 481 -21.46 2.50 37.57
N THR A 482 -22.57 3.24 37.43
CA THR A 482 -23.05 3.71 36.12
C THR A 482 -22.02 4.60 35.43
N SER A 483 -21.27 5.37 36.21
CA SER A 483 -20.02 6.00 35.76
C SER A 483 -18.83 5.24 36.36
N PRO A 484 -18.13 4.38 35.59
CA PRO A 484 -17.09 3.50 36.13
C PRO A 484 -15.93 4.24 36.81
N THR A 485 -15.58 5.42 36.28
CA THR A 485 -14.50 6.27 36.83
C THR A 485 -14.94 7.11 38.04
N ASP A 486 -16.24 7.12 38.35
CA ASP A 486 -16.85 7.89 39.44
C ASP A 486 -17.80 7.03 40.29
N ALA A 487 -17.29 5.87 40.73
CA ALA A 487 -18.04 4.95 41.58
C ALA A 487 -18.37 5.59 42.94
N HIS A 488 -19.59 5.35 43.42
CA HIS A 488 -20.08 5.84 44.71
C HIS A 488 -20.58 4.70 45.59
N GLN A 489 -20.33 4.76 46.89
CA GLN A 489 -20.91 3.80 47.83
C GLN A 489 -22.34 4.20 48.18
N VAL A 490 -23.30 3.34 47.90
CA VAL A 490 -24.72 3.61 48.16
C VAL A 490 -25.01 3.51 49.66
N GLN A 491 -25.76 4.47 50.20
CA GLN A 491 -26.28 4.38 51.56
C GLN A 491 -27.45 3.39 51.63
N THR A 492 -27.29 2.31 52.39
CA THR A 492 -28.25 1.20 52.44
C THR A 492 -28.90 1.04 53.81
N THR A 493 -30.04 0.36 53.87
CA THR A 493 -30.71 -0.04 55.11
C THR A 493 -30.94 -1.54 55.12
N ALA A 494 -30.33 -2.26 56.06
CA ALA A 494 -30.44 -3.71 56.17
C ALA A 494 -31.44 -4.12 57.26
N GLN A 495 -32.40 -4.98 56.92
CA GLN A 495 -33.35 -5.58 57.85
C GLN A 495 -33.72 -7.00 57.39
N ASN A 496 -33.77 -7.98 58.30
CA ASN A 496 -34.17 -9.37 58.01
C ASN A 496 -33.42 -10.03 56.82
N ASN A 497 -32.11 -9.82 56.71
CA ASN A 497 -31.28 -10.30 55.59
C ASN A 497 -31.69 -9.77 54.20
N THR A 498 -32.29 -8.57 54.19
CA THR A 498 -32.59 -7.80 52.98
C THR A 498 -32.01 -6.41 53.11
N LEU A 499 -31.34 -5.96 52.07
CA LEU A 499 -30.76 -4.64 51.95
C LEU A 499 -31.65 -3.80 51.01
N ARG A 500 -32.04 -2.61 51.47
CA ARG A 500 -32.89 -1.67 50.71
C ARG A 500 -32.20 -0.33 50.53
N PHE A 501 -32.37 0.26 49.35
CA PHE A 501 -32.02 1.64 49.05
C PHE A 501 -32.91 2.18 47.93
N LYS A 502 -33.07 3.50 47.88
CA LYS A 502 -33.85 4.18 46.84
C LYS A 502 -33.03 5.28 46.18
N LEU A 503 -33.07 5.33 44.85
CA LEU A 503 -32.36 6.31 44.04
C LEU A 503 -33.26 6.78 42.90
N GLU A 504 -33.03 8.01 42.43
CA GLU A 504 -33.61 8.51 41.18
C GLU A 504 -33.01 7.75 40.00
N THR A 505 -33.83 7.23 39.09
CA THR A 505 -33.41 6.38 37.96
C THR A 505 -33.80 6.99 36.61
N PRO A 506 -33.25 8.16 36.24
CA PRO A 506 -33.52 8.77 34.93
C PRO A 506 -32.98 7.93 33.76
N VAL A 507 -31.99 7.08 34.05
CA VAL A 507 -31.38 6.09 33.15
C VAL A 507 -31.25 4.77 33.89
N ILE A 508 -30.92 3.70 33.17
CA ILE A 508 -30.55 2.42 33.78
C ILE A 508 -29.32 2.65 34.65
N ARG A 509 -29.46 2.35 35.94
CA ARG A 509 -28.34 2.36 36.88
C ARG A 509 -27.71 0.98 37.01
N GLU A 510 -26.40 0.95 37.12
CA GLU A 510 -25.60 -0.24 37.34
C GLU A 510 -24.99 -0.23 38.74
N PHE A 511 -25.00 -1.39 39.38
CA PHE A 511 -24.54 -1.56 40.73
C PHE A 511 -23.63 -2.78 40.86
N MET A 512 -22.69 -2.71 41.79
CA MET A 512 -21.85 -3.82 42.21
C MET A 512 -22.03 -4.07 43.71
N ALA A 513 -22.62 -5.20 44.09
CA ALA A 513 -22.70 -5.65 45.48
C ALA A 513 -21.55 -6.60 45.81
N PHE A 514 -20.96 -6.49 46.99
CA PHE A 514 -19.89 -7.40 47.44
C PHE A 514 -19.82 -7.54 48.96
N ASP A 515 -19.34 -8.68 49.44
CA ASP A 515 -19.26 -9.02 50.87
C ASP A 515 -17.87 -8.80 51.50
N GLY A 516 -16.88 -8.46 50.68
CA GLY A 516 -15.49 -8.21 51.09
C GLY A 516 -14.65 -9.46 51.37
N SER A 517 -15.19 -10.66 51.12
CA SER A 517 -14.47 -11.93 51.34
C SER A 517 -13.47 -12.25 50.23
N GLN A 518 -13.78 -11.86 48.99
CA GLN A 518 -12.94 -12.10 47.81
C GLN A 518 -13.00 -10.92 46.84
N PHE A 519 -11.82 -10.43 46.45
CA PHE A 519 -11.63 -9.39 45.44
C PHE A 519 -10.89 -9.95 44.23
N LEU A 520 -11.06 -9.31 43.07
CA LEU A 520 -10.24 -9.56 41.91
C LEU A 520 -8.84 -8.92 42.12
N THR A 521 -7.83 -9.43 41.42
CA THR A 521 -6.46 -8.91 41.51
C THR A 521 -6.06 -8.36 40.15
N ALA A 522 -5.48 -7.17 40.13
CA ALA A 522 -4.97 -6.58 38.89
C ALA A 522 -3.56 -7.13 38.60
N GLU A 523 -3.17 -7.24 37.34
CA GLU A 523 -1.85 -7.71 36.95
C GLU A 523 -0.90 -6.53 36.71
N ALA A 524 0.39 -6.71 37.00
CA ALA A 524 1.39 -5.69 36.73
C ALA A 524 1.67 -5.60 35.22
N ALA A 525 1.57 -4.41 34.63
CA ALA A 525 1.73 -4.18 33.20
C ALA A 525 2.88 -3.20 32.85
N GLY A 526 3.83 -3.01 33.78
CA GLY A 526 5.06 -2.24 33.59
C GLY A 526 5.02 -0.78 34.08
N THR A 527 6.12 -0.06 33.88
CA THR A 527 6.25 1.38 34.18
C THR A 527 6.09 2.21 32.92
N ILE A 528 5.60 3.44 33.05
CA ILE A 528 5.40 4.35 31.92
C ILE A 528 6.36 5.53 32.04
N THR A 529 7.11 5.80 30.97
CA THR A 529 7.91 7.01 30.85
C THR A 529 6.99 8.20 30.62
N ASN A 530 7.31 9.34 31.22
CA ASN A 530 6.52 10.55 31.02
C ASN A 530 6.46 10.93 29.52
N GLN A 531 5.26 11.25 29.06
CA GLN A 531 4.95 11.52 27.65
C GLN A 531 3.83 12.55 27.55
N ASN A 532 3.81 13.30 26.46
CA ASN A 532 2.88 14.42 26.32
C ASN A 532 2.62 14.72 24.83
N LEU A 533 1.96 13.80 24.14
CA LEU A 533 1.51 14.01 22.75
C LEU A 533 0.48 15.14 22.69
N HIS A 534 -0.35 15.28 23.73
CA HIS A 534 -1.29 16.38 23.90
C HIS A 534 -0.67 17.78 23.82
N ALA A 535 0.61 17.97 24.14
CA ALA A 535 1.33 19.25 24.05
C ALA A 535 1.96 19.54 22.68
N GLN A 536 1.98 18.57 21.76
CA GLN A 536 2.52 18.78 20.41
C GLN A 536 1.58 19.69 19.59
N ARG A 537 2.16 20.56 18.76
CA ARG A 537 1.47 21.61 18.00
C ARG A 537 2.17 21.86 16.68
N ASN A 538 1.44 22.38 15.69
CA ASN A 538 1.99 22.79 14.39
C ASN A 538 2.79 21.69 13.67
N ILE A 539 2.21 20.49 13.55
CA ILE A 539 2.86 19.34 12.92
C ILE A 539 2.33 19.14 11.51
N ASP A 540 3.22 19.07 10.52
CA ASP A 540 2.87 18.82 9.11
C ASP A 540 2.79 17.33 8.81
N TYR A 541 3.76 16.57 9.35
CA TYR A 541 4.00 15.17 9.02
C TYR A 541 4.16 14.35 10.31
N VAL A 542 3.31 13.35 10.49
CA VAL A 542 3.41 12.39 11.60
C VAL A 542 3.93 11.05 11.08
N ILE A 543 4.92 10.49 11.76
CA ILE A 543 5.40 9.12 11.54
C ILE A 543 5.06 8.30 12.78
N VAL A 544 4.21 7.30 12.62
CA VAL A 544 3.91 6.31 13.67
C VAL A 544 4.73 5.07 13.36
N SER A 545 5.70 4.75 14.21
CA SER A 545 6.67 3.69 13.98
C SER A 545 6.75 2.71 15.14
N HIS A 546 6.84 1.42 14.81
CA HIS A 546 7.15 0.40 15.81
C HIS A 546 8.53 0.64 16.42
N PRO A 547 8.75 0.37 17.73
CA PRO A 547 10.03 0.59 18.41
C PRO A 547 11.27 0.04 17.66
N ASP A 548 11.13 -1.10 17.00
CA ASP A 548 12.23 -1.74 16.25
C ASP A 548 12.72 -0.92 15.04
N PHE A 549 11.91 0.03 14.56
CA PHE A 549 12.21 0.84 13.37
C PHE A 549 12.43 2.33 13.69
N LEU A 550 12.34 2.72 14.96
CA LEU A 550 12.41 4.13 15.40
C LEU A 550 13.66 4.85 14.91
N GLU A 551 14.83 4.20 14.95
CA GLU A 551 16.08 4.80 14.46
C GLU A 551 15.95 5.25 12.99
N GLN A 552 15.30 4.44 12.15
CA GLN A 552 15.14 4.74 10.73
C GLN A 552 14.00 5.74 10.50
N ALA A 553 12.94 5.69 11.31
CA ALA A 553 11.90 6.70 11.31
C ALA A 553 12.43 8.10 11.67
N ASP A 554 13.29 8.21 12.68
CA ASP A 554 13.95 9.46 13.06
C ASP A 554 14.88 9.96 11.95
N ARG A 555 15.66 9.07 11.32
CA ARG A 555 16.48 9.42 10.14
C ARG A 555 15.65 9.98 9.00
N LEU A 556 14.48 9.40 8.71
CA LEU A 556 13.57 9.90 7.68
C LEU A 556 12.96 11.25 8.10
N ALA A 557 12.59 11.41 9.36
CA ALA A 557 12.06 12.66 9.89
C ALA A 557 13.07 13.81 9.77
N ASP A 558 14.34 13.58 10.14
CA ASP A 558 15.41 14.56 9.98
C ASP A 558 15.62 14.96 8.52
N PHE A 559 15.57 13.98 7.62
CA PHE A 559 15.63 14.26 6.19
C PHE A 559 14.50 15.20 5.73
N HIS A 560 13.25 14.99 6.13
CA HIS A 560 12.16 15.89 5.72
C HIS A 560 12.18 17.25 6.41
N ARG A 561 12.70 17.34 7.64
CA ARG A 561 12.94 18.64 8.28
C ARG A 561 13.92 19.47 7.46
N ASP A 562 14.99 18.85 6.98
CA ASP A 562 16.06 19.55 6.24
C ASP A 562 15.74 19.74 4.75
N PHE A 563 15.25 18.71 4.08
CA PHE A 563 15.04 18.68 2.63
C PHE A 563 13.67 19.21 2.21
N SER A 564 12.62 18.87 2.96
CA SER A 564 11.24 19.22 2.62
C SER A 564 10.71 20.43 3.41
N ASN A 565 11.47 20.90 4.42
CA ASN A 565 11.07 21.98 5.33
C ASN A 565 9.72 21.69 6.01
N LEU A 566 9.52 20.45 6.46
CA LEU A 566 8.33 19.99 7.17
C LEU A 566 8.57 19.91 8.68
N THR A 567 7.55 20.20 9.48
CA THR A 567 7.56 19.90 10.90
C THR A 567 7.14 18.45 11.11
N VAL A 568 8.11 17.58 11.44
CA VAL A 568 7.89 16.14 11.57
C VAL A 568 7.83 15.70 13.04
N MET A 569 6.82 14.92 13.41
CA MET A 569 6.72 14.23 14.70
C MET A 569 6.85 12.72 14.50
N VAL A 570 7.75 12.08 15.27
CA VAL A 570 7.86 10.61 15.34
C VAL A 570 7.27 10.14 16.67
N THR A 571 6.44 9.10 16.65
CA THR A 571 5.87 8.48 17.85
C THR A 571 5.69 6.97 17.66
N THR A 572 5.41 6.26 18.75
CA THR A 572 5.10 4.82 18.72
C THR A 572 3.62 4.56 18.92
N PRO A 573 3.07 3.43 18.41
CA PRO A 573 1.70 3.04 18.70
C PRO A 573 1.38 3.02 20.20
N GLN A 574 2.26 2.45 21.03
CA GLN A 574 2.02 2.37 22.48
C GLN A 574 1.99 3.74 23.18
N ALA A 575 2.81 4.71 22.76
CA ALA A 575 2.76 6.06 23.30
C ALA A 575 1.41 6.74 23.01
N VAL A 576 0.88 6.53 21.80
CA VAL A 576 -0.46 6.97 21.39
C VAL A 576 -1.54 6.27 22.22
N TYR A 577 -1.46 4.94 22.37
CA TYR A 577 -2.44 4.17 23.12
C TYR A 577 -2.56 4.61 24.58
N ASN A 578 -1.42 4.88 25.22
CA ASN A 578 -1.39 5.33 26.61
C ASN A 578 -2.19 6.63 26.84
N GLU A 579 -2.19 7.58 25.89
CA GLU A 579 -2.92 8.86 26.02
C GLU A 579 -4.35 8.78 25.49
N PHE A 580 -4.61 8.05 24.40
CA PHE A 580 -5.89 8.12 23.68
C PHE A 580 -6.80 6.88 23.85
N SER A 581 -6.28 5.73 24.28
CA SER A 581 -7.05 4.48 24.50
C SER A 581 -6.78 3.84 25.87
N SER A 582 -6.30 4.63 26.84
CA SER A 582 -5.96 4.14 28.17
C SER A 582 -4.97 2.98 28.18
N GLY A 583 -4.03 2.95 27.23
CA GLY A 583 -2.94 1.97 27.15
C GLY A 583 -3.27 0.68 26.40
N ALA A 584 -4.54 0.40 26.13
CA ALA A 584 -4.94 -0.74 25.32
C ALA A 584 -4.63 -0.48 23.84
N GLN A 585 -4.16 -1.49 23.11
CA GLN A 585 -4.12 -1.38 21.65
C GLN A 585 -5.53 -1.11 21.14
N ASP A 586 -5.70 -0.01 20.42
CA ASP A 586 -6.92 0.35 19.72
C ASP A 586 -6.54 1.33 18.61
N ILE A 587 -6.80 0.97 17.36
CA ILE A 587 -6.35 1.76 16.20
C ILE A 587 -7.03 3.14 16.15
N THR A 588 -8.21 3.30 16.74
CA THR A 588 -8.91 4.58 16.83
C THR A 588 -8.09 5.60 17.62
N ALA A 589 -7.19 5.19 18.50
CA ALA A 589 -6.27 6.08 19.20
C ALA A 589 -5.35 6.87 18.24
N ILE A 590 -4.86 6.22 17.19
CA ILE A 590 -4.02 6.86 16.16
C ILE A 590 -4.84 7.88 15.38
N LYS A 591 -6.07 7.50 14.99
CA LYS A 591 -7.04 8.41 14.36
C LYS A 591 -7.31 9.62 15.27
N GLU A 592 -7.57 9.40 16.56
CA GLU A 592 -7.90 10.49 17.50
C GLU A 592 -6.73 11.46 17.71
N MET A 593 -5.49 10.98 17.73
CA MET A 593 -4.30 11.84 17.72
C MET A 593 -4.25 12.72 16.46
N MET A 594 -4.52 12.16 15.28
CA MET A 594 -4.57 12.95 14.04
C MET A 594 -5.73 13.94 14.05
N ARG A 595 -6.88 13.56 14.60
CA ARG A 595 -8.05 14.45 14.79
C ARG A 595 -7.76 15.60 15.74
N MET A 596 -6.95 15.38 16.78
CA MET A 596 -6.50 16.44 17.68
C MET A 596 -5.71 17.51 16.90
N PHE A 597 -4.73 17.11 16.09
CA PHE A 597 -3.95 18.07 15.27
C PHE A 597 -4.83 18.78 14.24
N TYR A 598 -5.71 18.03 13.57
CA TYR A 598 -6.65 18.57 12.59
C TYR A 598 -7.61 19.60 13.18
N THR A 599 -8.23 19.29 14.33
CA THR A 599 -9.18 20.18 15.00
C THR A 599 -8.49 21.47 15.47
N ARG A 600 -7.27 21.37 15.99
CA ARG A 600 -6.49 22.53 16.43
C ARG A 600 -6.07 23.45 15.29
N ALA A 601 -5.79 22.90 14.11
CA ALA A 601 -5.48 23.69 12.92
C ALA A 601 -6.61 24.68 12.54
N GLY A 602 -7.87 24.32 12.81
CA GLY A 602 -9.01 25.23 12.68
C GLY A 602 -8.92 26.51 13.52
N ASN A 603 -8.03 26.56 14.51
CA ASN A 603 -7.77 27.70 15.39
C ASN A 603 -6.46 28.45 15.06
N GLY A 604 -5.96 28.33 13.82
CA GLY A 604 -4.77 29.05 13.34
C GLY A 604 -3.45 28.30 13.50
N GLU A 605 -3.49 27.02 13.88
CA GLU A 605 -2.33 26.12 13.85
C GLU A 605 -2.12 25.51 12.45
N VAL A 606 -0.96 24.89 12.23
CA VAL A 606 -0.65 24.21 10.97
C VAL A 606 -1.55 22.97 10.79
N MET A 607 -2.15 22.88 9.61
CA MET A 607 -2.99 21.74 9.22
C MET A 607 -2.12 20.52 8.88
N PRO A 608 -2.31 19.36 9.54
CA PRO A 608 -1.56 18.16 9.19
C PRO A 608 -1.78 17.82 7.72
N SER A 609 -0.70 17.39 7.07
CA SER A 609 -0.70 17.07 5.64
C SER A 609 -0.43 15.60 5.38
N TYR A 610 0.44 14.96 6.19
CA TYR A 610 0.88 13.60 5.95
C TYR A 610 0.90 12.72 7.22
N LEU A 611 0.58 11.44 7.04
CA LEU A 611 0.78 10.37 8.02
C LEU A 611 1.53 9.20 7.36
N LEU A 612 2.64 8.77 7.95
CA LEU A 612 3.34 7.55 7.57
C LEU A 612 3.19 6.50 8.65
N LEU A 613 2.65 5.34 8.26
CA LEU A 613 2.59 4.14 9.07
C LEU A 613 3.87 3.33 8.79
N PHE A 614 4.81 3.37 9.72
CA PHE A 614 6.16 2.84 9.55
C PHE A 614 6.27 1.46 10.21
N GLY A 615 5.88 0.44 9.46
CA GLY A 615 5.83 -0.95 9.86
C GLY A 615 4.73 -1.66 9.08
N ASP A 616 4.89 -2.95 8.88
CA ASP A 616 3.85 -3.77 8.24
C ASP A 616 2.59 -3.91 9.13
N ALA A 617 1.51 -4.47 8.59
CA ALA A 617 0.26 -4.68 9.32
C ALA A 617 -0.19 -6.14 9.32
N SER A 618 -1.30 -6.41 10.00
CA SER A 618 -1.90 -7.75 10.03
C SER A 618 -3.39 -7.68 10.32
N TYR A 619 -4.15 -8.62 9.73
CA TYR A 619 -5.54 -8.86 10.12
C TYR A 619 -5.68 -9.41 11.56
N ASP A 620 -4.57 -9.81 12.19
CA ASP A 620 -4.51 -10.32 13.55
C ASP A 620 -3.96 -9.31 14.56
N TYR A 621 -4.85 -8.53 15.14
CA TYR A 621 -4.49 -7.53 16.13
C TYR A 621 -3.90 -8.10 17.43
N LYS A 622 -4.31 -9.30 17.85
CA LYS A 622 -3.96 -9.83 19.20
C LYS A 622 -2.82 -10.84 19.18
N ASP A 623 -2.05 -10.92 18.10
CA ASP A 623 -0.87 -11.77 18.02
C ASP A 623 -1.17 -13.26 18.28
N ARG A 624 -2.28 -13.75 17.71
CA ARG A 624 -2.72 -15.15 17.72
C ARG A 624 -1.90 -16.01 16.75
N LEU A 625 -1.41 -15.44 15.66
CA LEU A 625 -0.62 -16.11 14.63
C LEU A 625 0.87 -16.07 14.96
N GLN A 626 1.58 -17.13 14.55
CA GLN A 626 3.04 -17.14 14.66
C GLN A 626 3.67 -16.21 13.62
N ASN A 627 4.71 -15.46 14.01
CA ASN A 627 5.43 -14.50 13.16
C ASN A 627 4.50 -13.40 12.61
N ASN A 628 3.57 -12.93 13.45
CA ASN A 628 2.69 -11.84 13.10
C ASN A 628 3.48 -10.57 12.76
N THR A 629 2.95 -9.77 11.83
CA THR A 629 3.56 -8.53 11.36
C THR A 629 2.74 -7.29 11.76
N ASN A 630 1.96 -7.38 12.84
CA ASN A 630 1.15 -6.27 13.38
C ASN A 630 2.00 -5.16 14.06
N PHE A 631 2.99 -4.61 13.35
CA PHE A 631 3.91 -3.59 13.87
C PHE A 631 3.23 -2.23 13.99
N VAL A 632 2.51 -1.82 12.95
CA VAL A 632 1.62 -0.65 12.95
C VAL A 632 0.31 -1.06 12.31
N PRO A 633 -0.77 -1.21 13.09
CA PRO A 633 -2.01 -1.83 12.60
C PRO A 633 -2.70 -1.02 11.50
N THR A 634 -3.51 -1.69 10.70
CA THR A 634 -4.44 -1.10 9.71
C THR A 634 -5.89 -1.30 10.15
N TYR A 635 -6.86 -0.65 9.51
CA TYR A 635 -8.28 -0.96 9.70
C TYR A 635 -8.68 -2.18 8.87
N GLU A 636 -9.32 -3.15 9.52
CA GLU A 636 -9.96 -4.31 8.89
C GLU A 636 -11.49 -4.17 8.91
N SER A 637 -12.12 -4.40 7.75
CA SER A 637 -13.58 -4.36 7.62
C SER A 637 -14.28 -5.44 8.45
N VAL A 638 -15.52 -5.17 8.89
CA VAL A 638 -16.37 -6.17 9.57
C VAL A 638 -16.62 -7.38 8.67
N ASN A 639 -16.83 -7.16 7.37
CA ASN A 639 -17.02 -8.25 6.42
C ASN A 639 -15.73 -9.07 6.29
N SER A 640 -15.80 -10.31 6.73
CA SER A 640 -14.65 -11.24 6.78
C SER A 640 -14.93 -12.54 6.01
N ILE A 641 -16.05 -12.59 5.29
CA ILE A 641 -16.53 -13.79 4.59
C ILE A 641 -16.70 -13.55 3.09
N SER A 642 -16.50 -12.33 2.60
CA SER A 642 -16.65 -11.97 1.19
C SER A 642 -15.33 -11.55 0.57
N TYR A 643 -14.97 -12.15 -0.56
CA TYR A 643 -13.73 -11.79 -1.27
C TYR A 643 -13.73 -10.35 -1.75
N ILE A 644 -14.86 -9.89 -2.30
CA ILE A 644 -14.96 -8.54 -2.87
C ILE A 644 -15.44 -7.50 -1.86
N ALA A 645 -16.24 -7.87 -0.86
CA ALA A 645 -16.76 -6.88 0.09
C ALA A 645 -15.86 -6.66 1.32
N SER A 646 -14.87 -7.54 1.56
CA SER A 646 -13.85 -7.31 2.58
C SER A 646 -12.79 -6.31 2.10
N PHE A 647 -12.28 -5.50 3.03
CA PHE A 647 -11.20 -4.55 2.77
C PHE A 647 -10.32 -4.30 4.00
N ALA A 648 -9.05 -4.00 3.74
CA ALA A 648 -8.10 -3.40 4.66
C ALA A 648 -7.76 -1.99 4.17
N THR A 649 -7.72 -1.00 5.07
CA THR A 649 -7.48 0.40 4.65
C THR A 649 -6.77 1.26 5.70
N ASP A 650 -5.80 2.03 5.24
CA ASP A 650 -5.16 3.06 6.06
C ASP A 650 -5.91 4.40 6.00
N ASP A 651 -6.89 4.57 5.11
CA ASP A 651 -7.71 5.80 5.01
C ASP A 651 -8.43 6.12 6.32
N TYR A 652 -8.71 5.09 7.13
CA TYR A 652 -9.36 5.24 8.43
C TYR A 652 -8.69 6.30 9.31
N PHE A 653 -7.36 6.38 9.27
CA PHE A 653 -6.58 7.32 10.07
C PHE A 653 -6.64 8.76 9.54
N GLY A 654 -7.20 8.97 8.35
CA GLY A 654 -7.38 10.28 7.71
C GLY A 654 -8.83 10.71 7.54
N PHE A 655 -9.81 9.98 8.08
CA PHE A 655 -11.19 10.44 8.21
C PHE A 655 -11.35 11.31 9.46
N LEU A 656 -11.05 12.60 9.38
CA LEU A 656 -10.88 13.49 10.54
C LEU A 656 -12.08 14.40 10.78
N ASP A 657 -12.94 14.61 9.78
CA ASP A 657 -14.10 15.50 9.88
C ASP A 657 -15.14 14.98 10.91
N PRO A 658 -15.91 15.87 11.58
CA PRO A 658 -16.72 15.50 12.75
C PRO A 658 -17.80 14.43 12.52
N ASN A 659 -18.27 14.27 11.28
CA ASN A 659 -19.36 13.34 10.94
C ASN A 659 -18.88 12.05 10.26
N GLU A 660 -17.57 11.82 10.20
CA GLU A 660 -16.99 10.66 9.52
C GLU A 660 -16.77 9.47 10.46
N SER A 661 -16.62 8.28 9.90
CA SER A 661 -16.35 7.05 10.63
C SER A 661 -15.41 6.16 9.81
N VAL A 662 -15.93 5.05 9.27
CA VAL A 662 -15.45 4.30 8.10
C VAL A 662 -16.66 4.00 7.23
N SER A 663 -16.94 4.88 6.30
CA SER A 663 -17.98 4.70 5.28
C SER A 663 -17.39 4.81 3.89
N GLU A 664 -18.02 4.14 2.90
CA GLU A 664 -17.76 4.39 1.48
C GLU A 664 -18.04 5.86 1.06
N ARG A 665 -18.63 6.65 1.97
CA ARG A 665 -18.99 8.06 1.78
C ARG A 665 -18.00 9.05 2.38
N ASP A 666 -17.11 8.60 3.27
CA ASP A 666 -16.14 9.47 3.94
C ASP A 666 -14.96 9.76 2.98
N LEU A 667 -14.36 10.95 3.06
CA LEU A 667 -13.25 11.33 2.19
C LEU A 667 -12.00 11.59 3.02
N VAL A 668 -10.86 11.08 2.54
CA VAL A 668 -9.62 11.20 3.29
C VAL A 668 -9.08 12.64 3.31
N ASP A 669 -8.74 13.15 4.50
CA ASP A 669 -8.36 14.55 4.75
C ASP A 669 -6.86 14.82 4.59
N ILE A 670 -6.03 13.79 4.77
CA ILE A 670 -4.56 13.86 4.76
C ILE A 670 -3.96 12.79 3.82
N GLY A 671 -2.74 13.02 3.36
CA GLY A 671 -2.01 12.03 2.57
C GLY A 671 -1.44 10.94 3.46
N ILE A 672 -1.78 9.68 3.20
CA ILE A 672 -1.32 8.55 4.01
C ILE A 672 -0.46 7.65 3.16
N GLY A 673 0.67 7.21 3.71
CA GLY A 673 1.51 6.16 3.13
C GLY A 673 1.97 5.16 4.17
N ARG A 674 2.47 4.01 3.70
CA ARG A 674 2.95 2.91 4.55
C ARG A 674 4.31 2.40 4.11
N PHE A 675 5.19 2.13 5.07
CA PHE A 675 6.37 1.29 4.88
C PHE A 675 6.06 -0.11 5.38
N VAL A 676 5.95 -1.07 4.45
CA VAL A 676 5.64 -2.50 4.69
C VAL A 676 6.87 -3.28 5.13
N VAL A 677 7.54 -2.80 6.18
CA VAL A 677 8.79 -3.36 6.68
C VAL A 677 8.54 -4.24 7.90
N ALA A 678 9.22 -5.39 7.96
CA ALA A 678 9.13 -6.35 9.06
C ALA A 678 10.44 -6.49 9.84
N THR A 679 11.55 -5.91 9.33
CA THR A 679 12.88 -5.95 9.96
C THR A 679 13.58 -4.60 9.97
N PRO A 680 14.49 -4.33 10.94
CA PRO A 680 15.30 -3.11 10.95
C PRO A 680 16.12 -2.90 9.67
N GLU A 681 16.58 -3.98 9.04
CA GLU A 681 17.30 -3.94 7.76
C GLU A 681 16.41 -3.47 6.60
N GLU A 682 15.16 -3.93 6.54
CA GLU A 682 14.18 -3.46 5.55
C GLU A 682 13.80 -1.99 5.78
N ALA A 683 13.62 -1.59 7.04
CA ALA A 683 13.40 -0.21 7.44
C ALA A 683 14.56 0.69 6.96
N LYS A 684 15.80 0.28 7.24
CA LYS A 684 17.00 1.02 6.83
C LYS A 684 17.08 1.14 5.31
N ARG A 685 16.90 0.02 4.58
CA ARG A 685 16.94 0.03 3.11
C ARG A 685 15.86 0.91 2.50
N SER A 686 14.65 0.88 3.05
CA SER A 686 13.54 1.72 2.59
C SER A 686 13.84 3.21 2.74
N VAL A 687 14.39 3.62 3.88
CA VAL A 687 14.82 5.02 4.11
C VAL A 687 16.00 5.41 3.23
N ASP A 688 16.98 4.51 3.07
CA ASP A 688 18.14 4.77 2.20
C ASP A 688 17.69 4.96 0.73
N LYS A 689 16.70 4.20 0.24
CA LYS A 689 16.09 4.40 -1.09
C LYS A 689 15.46 5.79 -1.23
N VAL A 690 14.69 6.25 -0.22
CA VAL A 690 14.05 7.58 -0.25
C VAL A 690 15.09 8.68 -0.37
N MET A 691 16.11 8.66 0.50
CA MET A 691 17.19 9.65 0.47
C MET A 691 17.97 9.59 -0.85
N HIS A 692 18.28 8.39 -1.35
CA HIS A 692 18.99 8.19 -2.62
C HIS A 692 18.17 8.73 -3.80
N TYR A 693 16.90 8.38 -3.89
CA TYR A 693 15.99 8.84 -4.95
C TYR A 693 15.90 10.37 -5.00
N ALA A 694 15.82 11.02 -3.83
CA ALA A 694 15.65 12.46 -3.72
C ALA A 694 16.93 13.26 -3.98
N THR A 695 18.10 12.72 -3.66
CA THR A 695 19.35 13.53 -3.58
C THR A 695 20.50 13.03 -4.47
N SER A 696 20.47 11.79 -4.94
CA SER A 696 21.59 11.23 -5.69
C SER A 696 21.63 11.76 -7.12
N ARG A 697 22.81 12.26 -7.53
CA ARG A 697 23.08 12.61 -8.93
C ARG A 697 22.92 11.41 -9.87
N LYS A 698 23.18 10.17 -9.40
CA LYS A 698 23.00 8.97 -10.24
C LYS A 698 21.55 8.76 -10.67
N CYS A 699 20.61 9.33 -9.91
CA CYS A 699 19.20 9.28 -10.26
C CYS A 699 18.80 10.33 -11.30
N MET A 700 19.65 11.30 -11.65
CA MET A 700 19.38 12.39 -12.59
C MET A 700 19.65 11.96 -14.03
N ASP A 701 18.80 11.09 -14.57
CA ASP A 701 18.97 10.50 -15.90
C ASP A 701 17.62 10.40 -16.64
N ASP A 702 17.66 10.15 -17.95
CA ASP A 702 16.53 10.29 -18.90
C ASP A 702 15.36 9.34 -18.66
N TRP A 703 15.53 8.31 -17.83
CA TRP A 703 14.43 7.47 -17.33
C TRP A 703 13.30 8.29 -16.67
N ARG A 704 13.64 9.46 -16.10
CA ARG A 704 12.66 10.40 -15.54
C ARG A 704 11.71 10.97 -16.59
N ASN A 705 12.02 10.82 -17.88
CA ASN A 705 11.20 11.32 -18.97
C ASN A 705 10.35 10.24 -19.65
N VAL A 706 10.29 9.02 -19.09
CA VAL A 706 9.56 7.87 -19.67
C VAL A 706 8.43 7.44 -18.73
N LEU A 707 7.25 7.16 -19.29
CA LEU A 707 6.10 6.56 -18.61
C LEU A 707 5.67 5.31 -19.38
N THR A 708 5.57 4.17 -18.69
CA THR A 708 5.29 2.88 -19.30
C THR A 708 3.89 2.40 -18.93
N PHE A 709 3.12 1.97 -19.94
CA PHE A 709 1.76 1.47 -19.79
C PHE A 709 1.70 0.01 -20.22
N VAL A 710 1.34 -0.87 -19.29
CA VAL A 710 1.19 -2.30 -19.49
C VAL A 710 -0.29 -2.66 -19.40
N GLY A 711 -0.81 -3.32 -20.44
CA GLY A 711 -2.24 -3.63 -20.58
C GLY A 711 -2.47 -5.12 -20.83
N ASP A 712 -3.28 -5.73 -19.97
CA ASP A 712 -3.78 -7.11 -20.10
C ASP A 712 -4.73 -7.24 -21.32
N ASP A 713 -4.76 -8.41 -21.95
CA ASP A 713 -5.47 -8.71 -23.20
C ASP A 713 -6.86 -9.33 -23.01
N GLU A 714 -7.21 -9.70 -21.78
CA GLU A 714 -8.50 -10.27 -21.44
C GLU A 714 -9.69 -9.29 -21.55
N GLU A 715 -10.90 -9.84 -21.39
CA GLU A 715 -12.18 -9.09 -21.30
C GLU A 715 -12.54 -8.21 -22.53
N GLY A 716 -12.23 -8.66 -23.75
CA GLY A 716 -12.53 -7.87 -24.96
C GLY A 716 -11.62 -6.64 -25.10
N ASN A 717 -10.35 -6.78 -24.69
CA ASN A 717 -9.34 -5.72 -24.63
C ASN A 717 -9.66 -4.60 -23.62
N LEU A 718 -10.51 -4.80 -22.61
CA LEU A 718 -10.89 -3.74 -21.67
C LEU A 718 -9.65 -3.08 -21.05
N HIS A 719 -8.74 -3.89 -20.52
CA HIS A 719 -7.55 -3.42 -19.81
C HIS A 719 -6.54 -2.77 -20.75
N THR A 720 -6.32 -3.35 -21.93
CA THR A 720 -5.52 -2.73 -22.99
C THR A 720 -6.09 -1.38 -23.43
N ASN A 721 -7.43 -1.25 -23.57
CA ASN A 721 -8.07 0.03 -23.88
C ASN A 721 -7.82 1.07 -22.78
N GLN A 722 -8.03 0.67 -21.52
CA GLN A 722 -7.81 1.53 -20.36
C GLN A 722 -6.36 2.01 -20.26
N ALA A 723 -5.38 1.10 -20.40
CA ALA A 723 -3.97 1.46 -20.42
C ALA A 723 -3.63 2.45 -21.55
N ASP A 724 -4.20 2.23 -22.74
CA ASP A 724 -3.98 3.09 -23.90
C ASP A 724 -4.65 4.46 -23.79
N ASP A 725 -5.80 4.55 -23.12
CA ASP A 725 -6.47 5.82 -22.88
C ASP A 725 -5.70 6.68 -21.87
N LEU A 726 -5.10 6.06 -20.84
CA LEU A 726 -4.18 6.75 -19.92
C LEU A 726 -2.90 7.20 -20.66
N ALA A 727 -2.35 6.37 -21.54
CA ALA A 727 -1.20 6.75 -22.36
C ALA A 727 -1.52 7.95 -23.27
N LYS A 728 -2.69 7.95 -23.93
CA LYS A 728 -3.17 9.09 -24.74
C LYS A 728 -3.37 10.35 -23.91
N LEU A 729 -3.83 10.23 -22.67
CA LEU A 729 -3.95 11.38 -21.76
C LEU A 729 -2.59 12.05 -21.58
N ILE A 730 -1.53 11.28 -21.33
CA ILE A 730 -0.17 11.82 -21.26
C ILE A 730 0.27 12.42 -22.59
N GLU A 731 0.11 11.68 -23.69
CA GLU A 731 0.53 12.13 -25.03
C GLU A 731 -0.09 13.49 -25.41
N ASN A 732 -1.35 13.71 -25.03
CA ASN A 732 -2.09 14.92 -25.37
C ASN A 732 -1.81 16.10 -24.44
N TYR A 733 -1.66 15.86 -23.13
CA TYR A 733 -1.59 16.94 -22.12
C TYR A 733 -0.20 17.16 -21.53
N TYR A 734 0.67 16.14 -21.57
CA TYR A 734 2.02 16.18 -21.04
C TYR A 734 3.06 15.65 -22.05
N PRO A 735 3.10 16.21 -23.27
CA PRO A 735 3.95 15.72 -24.37
C PRO A 735 5.47 15.83 -24.13
N GLN A 736 5.91 16.54 -23.08
CA GLN A 736 7.30 16.55 -22.64
C GLN A 736 7.79 15.14 -22.24
N TYR A 737 6.89 14.29 -21.74
CA TYR A 737 7.17 12.89 -21.42
C TYR A 737 7.02 11.98 -22.65
N ASN A 738 7.72 10.85 -22.62
CA ASN A 738 7.64 9.79 -23.62
C ASN A 738 6.82 8.63 -23.08
N THR A 739 5.89 8.12 -23.89
CA THR A 739 5.08 6.96 -23.56
C THR A 739 5.67 5.69 -24.16
N ASP A 740 5.74 4.63 -23.35
CA ASP A 740 6.06 3.27 -23.78
C ASP A 740 4.83 2.38 -23.54
N LYS A 741 4.50 1.49 -24.49
CA LYS A 741 3.26 0.70 -24.49
C LYS A 741 3.58 -0.78 -24.63
N ILE A 742 3.26 -1.56 -23.59
CA ILE A 742 3.45 -3.01 -23.55
C ILE A 742 2.07 -3.66 -23.40
N TYR A 743 1.38 -3.88 -24.52
CA TYR A 743 0.08 -4.56 -24.52
C TYR A 743 0.31 -6.04 -24.79
N LEU A 744 -0.21 -6.92 -23.93
CA LEU A 744 0.15 -8.34 -23.91
C LEU A 744 -0.05 -9.00 -25.28
N ASP A 745 -1.24 -8.83 -25.86
CA ASP A 745 -1.60 -9.40 -27.15
C ASP A 745 -0.95 -8.69 -28.35
N ALA A 746 -0.09 -7.69 -28.15
CA ALA A 746 0.84 -7.22 -29.20
C ALA A 746 2.07 -8.12 -29.36
N TYR A 747 2.25 -9.11 -28.49
CA TYR A 747 3.36 -10.06 -28.50
C TYR A 747 2.86 -11.49 -28.76
N PRO A 748 3.68 -12.39 -29.33
CA PRO A 748 3.27 -13.76 -29.58
C PRO A 748 3.03 -14.54 -28.28
N GLN A 749 1.83 -15.12 -28.15
CA GLN A 749 1.51 -16.00 -27.04
C GLN A 749 2.12 -17.40 -27.25
N GLN A 750 2.62 -18.01 -26.18
CA GLN A 750 3.24 -19.34 -26.20
C GLN A 750 2.55 -20.31 -25.23
N THR A 751 2.22 -21.50 -25.72
CA THR A 751 1.64 -22.57 -24.90
C THR A 751 2.73 -23.42 -24.26
N THR A 752 2.75 -23.49 -22.94
CA THR A 752 3.66 -24.34 -22.17
C THR A 752 2.89 -25.41 -21.40
N ALA A 753 3.59 -26.41 -20.85
CA ALA A 753 2.98 -27.40 -19.95
C ALA A 753 2.34 -26.75 -18.69
N GLY A 754 2.77 -25.53 -18.32
CA GLY A 754 2.23 -24.75 -17.21
C GLY A 754 1.18 -23.71 -17.59
N GLY A 755 0.60 -23.78 -18.80
CA GLY A 755 -0.38 -22.82 -19.33
C GLY A 755 0.20 -21.85 -20.35
N GLN A 756 -0.64 -20.93 -20.84
CA GLN A 756 -0.25 -19.84 -21.75
C GLN A 756 0.72 -18.86 -21.08
N ARG A 757 1.63 -18.30 -21.86
CA ARG A 757 2.67 -17.34 -21.45
C ARG A 757 2.89 -16.30 -22.53
N TYR A 758 3.33 -15.13 -22.10
CA TYR A 758 3.94 -14.10 -22.95
C TYR A 758 5.39 -13.85 -22.53
N PRO A 759 6.35 -14.71 -22.94
CA PRO A 759 7.76 -14.54 -22.56
C PRO A 759 8.33 -13.18 -22.98
N ASP A 760 7.96 -12.70 -24.17
CA ASP A 760 8.47 -11.44 -24.71
C ASP A 760 7.90 -10.23 -23.95
N VAL A 761 6.70 -10.34 -23.38
CA VAL A 761 6.14 -9.31 -22.48
C VAL A 761 6.89 -9.30 -21.15
N ASN A 762 7.16 -10.47 -20.58
CA ASN A 762 7.96 -10.57 -19.36
C ASN A 762 9.36 -9.97 -19.57
N GLU A 763 10.01 -10.27 -20.69
CA GLU A 763 11.28 -9.66 -21.08
C GLU A 763 11.15 -8.14 -21.28
N ALA A 764 10.11 -7.67 -21.97
CA ALA A 764 9.89 -6.23 -22.18
C ALA A 764 9.72 -5.46 -20.86
N ILE A 765 8.96 -5.99 -19.90
CA ILE A 765 8.79 -5.40 -18.56
C ILE A 765 10.14 -5.33 -17.82
N ASN A 766 10.87 -6.45 -17.77
CA ASN A 766 12.16 -6.52 -17.09
C ASN A 766 13.20 -5.57 -17.72
N ASN A 767 13.29 -5.55 -19.05
CA ASN A 767 14.17 -4.65 -19.79
C ASN A 767 13.79 -3.18 -19.55
N ARG A 768 12.49 -2.86 -19.42
CA ARG A 768 12.04 -1.50 -19.12
C ARG A 768 12.41 -1.05 -17.73
N ILE A 769 12.27 -1.92 -16.73
CA ILE A 769 12.71 -1.63 -15.36
C ILE A 769 14.23 -1.41 -15.30
N GLU A 770 15.01 -2.22 -16.01
CA GLU A 770 16.47 -2.06 -16.08
C GLU A 770 16.89 -0.75 -16.76
N LYS A 771 16.26 -0.40 -17.89
CA LYS A 771 16.47 0.90 -18.57
C LYS A 771 16.04 2.08 -17.69
N GLY A 772 15.02 1.87 -16.87
CA GLY A 772 14.37 2.84 -16.00
C GLY A 772 13.11 3.43 -16.64
N THR A 773 12.13 3.75 -15.80
CA THR A 773 10.91 4.48 -16.16
C THR A 773 10.43 5.28 -14.95
N LEU A 774 9.91 6.49 -15.16
CA LEU A 774 9.44 7.32 -14.04
C LEU A 774 8.20 6.70 -13.41
N VAL A 775 7.28 6.20 -14.25
CA VAL A 775 6.05 5.54 -13.83
C VAL A 775 5.89 4.23 -14.60
N MET A 776 5.65 3.14 -13.87
CA MET A 776 5.22 1.86 -14.41
C MET A 776 3.74 1.66 -14.08
N ASN A 777 2.88 1.74 -15.09
CA ASN A 777 1.43 1.56 -14.95
C ASN A 777 1.02 0.18 -15.44
N TYR A 778 0.34 -0.58 -14.61
CA TYR A 778 -0.28 -1.85 -14.99
C TYR A 778 -1.79 -1.78 -14.81
N THR A 779 -2.54 -2.14 -15.85
CA THR A 779 -3.99 -2.33 -15.79
C THR A 779 -4.31 -3.75 -16.25
N GLY A 780 -4.95 -4.54 -15.39
CA GLY A 780 -5.26 -5.94 -15.68
C GLY A 780 -5.46 -6.83 -14.46
N HIS A 781 -5.52 -8.13 -14.69
CA HIS A 781 -5.65 -9.14 -13.64
C HIS A 781 -4.36 -9.31 -12.84
N GLY A 782 -4.49 -9.76 -11.60
CA GLY A 782 -3.33 -9.92 -10.73
C GLY A 782 -3.73 -10.46 -9.38
N GLY A 783 -2.73 -10.59 -8.53
CA GLY A 783 -2.88 -11.04 -7.15
C GLY A 783 -1.56 -10.92 -6.41
N GLU A 784 -1.50 -11.54 -5.24
CA GLU A 784 -0.38 -11.47 -4.31
C GLU A 784 0.96 -11.99 -4.87
N VAL A 785 0.98 -12.64 -6.04
CA VAL A 785 2.17 -13.29 -6.62
C VAL A 785 2.61 -12.71 -7.97
N GLY A 786 1.89 -11.72 -8.53
CA GLY A 786 2.26 -11.17 -9.83
C GLY A 786 1.12 -10.55 -10.65
N TRP A 787 1.42 -10.33 -11.94
CA TRP A 787 0.51 -9.77 -12.94
C TRP A 787 0.10 -10.79 -14.01
N ALA A 788 -1.17 -10.71 -14.41
CA ALA A 788 -1.86 -11.53 -15.41
C ALA A 788 -1.84 -13.04 -15.12
N HIS A 789 -2.73 -13.78 -15.78
CA HIS A 789 -2.79 -15.24 -15.63
C HIS A 789 -1.61 -15.94 -16.34
N GLU A 790 -1.06 -15.27 -17.35
CA GLU A 790 0.10 -15.61 -18.17
C GLU A 790 1.42 -15.35 -17.44
N ARG A 791 1.35 -14.78 -16.22
CA ARG A 791 2.48 -14.57 -15.29
C ARG A 791 3.58 -13.73 -15.91
N VAL A 792 3.18 -12.60 -16.48
CA VAL A 792 4.08 -11.65 -17.16
C VAL A 792 4.98 -10.90 -16.17
N LEU A 793 4.65 -10.91 -14.88
CA LEU A 793 5.51 -10.48 -13.79
C LEU A 793 5.31 -11.40 -12.58
N GLN A 794 6.40 -11.90 -11.98
CA GLN A 794 6.37 -12.76 -10.79
C GLN A 794 7.39 -12.32 -9.73
N ASN A 795 7.28 -12.86 -8.51
CA ASN A 795 8.22 -12.59 -7.41
C ASN A 795 9.70 -12.85 -7.79
N GLY A 796 9.97 -13.86 -8.60
CA GLY A 796 11.33 -14.16 -9.07
C GLY A 796 11.91 -13.03 -9.93
N ASP A 797 11.10 -12.48 -10.83
CA ASP A 797 11.47 -11.35 -11.69
C ASP A 797 11.75 -10.12 -10.84
N ILE A 798 10.80 -9.77 -9.96
CA ILE A 798 10.87 -8.60 -9.07
C ILE A 798 12.15 -8.64 -8.24
N ASN A 799 12.45 -9.78 -7.62
CA ASN A 799 13.65 -9.94 -6.78
C ASN A 799 14.97 -9.93 -7.56
N SER A 800 14.91 -10.11 -8.88
CA SER A 800 16.10 -10.08 -9.75
C SER A 800 16.49 -8.66 -10.18
N TRP A 801 15.59 -7.68 -10.04
CA TRP A 801 15.81 -6.29 -10.45
C TRP A 801 16.98 -5.62 -9.73
N LYS A 802 17.65 -4.71 -10.44
CA LYS A 802 18.88 -4.02 -9.99
C LYS A 802 18.86 -2.51 -10.30
N ASN A 803 17.68 -1.91 -10.42
CA ASN A 803 17.47 -0.54 -10.87
C ASN A 803 17.53 0.49 -9.72
N TYR A 804 18.45 0.35 -8.76
CA TYR A 804 18.53 1.22 -7.57
C TYR A 804 18.62 2.72 -7.91
N ASP A 805 19.33 3.08 -8.98
CA ASP A 805 19.45 4.46 -9.43
C ASP A 805 18.24 4.94 -10.26
N LYS A 806 17.29 4.06 -10.61
CA LYS A 806 16.19 4.30 -11.55
C LYS A 806 14.88 3.68 -11.06
N MET A 807 14.57 3.87 -9.77
CA MET A 807 13.39 3.27 -9.14
C MET A 807 12.10 3.92 -9.64
N ALA A 808 11.17 3.12 -10.14
CA ALA A 808 9.92 3.62 -10.69
C ALA A 808 8.88 3.88 -9.59
N VAL A 809 7.94 4.78 -9.86
CA VAL A 809 6.66 4.81 -9.16
C VAL A 809 5.73 3.81 -9.87
N PHE A 810 5.16 2.86 -9.14
CA PHE A 810 4.20 1.93 -9.72
C PHE A 810 2.78 2.43 -9.50
N ILE A 811 1.93 2.27 -10.51
CA ILE A 811 0.49 2.39 -10.36
C ILE A 811 -0.13 1.10 -10.88
N THR A 812 -0.75 0.32 -9.99
CA THR A 812 -1.28 -1.01 -10.34
C THR A 812 -2.78 -1.05 -10.13
N ALA A 813 -3.52 -0.99 -11.23
CA ALA A 813 -4.96 -1.17 -11.29
C ALA A 813 -5.30 -2.66 -11.41
N THR A 814 -5.08 -3.40 -10.31
CA THR A 814 -5.23 -4.87 -10.25
C THR A 814 -5.72 -5.34 -8.87
N CYS A 815 -6.02 -6.62 -8.67
CA CYS A 815 -6.45 -7.16 -7.38
C CYS A 815 -5.26 -7.53 -6.48
N GLU A 816 -5.35 -7.21 -5.19
CA GLU A 816 -4.53 -7.76 -4.08
C GLU A 816 -3.00 -7.75 -4.31
N PHE A 817 -2.48 -6.79 -5.06
CA PHE A 817 -1.06 -6.79 -5.41
C PHE A 817 -0.17 -6.50 -4.19
N ALA A 818 -0.66 -5.68 -3.25
CA ALA A 818 0.00 -5.38 -1.98
C ALA A 818 -0.90 -5.78 -0.79
N ARG A 819 -1.12 -7.08 -0.61
CA ARG A 819 -1.87 -7.64 0.53
C ARG A 819 -1.03 -7.62 1.82
N TYR A 820 -0.68 -6.41 2.27
CA TYR A 820 0.27 -6.13 3.35
C TYR A 820 -0.19 -6.55 4.76
N ASP A 821 -1.39 -7.09 4.90
CA ASP A 821 -1.98 -7.50 6.17
C ASP A 821 -2.09 -9.03 6.32
N ASP A 822 -1.61 -9.83 5.37
CA ASP A 822 -1.42 -11.28 5.58
C ASP A 822 0.00 -11.55 6.13
N PRO A 823 0.18 -11.71 7.46
CA PRO A 823 1.50 -11.99 8.04
C PRO A 823 2.09 -13.33 7.58
N GLY A 824 1.28 -14.20 6.96
CA GLY A 824 1.73 -15.47 6.43
C GLY A 824 2.47 -15.37 5.10
N ARG A 825 2.48 -14.20 4.43
CA ARG A 825 3.10 -14.02 3.11
C ARG A 825 3.39 -12.56 2.78
N THR A 826 4.61 -12.29 2.32
CA THR A 826 4.94 -11.06 1.58
C THR A 826 4.44 -11.14 0.14
N SER A 827 3.60 -10.18 -0.26
CA SER A 827 3.02 -10.07 -1.60
C SER A 827 3.99 -9.50 -2.64
N ALA A 828 3.66 -9.67 -3.92
CA ALA A 828 4.46 -9.18 -5.05
C ALA A 828 4.66 -7.64 -4.99
N GLY A 829 3.63 -6.88 -4.64
CA GLY A 829 3.70 -5.43 -4.46
C GLY A 829 4.61 -5.02 -3.30
N GLU A 830 4.60 -5.78 -2.21
CA GLU A 830 5.58 -5.57 -1.13
C GLU A 830 7.00 -5.88 -1.62
N TYR A 831 7.24 -6.95 -2.38
CA TYR A 831 8.58 -7.23 -2.94
C TYR A 831 9.07 -6.12 -3.87
N VAL A 832 8.19 -5.47 -4.65
CA VAL A 832 8.56 -4.32 -5.48
C VAL A 832 9.12 -3.19 -4.60
N PHE A 833 8.49 -2.91 -3.45
CA PHE A 833 8.98 -1.92 -2.50
C PHE A 833 10.21 -2.44 -1.72
N LEU A 834 10.23 -3.68 -1.26
CA LEU A 834 11.26 -4.21 -0.36
C LEU A 834 12.55 -4.61 -1.08
N ASN A 835 12.58 -4.63 -2.42
CA ASN A 835 13.76 -5.09 -3.15
C ASN A 835 15.03 -4.28 -2.75
N PRO A 836 16.08 -4.96 -2.24
CA PRO A 836 17.28 -4.32 -1.73
C PRO A 836 18.21 -3.72 -2.81
N LYS A 837 18.00 -4.06 -4.08
CA LYS A 837 18.84 -3.66 -5.24
C LYS A 837 18.13 -2.72 -6.19
N GLY A 838 16.95 -2.22 -5.82
CA GLY A 838 16.10 -1.40 -6.66
C GLY A 838 14.82 -2.11 -7.03
N GLY A 839 13.79 -1.35 -7.35
CA GLY A 839 12.46 -1.85 -7.65
C GLY A 839 11.54 -0.65 -7.79
N GLY A 840 10.53 -0.56 -6.94
CA GLY A 840 9.71 0.62 -6.78
C GLY A 840 10.20 1.54 -5.67
N ILE A 841 10.13 2.86 -5.90
CA ILE A 841 10.24 3.85 -4.82
C ILE A 841 8.93 3.98 -4.04
N ALA A 842 7.81 3.81 -4.74
CA ALA A 842 6.46 3.82 -4.20
C ALA A 842 5.48 3.07 -5.11
N LEU A 843 4.35 2.66 -4.56
CA LEU A 843 3.25 2.03 -5.29
C LEU A 843 1.91 2.68 -4.91
N PHE A 844 1.17 3.12 -5.92
CA PHE A 844 -0.27 3.37 -5.85
C PHE A 844 -0.98 2.08 -6.24
N THR A 845 -1.45 1.33 -5.26
CA THR A 845 -1.79 -0.10 -5.43
C THR A 845 -2.97 -0.52 -4.57
N THR A 846 -3.35 -1.80 -4.64
CA THR A 846 -4.53 -2.36 -3.99
C THR A 846 -4.17 -3.36 -2.90
N ALA A 847 -4.85 -3.27 -1.76
CA ALA A 847 -4.77 -4.27 -0.67
C ALA A 847 -5.70 -5.47 -0.87
N ARG A 848 -6.79 -5.29 -1.62
CA ARG A 848 -7.86 -6.26 -1.80
C ARG A 848 -8.40 -6.30 -3.22
N ALA A 849 -9.26 -7.28 -3.48
CA ALA A 849 -9.96 -7.43 -4.74
C ALA A 849 -10.75 -6.17 -5.10
N THR A 850 -10.68 -5.74 -6.36
CA THR A 850 -11.23 -4.47 -6.85
C THR A 850 -11.91 -4.63 -8.20
N TYR A 851 -12.72 -3.64 -8.58
CA TYR A 851 -13.33 -3.54 -9.91
C TYR A 851 -12.47 -2.73 -10.89
N ALA A 852 -12.39 -3.22 -12.13
CA ALA A 852 -11.56 -2.62 -13.19
C ALA A 852 -11.97 -1.18 -13.56
N GLY A 853 -13.28 -0.90 -13.68
CA GLY A 853 -13.78 0.44 -14.02
C GLY A 853 -13.43 1.49 -12.96
N SER A 854 -13.63 1.16 -11.68
CA SER A 854 -13.29 2.03 -10.56
C SER A 854 -11.76 2.19 -10.41
N ASN A 855 -10.97 1.16 -10.70
CA ASN A 855 -9.49 1.26 -10.76
C ASN A 855 -9.03 2.23 -11.85
N TYR A 856 -9.58 2.12 -13.07
CA TYR A 856 -9.27 3.06 -14.16
C TYR A 856 -9.60 4.50 -13.75
N THR A 857 -10.76 4.73 -13.13
CA THR A 857 -11.18 6.07 -12.69
C THR A 857 -10.20 6.66 -11.68
N LEU A 858 -9.80 5.90 -10.65
CA LEU A 858 -8.77 6.33 -9.69
C LEU A 858 -7.43 6.65 -10.38
N ASN A 859 -6.97 5.75 -11.25
CA ASN A 859 -5.72 5.89 -11.99
C ASN A 859 -5.72 7.14 -12.89
N GLU A 860 -6.83 7.40 -13.57
CA GLU A 860 -7.04 8.62 -14.36
C GLU A 860 -6.94 9.88 -13.49
N LYS A 861 -7.57 9.89 -12.31
CA LYS A 861 -7.48 11.02 -11.36
C LYS A 861 -6.08 11.23 -10.82
N ILE A 862 -5.33 10.16 -10.59
CA ILE A 862 -3.91 10.25 -10.22
C ILE A 862 -3.14 10.97 -11.33
N TYR A 863 -3.25 10.55 -12.59
CA TYR A 863 -2.54 11.21 -13.70
C TYR A 863 -2.97 12.66 -13.94
N GLN A 864 -4.26 12.97 -13.78
CA GLN A 864 -4.77 14.35 -13.87
C GLN A 864 -4.10 15.28 -12.85
N LYS A 865 -3.75 14.78 -11.66
CA LYS A 865 -3.04 15.55 -10.63
C LYS A 865 -1.52 15.45 -10.70
N MET A 866 -0.99 14.31 -11.12
CA MET A 866 0.42 13.95 -11.06
C MET A 866 1.32 15.04 -11.65
N PHE A 867 0.97 15.59 -12.81
CA PHE A 867 1.81 16.58 -13.50
C PHE A 867 1.28 18.01 -13.36
N SER A 868 0.32 18.23 -12.47
CA SER A 868 -0.19 19.57 -12.14
C SER A 868 0.59 20.20 -10.99
N LYS A 869 0.69 21.54 -10.99
CA LYS A 869 1.38 22.32 -9.94
C LYS A 869 0.37 23.09 -9.09
N ASN A 870 0.57 23.12 -7.78
CA ASN A 870 -0.11 24.02 -6.84
C ASN A 870 0.87 25.11 -6.39
N ASN A 871 0.53 26.39 -6.57
CA ASN A 871 1.41 27.51 -6.24
C ASN A 871 2.86 27.32 -6.74
N SER A 872 3.00 26.86 -7.99
CA SER A 872 4.27 26.55 -8.67
C SER A 872 5.02 25.29 -8.23
N ALA A 873 4.52 24.51 -7.27
CA ALA A 873 5.13 23.25 -6.83
C ALA A 873 4.30 22.02 -7.23
N TYR A 874 4.97 20.93 -7.60
CA TYR A 874 4.31 19.63 -7.76
C TYR A 874 3.85 19.06 -6.41
N TYR A 875 2.75 18.31 -6.46
CA TYR A 875 2.21 17.58 -5.31
C TYR A 875 3.14 16.45 -4.86
N ALA A 876 3.16 16.17 -3.55
CA ALA A 876 3.77 14.96 -3.00
C ALA A 876 2.87 13.75 -3.25
N MET A 877 3.41 12.53 -3.16
CA MET A 877 2.66 11.30 -3.46
C MET A 877 1.42 11.13 -2.58
N GLY A 878 1.49 11.52 -1.30
CA GLY A 878 0.35 11.51 -0.38
C GLY A 878 -0.77 12.46 -0.81
N ASP A 879 -0.44 13.61 -1.40
CA ASP A 879 -1.45 14.51 -1.97
C ASP A 879 -2.12 13.92 -3.21
N LEU A 880 -1.35 13.24 -4.07
CA LEU A 880 -1.88 12.64 -5.29
C LEU A 880 -2.96 11.62 -4.98
N ILE A 881 -2.72 10.69 -4.05
CA ILE A 881 -3.72 9.67 -3.70
C ILE A 881 -4.93 10.27 -3.00
N ARG A 882 -4.73 11.22 -2.07
CA ARG A 882 -5.81 11.92 -1.37
C ARG A 882 -6.73 12.65 -2.35
N LEU A 883 -6.14 13.46 -3.24
CA LEU A 883 -6.90 14.23 -4.23
C LEU A 883 -7.59 13.32 -5.24
N ALA A 884 -6.93 12.23 -5.66
CA ALA A 884 -7.51 11.28 -6.59
C ALA A 884 -8.75 10.59 -6.02
N LYS A 885 -8.68 10.08 -4.78
CA LYS A 885 -9.82 9.44 -4.10
C LYS A 885 -10.98 10.40 -3.90
N ARG A 886 -10.70 11.64 -3.50
CA ARG A 886 -11.70 12.69 -3.36
C ARG A 886 -12.45 12.97 -4.67
N GLU A 887 -11.74 12.96 -5.79
CA GLU A 887 -12.29 13.33 -7.10
C GLU A 887 -12.85 12.14 -7.89
N SER A 888 -12.52 10.90 -7.53
CA SER A 888 -12.97 9.70 -8.25
C SER A 888 -14.37 9.27 -7.85
N ASN A 889 -14.77 9.48 -6.60
CA ASN A 889 -16.03 8.96 -6.01
C ASN A 889 -16.27 7.46 -6.31
N THR A 890 -15.23 6.65 -6.19
CA THR A 890 -15.23 5.21 -6.54
C THR A 890 -15.67 4.28 -5.41
N LEU A 891 -16.51 4.78 -4.47
CA LEU A 891 -17.07 4.05 -3.33
C LEU A 891 -16.07 3.08 -2.67
N GLY A 892 -16.50 1.86 -2.33
CA GLY A 892 -15.69 0.84 -1.63
C GLY A 892 -14.39 0.42 -2.33
N ASN A 893 -14.23 0.70 -3.64
CA ASN A 893 -12.98 0.46 -4.35
C ASN A 893 -11.87 1.44 -3.90
N GLY A 894 -12.25 2.69 -3.59
CA GLY A 894 -11.32 3.72 -3.11
C GLY A 894 -10.65 3.35 -1.79
N LEU A 895 -11.40 2.71 -0.88
CA LEU A 895 -10.89 2.24 0.42
C LEU A 895 -9.78 1.19 0.28
N LYS A 896 -9.78 0.42 -0.81
CA LYS A 896 -8.82 -0.66 -1.04
C LYS A 896 -7.55 -0.20 -1.76
N PHE A 897 -7.55 1.02 -2.28
CA PHE A 897 -6.43 1.61 -2.98
C PHE A 897 -5.56 2.37 -1.97
N LEU A 898 -4.24 2.25 -1.99
CA LEU A 898 -3.36 2.86 -0.99
C LEU A 898 -1.98 3.20 -1.57
N LEU A 899 -1.20 3.93 -0.78
CA LEU A 899 0.18 4.30 -1.09
C LEU A 899 1.14 3.47 -0.23
N ILE A 900 1.86 2.56 -0.86
CA ILE A 900 3.07 1.96 -0.28
C ILE A 900 4.24 2.87 -0.61
N GLY A 901 4.87 3.48 0.39
CA GLY A 901 5.92 4.48 0.23
C GLY A 901 5.72 5.69 1.11
N ASP A 902 6.60 6.68 0.94
CA ASP A 902 6.65 7.89 1.75
C ASP A 902 5.65 8.93 1.19
N PRO A 903 4.60 9.32 1.95
CA PRO A 903 3.61 10.27 1.48
C PRO A 903 4.16 11.68 1.24
N ALA A 904 5.25 12.06 1.90
CA ALA A 904 5.87 13.37 1.77
C ALA A 904 6.85 13.46 0.58
N LEU A 905 7.24 12.32 -0.01
CA LEU A 905 8.13 12.27 -1.17
C LEU A 905 7.42 12.77 -2.43
N LYS A 906 8.13 13.52 -3.26
CA LYS A 906 7.68 13.90 -4.61
C LYS A 906 8.25 12.92 -5.63
N ILE A 907 7.49 12.67 -6.69
CA ILE A 907 8.03 12.00 -7.87
C ILE A 907 9.19 12.85 -8.42
N ALA A 908 10.20 12.21 -9.02
CA ALA A 908 11.38 12.87 -9.56
C ALA A 908 11.09 13.68 -10.84
N TYR A 909 10.24 14.71 -10.73
CA TYR A 909 9.92 15.62 -11.82
C TYR A 909 11.14 16.46 -12.21
N PRO A 910 11.30 16.75 -13.51
CA PRO A 910 12.22 17.79 -13.96
C PRO A 910 11.86 19.17 -13.40
N ASP A 911 12.88 19.96 -13.06
CA ASP A 911 12.74 21.29 -12.47
C ASP A 911 12.45 22.36 -13.53
N TYR A 912 13.12 22.25 -14.68
CA TYR A 912 13.13 23.24 -15.76
C TYR A 912 12.58 22.69 -17.07
N GLU A 913 12.30 23.61 -17.99
CA GLU A 913 11.78 23.32 -19.33
C GLU A 913 12.87 23.49 -20.39
N VAL A 914 12.84 22.67 -21.44
CA VAL A 914 13.72 22.77 -22.60
C VAL A 914 12.91 23.19 -23.82
N HIS A 915 13.35 24.25 -24.50
CA HIS A 915 12.68 24.77 -25.70
C HIS A 915 13.63 24.81 -26.89
N THR A 916 13.18 24.31 -28.03
CA THR A 916 13.86 24.54 -29.31
C THR A 916 13.67 25.99 -29.74
N THR A 917 14.75 26.65 -30.13
CA THR A 917 14.73 28.01 -30.70
C THR A 917 14.89 28.02 -32.20
N ALA A 918 15.60 27.04 -32.78
CA ALA A 918 15.75 26.93 -34.23
C ALA A 918 15.98 25.48 -34.69
N ILE A 919 15.42 25.18 -35.87
CA ILE A 919 15.67 23.95 -36.64
C ILE A 919 16.13 24.42 -38.02
N THR A 920 17.35 24.07 -38.41
CA THR A 920 17.95 24.54 -39.67
C THR A 920 18.67 23.42 -40.41
N PHE A 921 18.84 23.56 -41.72
CA PHE A 921 19.78 22.73 -42.47
C PHE A 921 21.20 23.18 -42.15
N ALA A 922 22.04 22.26 -41.65
CA ALA A 922 23.38 22.57 -41.12
C ALA A 922 24.30 23.21 -42.17
N GLU A 923 24.11 22.89 -43.45
CA GLU A 923 24.95 23.38 -44.54
C GLU A 923 24.57 24.79 -45.02
N THR A 924 23.27 25.09 -45.03
CA THR A 924 22.75 26.34 -45.60
C THR A 924 22.36 27.37 -44.55
N GLY A 925 22.15 26.95 -43.30
CA GLY A 925 21.59 27.76 -42.22
C GLY A 925 20.13 28.18 -42.45
N GLN A 926 19.47 27.64 -43.47
CA GLN A 926 18.06 27.93 -43.73
C GLN A 926 17.18 27.20 -42.72
N VAL A 927 16.10 27.85 -42.30
CA VAL A 927 15.08 27.25 -41.43
C VAL A 927 14.50 26.02 -42.15
N ALA A 928 14.51 24.88 -41.47
CA ALA A 928 13.92 23.65 -41.96
C ALA A 928 12.51 23.52 -41.39
N ASP A 929 11.50 23.66 -42.25
CA ASP A 929 10.10 23.34 -41.92
C ASP A 929 9.84 21.83 -42.02
N THR A 930 10.54 21.16 -42.94
CA THR A 930 10.51 19.72 -43.15
C THR A 930 11.94 19.17 -43.21
N ILE A 931 12.19 18.05 -42.52
CA ILE A 931 13.44 17.29 -42.65
C ILE A 931 13.22 16.07 -43.55
N ASN A 932 14.15 15.88 -44.48
CA ASN A 932 14.09 14.85 -45.49
C ASN A 932 15.18 13.81 -45.23
N ALA A 933 15.01 12.59 -45.74
CA ALA A 933 16.06 11.59 -45.74
C ALA A 933 17.36 12.18 -46.32
N LEU A 934 18.48 11.87 -45.67
CA LEU A 934 19.85 12.32 -45.98
C LEU A 934 20.15 13.80 -45.73
N SER A 935 19.18 14.60 -45.28
CA SER A 935 19.44 15.99 -44.91
C SER A 935 20.26 16.09 -43.61
N ASN A 936 21.19 17.05 -43.54
CA ASN A 936 21.95 17.35 -42.33
C ASN A 936 21.26 18.48 -41.55
N VAL A 937 20.76 18.16 -40.35
CA VAL A 937 19.88 19.03 -39.55
C VAL A 937 20.64 19.54 -38.33
N LYS A 938 20.53 20.82 -38.04
CA LYS A 938 21.03 21.48 -36.82
C LYS A 938 19.86 21.95 -35.95
N ILE A 939 19.91 21.59 -34.68
CA ILE A 939 18.96 21.97 -33.64
C ILE A 939 19.65 22.93 -32.66
N GLU A 940 18.94 23.99 -32.28
CA GLU A 940 19.36 24.96 -31.27
C GLU A 940 18.22 25.18 -30.28
N GLY A 941 18.55 25.38 -29.01
CA GLY A 941 17.54 25.61 -27.99
C GLY A 941 18.11 26.13 -26.66
N VAL A 942 17.21 26.31 -25.70
CA VAL A 942 17.50 26.87 -24.38
C VAL A 942 16.80 26.10 -23.26
N VAL A 943 17.37 26.15 -22.06
CA VAL A 943 16.77 25.71 -20.80
C VAL A 943 16.18 26.92 -20.09
N THR A 944 14.91 26.84 -19.67
CA THR A 944 14.18 27.93 -19.01
C THR A 944 13.47 27.49 -17.74
N ASP A 945 13.16 28.43 -16.87
CA ASP A 945 12.19 28.21 -15.79
C ASP A 945 10.74 28.25 -16.30
N ASN A 946 9.80 28.06 -15.39
CA ASN A 946 8.36 28.11 -15.65
C ASN A 946 7.83 29.51 -16.03
N THR A 947 8.66 30.55 -15.99
CA THR A 947 8.33 31.90 -16.48
C THR A 947 8.86 32.15 -17.90
N GLY A 948 9.63 31.21 -18.45
CA GLY A 948 10.31 31.32 -19.73
C GLY A 948 11.66 32.05 -19.66
N ALA A 949 12.20 32.30 -18.47
CA ALA A 949 13.50 32.92 -18.32
C ALA A 949 14.62 31.89 -18.50
N VAL A 950 15.61 32.21 -19.34
CA VAL A 950 16.77 31.34 -19.59
C VAL A 950 17.59 31.15 -18.32
N GLN A 951 17.89 29.90 -17.99
CA GLN A 951 18.69 29.54 -16.82
C GLN A 951 20.18 29.60 -17.18
N SER A 952 20.76 30.80 -17.11
CA SER A 952 22.16 31.04 -17.50
C SER A 952 23.20 30.37 -16.60
N ASP A 953 22.80 29.81 -15.47
CA ASP A 953 23.65 29.02 -14.58
C ASP A 953 23.58 27.51 -14.86
N PHE A 954 22.66 27.05 -15.72
CA PHE A 954 22.53 25.65 -16.09
C PHE A 954 23.63 25.23 -17.06
N ASN A 955 24.58 24.43 -16.57
CA ASN A 955 25.74 23.94 -17.31
C ASN A 955 25.86 22.42 -17.14
N GLY A 956 25.62 21.67 -18.21
CA GLY A 956 25.37 20.24 -18.08
C GLY A 956 25.30 19.50 -19.39
N ILE A 957 24.64 18.33 -19.37
CA ILE A 957 24.43 17.48 -20.54
C ILE A 957 22.94 17.47 -20.88
N LEU A 958 22.62 17.62 -22.17
CA LEU A 958 21.30 17.40 -22.73
C LEU A 958 21.32 16.17 -23.61
N LYS A 959 20.39 15.25 -23.36
CA LYS A 959 20.06 14.09 -24.18
C LYS A 959 18.84 14.43 -25.03
N ALA A 960 18.98 14.25 -26.34
CA ALA A 960 17.93 14.50 -27.31
C ALA A 960 17.56 13.21 -28.05
N ILE A 961 16.26 12.99 -28.22
CA ILE A 961 15.70 11.94 -29.08
C ILE A 961 14.84 12.61 -30.14
N VAL A 962 15.18 12.42 -31.41
CA VAL A 962 14.37 12.83 -32.54
C VAL A 962 13.64 11.61 -33.05
N TYR A 963 12.32 11.63 -32.93
CA TYR A 963 11.44 10.58 -33.40
C TYR A 963 10.85 10.93 -34.77
N ASP A 964 10.62 9.90 -35.56
CA ASP A 964 9.73 9.96 -36.72
C ASP A 964 8.27 10.13 -36.24
N LYS A 965 7.36 10.20 -37.21
CA LYS A 965 5.91 10.16 -36.98
C LYS A 965 5.48 8.87 -36.31
N GLU A 966 4.31 8.91 -35.66
CA GLU A 966 3.68 7.74 -35.05
C GLU A 966 3.43 6.64 -36.07
N SER A 967 3.72 5.39 -35.69
CA SER A 967 3.32 4.20 -36.42
C SER A 967 2.00 3.66 -35.85
N VAL A 968 1.23 2.98 -36.70
CA VAL A 968 0.04 2.23 -36.28
C VAL A 968 0.47 0.79 -36.07
N GLU A 969 0.36 0.32 -34.84
CA GLU A 969 0.61 -1.05 -34.43
C GLU A 969 -0.73 -1.78 -34.26
N SER A 970 -0.69 -3.11 -34.26
CA SER A 970 -1.87 -3.97 -34.06
C SER A 970 -1.58 -5.06 -33.02
N THR A 971 -2.56 -5.39 -32.19
CA THR A 971 -2.56 -6.65 -31.42
C THR A 971 -2.85 -7.84 -32.34
N LEU A 972 -2.63 -9.06 -31.84
CA LEU A 972 -2.67 -10.30 -32.61
C LEU A 972 -4.01 -11.05 -32.49
N GLY A 973 -4.83 -10.75 -31.48
CA GLY A 973 -6.12 -11.38 -31.23
C GLY A 973 -6.01 -12.88 -30.97
N GLN A 974 -5.15 -13.29 -30.04
CA GLN A 974 -4.73 -14.69 -29.89
C GLN A 974 -5.65 -15.54 -29.00
N ASP A 975 -6.47 -14.91 -28.16
CA ASP A 975 -7.44 -15.58 -27.30
C ASP A 975 -8.89 -15.31 -27.69
N SER A 976 -9.80 -16.22 -27.32
CA SER A 976 -11.23 -16.12 -27.67
C SER A 976 -11.94 -14.90 -27.08
N SER A 977 -11.39 -14.34 -26.00
CA SER A 977 -11.83 -13.11 -25.33
C SER A 977 -11.15 -11.85 -25.89
N SER A 978 -10.09 -11.97 -26.69
CA SER A 978 -9.32 -10.85 -27.24
C SER A 978 -9.76 -10.49 -28.67
N GLN A 979 -9.52 -9.25 -29.10
CA GLN A 979 -9.79 -8.82 -30.47
C GLN A 979 -8.59 -8.07 -31.06
N VAL A 980 -8.37 -8.21 -32.37
CA VAL A 980 -7.35 -7.40 -33.06
C VAL A 980 -7.73 -5.93 -32.94
N ARG A 981 -6.84 -5.15 -32.33
CA ARG A 981 -6.98 -3.72 -32.07
C ARG A 981 -5.76 -2.98 -32.59
N THR A 982 -5.98 -1.83 -33.22
CA THR A 982 -4.89 -0.92 -33.57
C THR A 982 -4.64 0.10 -32.48
N PHE A 983 -3.38 0.50 -32.32
CA PHE A 983 -2.96 1.59 -31.45
C PHE A 983 -1.80 2.35 -32.09
N LYS A 984 -1.58 3.58 -31.63
CA LYS A 984 -0.45 4.38 -32.11
C LYS A 984 0.70 4.31 -31.13
N LEU A 985 1.90 4.20 -31.67
CA LEU A 985 3.14 4.22 -30.90
C LEU A 985 4.19 5.01 -31.66
N ARG A 986 5.05 5.73 -30.93
CA ARG A 986 6.19 6.43 -31.49
C ARG A 986 7.47 5.69 -31.10
N LYS A 987 7.81 4.66 -31.88
CA LYS A 987 8.98 3.80 -31.64
C LYS A 987 10.19 4.09 -32.52
N ASN A 988 10.00 4.81 -33.62
CA ASN A 988 11.04 5.00 -34.63
C ASN A 988 11.92 6.22 -34.29
N VAL A 989 13.18 5.96 -33.95
CA VAL A 989 14.16 6.99 -33.57
C VAL A 989 15.05 7.33 -34.76
N ILE A 990 14.96 8.58 -35.22
CA ILE A 990 15.80 9.18 -36.28
C ILE A 990 17.19 9.50 -35.74
N TYR A 991 17.25 10.03 -34.52
CA TYR A 991 18.49 10.39 -33.85
C TYR A 991 18.34 10.26 -32.34
N LYS A 992 19.37 9.72 -31.69
CA LYS A 992 19.52 9.72 -30.23
C LYS A 992 20.95 10.10 -29.89
N GLY A 993 21.12 11.18 -29.15
CA GLY A 993 22.45 11.66 -28.79
C GLY A 993 22.45 12.68 -27.68
N GLN A 994 23.65 13.06 -27.27
CA GLN A 994 23.87 13.98 -26.17
C GLN A 994 24.71 15.18 -26.63
N THR A 995 24.52 16.34 -25.99
CA THR A 995 25.28 17.57 -26.24
C THR A 995 25.47 18.35 -24.94
N GLU A 996 26.46 19.23 -24.91
CA GLU A 996 26.69 20.12 -23.77
C GLU A 996 25.68 21.28 -23.77
N VAL A 997 25.18 21.62 -22.59
CA VAL A 997 24.45 22.86 -22.31
C VAL A 997 25.41 23.81 -21.63
N THR A 998 25.57 25.01 -22.18
CA THR A 998 26.42 26.07 -21.59
C THR A 998 25.59 27.34 -21.44
N ASP A 999 25.59 27.91 -20.24
CA ASP A 999 24.78 29.08 -19.87
C ASP A 999 23.30 28.94 -20.29
N GLY A 1000 22.74 27.73 -20.13
CA GLY A 1000 21.37 27.41 -20.51
C GLY A 1000 21.12 27.30 -22.01
N VAL A 1001 22.14 27.32 -22.87
CA VAL A 1001 22.03 27.23 -24.34
C VAL A 1001 22.66 25.93 -24.85
N PHE A 1002 22.05 25.30 -25.86
CA PHE A 1002 22.59 24.09 -26.48
C PHE A 1002 22.45 24.10 -28.01
N SER A 1003 23.30 23.32 -28.67
CA SER A 1003 23.16 23.01 -30.09
C SER A 1003 23.71 21.62 -30.41
N PHE A 1004 23.07 20.92 -31.34
CA PHE A 1004 23.58 19.67 -31.91
C PHE A 1004 23.15 19.53 -33.37
N ARG A 1005 23.76 18.57 -34.08
CA ARG A 1005 23.43 18.26 -35.46
C ARG A 1005 23.39 16.76 -35.69
N PHE A 1006 22.63 16.33 -36.68
CA PHE A 1006 22.53 14.92 -37.09
C PHE A 1006 22.14 14.82 -38.56
N MET A 1007 22.50 13.70 -39.20
CA MET A 1007 22.02 13.35 -40.53
C MET A 1007 20.77 12.48 -40.40
N VAL A 1008 19.75 12.78 -41.21
CA VAL A 1008 18.50 12.01 -41.23
C VAL A 1008 18.73 10.70 -42.01
N PRO A 1009 18.44 9.52 -41.44
CA PRO A 1009 18.64 8.25 -42.14
C PRO A 1009 17.77 8.10 -43.38
N ILE A 1010 18.26 7.37 -44.38
CA ILE A 1010 17.51 7.09 -45.62
C ILE A 1010 16.24 6.26 -45.38
N ASP A 1011 16.19 5.54 -44.26
CA ASP A 1011 15.10 4.63 -43.88
C ASP A 1011 13.93 5.31 -43.16
N ILE A 1012 13.92 6.64 -43.05
CA ILE A 1012 12.70 7.32 -42.57
C ILE A 1012 11.51 7.01 -43.48
N ALA A 1013 10.31 7.03 -42.91
CA ALA A 1013 9.12 6.85 -43.74
C ALA A 1013 8.92 8.11 -44.63
N TYR A 1014 8.89 7.94 -45.95
CA TYR A 1014 8.87 9.06 -46.90
C TYR A 1014 7.57 9.86 -46.94
N ASN A 1015 6.47 9.33 -46.38
CA ASN A 1015 5.25 10.10 -46.22
C ASN A 1015 5.47 11.21 -45.18
N TYR A 1016 5.04 12.43 -45.53
CA TYR A 1016 5.12 13.56 -44.63
C TYR A 1016 4.21 13.36 -43.41
N GLY A 1017 4.77 13.57 -42.23
CA GLY A 1017 4.03 13.55 -40.96
C GLY A 1017 4.79 14.26 -39.85
N GLN A 1018 4.13 14.47 -38.73
CA GLN A 1018 4.68 15.22 -37.60
C GLN A 1018 5.62 14.33 -36.78
N GLY A 1019 6.91 14.69 -36.76
CA GLY A 1019 7.91 14.10 -35.86
C GLY A 1019 7.81 14.68 -34.45
N LYS A 1020 8.66 14.18 -33.55
CA LYS A 1020 8.80 14.72 -32.18
C LYS A 1020 10.27 14.82 -31.83
N ILE A 1021 10.70 15.96 -31.29
CA ILE A 1021 11.95 16.03 -30.53
C ILE A 1021 11.62 15.92 -29.04
N SER A 1022 12.34 15.09 -28.31
CA SER A 1022 12.24 14.95 -26.86
C SER A 1022 13.59 15.27 -26.24
N TYR A 1023 13.57 16.05 -25.15
CA TYR A 1023 14.77 16.50 -24.46
C TYR A 1023 14.74 16.08 -22.99
N PHE A 1024 15.89 15.70 -22.48
CA PHE A 1024 16.18 15.59 -21.05
C PHE A 1024 17.55 16.19 -20.78
N ALA A 1025 17.70 17.05 -19.78
CA ALA A 1025 18.98 17.65 -19.42
C ALA A 1025 19.26 17.58 -17.91
N GLU A 1026 20.53 17.52 -17.54
CA GLU A 1026 21.01 17.53 -16.15
C GLU A 1026 22.28 18.39 -16.01
N ASP A 1027 22.41 19.13 -14.92
CA ASP A 1027 23.62 19.90 -14.55
C ASP A 1027 24.36 19.34 -13.31
N GLY A 1028 23.92 18.16 -12.83
CA GLY A 1028 24.39 17.51 -11.62
C GLY A 1028 23.63 17.87 -10.34
N VAL A 1029 22.71 18.84 -10.39
CA VAL A 1029 21.87 19.28 -9.26
C VAL A 1029 20.39 19.36 -9.66
N LYS A 1030 20.12 19.90 -10.85
CA LYS A 1030 18.82 20.17 -11.44
C LYS A 1030 18.66 19.41 -12.74
N THR A 1031 17.40 19.13 -13.07
CA THR A 1031 17.04 18.47 -14.32
C THR A 1031 16.04 19.30 -15.11
N ALA A 1032 16.06 19.16 -16.43
CA ALA A 1032 15.11 19.79 -17.34
C ALA A 1032 14.54 18.78 -18.32
N ASN A 1033 13.32 18.98 -18.79
CA ASN A 1033 12.79 18.24 -19.94
C ASN A 1033 12.03 19.13 -20.90
N GLY A 1034 11.77 18.63 -22.10
CA GLY A 1034 11.02 19.39 -23.09
C GLY A 1034 10.71 18.57 -24.33
N TYR A 1035 10.00 19.21 -25.25
CA TYR A 1035 9.60 18.60 -26.51
C TYR A 1035 9.43 19.63 -27.63
N ASP A 1036 9.38 19.14 -28.86
CA ASP A 1036 9.00 19.93 -30.04
C ASP A 1036 8.24 19.07 -31.06
N PHE A 1037 7.14 19.60 -31.60
CA PHE A 1037 6.33 18.96 -32.66
C PHE A 1037 6.30 19.76 -33.97
N ASN A 1038 7.05 20.85 -34.10
CA ASN A 1038 7.09 21.67 -35.31
C ASN A 1038 7.83 21.00 -36.47
N LEU A 1039 8.55 19.92 -36.18
CA LEU A 1039 9.30 19.14 -37.15
C LEU A 1039 8.39 18.26 -38.01
N ILE A 1040 8.32 18.53 -39.31
CA ILE A 1040 7.73 17.58 -40.28
C ILE A 1040 8.83 16.66 -40.79
N VAL A 1041 8.56 15.35 -40.84
CA VAL A 1041 9.48 14.33 -41.32
C VAL A 1041 8.87 13.66 -42.56
N GLY A 1042 9.60 13.66 -43.67
CA GLY A 1042 9.22 12.96 -44.90
C GLY A 1042 9.99 13.45 -46.12
N GLY A 1043 9.82 12.78 -47.26
CA GLY A 1043 10.58 13.09 -48.47
C GLY A 1043 12.05 12.68 -48.41
N PHE A 1044 12.78 13.01 -49.47
CA PHE A 1044 14.17 12.61 -49.71
C PHE A 1044 14.94 13.77 -50.33
N ASP A 1045 16.19 13.99 -49.90
CA ASP A 1045 17.05 15.01 -50.50
C ASP A 1045 17.83 14.46 -51.71
N GLU A 1046 17.41 14.87 -52.91
CA GLU A 1046 18.01 14.47 -54.19
C GLU A 1046 19.44 14.99 -54.40
N ASN A 1047 19.92 15.94 -53.59
CA ASN A 1047 21.21 16.62 -53.80
C ASN A 1047 22.35 16.09 -52.91
N THR A 1048 22.12 15.06 -52.10
CA THR A 1048 23.12 14.53 -51.18
C THR A 1048 24.20 13.70 -51.89
N LEU A 1049 25.47 13.85 -51.49
CA LEU A 1049 26.57 13.02 -51.96
C LEU A 1049 26.42 11.59 -51.40
N ALA A 1050 26.54 10.58 -52.27
CA ALA A 1050 26.37 9.19 -51.87
C ALA A 1050 27.58 8.65 -51.07
N ASP A 1051 27.31 8.07 -49.90
CA ASP A 1051 28.25 7.20 -49.17
C ASP A 1051 28.16 5.75 -49.69
N LYS A 1052 29.29 5.05 -49.71
CA LYS A 1052 29.41 3.64 -50.13
C LYS A 1052 30.23 2.79 -49.16
N GLU A 1053 30.78 3.39 -48.11
CA GLU A 1053 31.53 2.66 -47.09
C GLU A 1053 30.55 2.30 -45.95
N GLY A 1054 30.68 1.10 -45.38
CA GLY A 1054 29.88 0.70 -44.21
C GLY A 1054 30.59 1.07 -42.92
N PRO A 1055 29.89 1.05 -41.77
CA PRO A 1055 30.47 1.47 -40.50
C PRO A 1055 31.72 0.68 -40.10
N GLU A 1056 32.69 1.34 -39.46
CA GLU A 1056 33.77 0.69 -38.75
C GLU A 1056 33.23 0.11 -37.43
N VAL A 1057 33.58 -1.14 -37.11
CA VAL A 1057 33.08 -1.85 -35.92
C VAL A 1057 34.22 -2.43 -35.10
N GLU A 1058 34.26 -2.10 -33.83
CA GLU A 1058 35.10 -2.77 -32.83
C GLU A 1058 34.23 -3.46 -31.78
N LEU A 1059 34.36 -4.79 -31.66
CA LEU A 1059 33.59 -5.59 -30.71
C LEU A 1059 34.40 -6.03 -29.51
N TYR A 1060 33.75 -5.92 -28.35
CA TYR A 1060 34.27 -6.30 -27.06
C TYR A 1060 33.19 -6.98 -26.21
N MET A 1061 33.60 -7.69 -25.17
CA MET A 1061 32.69 -8.22 -24.16
C MET A 1061 33.03 -7.62 -22.80
N ASN A 1062 32.06 -7.00 -22.16
CA ASN A 1062 32.10 -6.21 -20.94
C ASN A 1062 32.90 -4.90 -21.05
N ASP A 1063 34.15 -4.95 -21.51
CA ASP A 1063 35.04 -3.80 -21.61
C ASP A 1063 36.05 -3.94 -22.77
N THR A 1064 36.75 -2.85 -23.10
CA THR A 1064 37.68 -2.76 -24.24
C THR A 1064 38.97 -3.59 -24.07
N THR A 1065 39.17 -4.25 -22.93
CA THR A 1065 40.31 -5.15 -22.68
C THR A 1065 40.03 -6.59 -23.10
N PHE A 1066 38.77 -6.95 -23.35
CA PHE A 1066 38.38 -8.27 -23.82
C PHE A 1066 38.99 -8.61 -25.19
N ARG A 1067 39.40 -9.86 -25.37
CA ARG A 1067 39.97 -10.37 -26.62
C ARG A 1067 39.23 -11.61 -27.12
N TRP A 1068 39.37 -11.88 -28.41
CA TRP A 1068 38.78 -13.05 -29.05
C TRP A 1068 39.11 -14.36 -28.30
N GLY A 1069 38.09 -15.08 -27.88
CA GLY A 1069 38.19 -16.37 -27.18
C GLY A 1069 38.39 -16.27 -25.67
N ASP A 1070 38.39 -15.07 -25.09
CA ASP A 1070 38.47 -14.91 -23.63
C ASP A 1070 37.21 -15.45 -22.93
N PHE A 1071 37.36 -15.74 -21.63
CA PHE A 1071 36.27 -16.23 -20.80
C PHE A 1071 35.32 -15.10 -20.39
N THR A 1072 34.05 -15.45 -20.22
CA THR A 1072 33.07 -14.61 -19.58
C THR A 1072 32.14 -15.39 -18.65
N ASN A 1073 31.33 -14.70 -17.85
CA ASN A 1073 30.26 -15.31 -17.06
C ASN A 1073 28.99 -15.51 -17.91
N GLU A 1074 27.93 -16.03 -17.32
CA GLU A 1074 26.65 -16.31 -17.98
C GLU A 1074 25.84 -15.05 -18.34
N ASN A 1075 26.24 -13.87 -17.86
CA ASN A 1075 25.49 -12.61 -18.04
C ASN A 1075 26.37 -11.44 -18.53
N PRO A 1076 27.07 -11.59 -19.67
CA PRO A 1076 28.01 -10.57 -20.13
C PRO A 1076 27.35 -9.42 -20.88
N VAL A 1077 28.07 -8.32 -21.08
CA VAL A 1077 27.60 -7.17 -21.89
C VAL A 1077 28.37 -7.11 -23.20
N LEU A 1078 27.69 -7.27 -24.34
CA LEU A 1078 28.27 -6.93 -25.64
C LEU A 1078 28.50 -5.42 -25.71
N LEU A 1079 29.74 -5.02 -26.00
CA LEU A 1079 30.13 -3.64 -26.22
C LEU A 1079 30.63 -3.50 -27.65
N ALA A 1080 29.90 -2.77 -28.49
CA ALA A 1080 30.33 -2.44 -29.85
C ALA A 1080 30.61 -0.95 -29.96
N HIS A 1081 31.82 -0.56 -30.34
CA HIS A 1081 32.11 0.80 -30.79
C HIS A 1081 31.93 0.87 -32.30
N VAL A 1082 31.21 1.89 -32.76
CA VAL A 1082 30.90 2.06 -34.18
C VAL A 1082 31.21 3.48 -34.62
N PHE A 1083 31.77 3.61 -35.83
CA PHE A 1083 32.07 4.90 -36.45
C PHE A 1083 31.69 4.87 -37.92
N ASP A 1084 31.06 5.93 -38.39
CA ASP A 1084 30.75 6.15 -39.80
C ASP A 1084 30.70 7.66 -40.09
N HIS A 1085 31.21 8.11 -41.24
CA HIS A 1085 31.25 9.54 -41.56
C HIS A 1085 29.86 10.15 -41.77
N SER A 1086 28.93 9.36 -42.30
CA SER A 1086 27.55 9.72 -42.55
C SER A 1086 26.67 9.48 -41.32
N GLY A 1087 27.15 8.67 -40.37
CA GLY A 1087 26.49 8.37 -39.11
C GLY A 1087 25.81 7.00 -39.14
N ILE A 1088 25.38 6.55 -37.96
CA ILE A 1088 24.81 5.22 -37.79
C ILE A 1088 23.30 5.27 -37.94
N ASN A 1089 22.74 4.34 -38.70
CA ASN A 1089 21.30 4.19 -38.87
C ASN A 1089 20.71 3.43 -37.68
N THR A 1090 19.80 4.11 -36.98
CA THR A 1090 19.03 3.55 -35.85
C THR A 1090 17.54 3.40 -36.19
N VAL A 1091 17.14 3.71 -37.42
CA VAL A 1091 15.74 3.75 -37.85
C VAL A 1091 15.30 2.35 -38.27
N GLY A 1092 14.59 1.65 -37.37
CA GLY A 1092 14.06 0.29 -37.59
C GLY A 1092 12.84 0.20 -38.53
N ASN A 1093 12.66 1.14 -39.45
CA ASN A 1093 11.53 1.15 -40.39
C ASN A 1093 11.74 0.26 -41.62
N SER A 1094 13.00 0.05 -42.02
CA SER A 1094 13.34 -0.74 -43.20
C SER A 1094 13.64 -2.18 -42.82
N ILE A 1095 12.94 -3.11 -43.48
CA ILE A 1095 13.12 -4.55 -43.28
C ILE A 1095 14.59 -4.90 -43.52
N GLY A 1096 15.25 -5.38 -42.46
CA GLY A 1096 16.62 -5.89 -42.52
C GLY A 1096 17.73 -4.89 -42.22
N HIS A 1097 17.42 -3.63 -41.87
CA HIS A 1097 18.42 -2.60 -41.54
C HIS A 1097 18.58 -2.32 -40.04
N ASP A 1098 18.09 -3.22 -39.18
CA ASP A 1098 18.31 -3.12 -37.74
C ASP A 1098 19.78 -3.41 -37.38
N ILE A 1099 20.24 -2.75 -36.31
CA ILE A 1099 21.43 -3.15 -35.58
C ILE A 1099 21.10 -4.48 -34.91
N THR A 1100 21.83 -5.54 -35.26
CA THR A 1100 21.51 -6.89 -34.78
C THR A 1100 22.71 -7.59 -34.19
N ALA A 1101 22.46 -8.46 -33.20
CA ALA A 1101 23.41 -9.48 -32.78
C ALA A 1101 22.81 -10.87 -32.97
N VAL A 1102 23.57 -11.77 -33.56
CA VAL A 1102 23.24 -13.19 -33.73
C VAL A 1102 24.18 -14.00 -32.85
N LEU A 1103 23.62 -14.64 -31.83
CA LEU A 1103 24.36 -15.56 -30.97
C LEU A 1103 24.33 -16.97 -31.55
N ASP A 1104 25.50 -17.61 -31.65
CA ASP A 1104 25.71 -19.00 -32.09
C ASP A 1104 25.07 -19.36 -33.44
N GLY A 1105 24.97 -18.38 -34.33
CA GLY A 1105 24.39 -18.56 -35.66
C GLY A 1105 22.86 -18.72 -35.67
N ASN A 1106 22.17 -18.42 -34.57
CA ASN A 1106 20.70 -18.45 -34.52
C ASN A 1106 20.08 -17.25 -35.26
N THR A 1107 20.08 -17.31 -36.59
CA THR A 1107 19.53 -16.26 -37.46
C THR A 1107 18.00 -16.21 -37.44
N GLU A 1108 17.33 -17.23 -36.88
CA GLU A 1108 15.86 -17.23 -36.73
C GLU A 1108 15.40 -16.32 -35.59
N ARG A 1109 16.28 -15.99 -34.63
CA ARG A 1109 16.00 -15.10 -33.49
C ARG A 1109 17.19 -14.15 -33.22
N PRO A 1110 17.46 -13.17 -34.11
CA PRO A 1110 18.46 -12.15 -33.85
C PRO A 1110 18.01 -11.20 -32.73
N TYR A 1111 18.95 -10.73 -31.92
CA TYR A 1111 18.72 -9.64 -30.96
C TYR A 1111 18.67 -8.31 -31.71
N ASN A 1112 17.58 -7.54 -31.57
CA ASN A 1112 17.50 -6.16 -32.08
C ASN A 1112 18.15 -5.21 -31.06
N LEU A 1113 19.14 -4.45 -31.51
CA LEU A 1113 20.01 -3.62 -30.68
C LEU A 1113 19.82 -2.11 -30.88
N ASN A 1114 18.86 -1.67 -31.70
CA ASN A 1114 18.68 -0.25 -32.06
C ASN A 1114 18.52 0.63 -30.80
N ASP A 1115 17.75 0.15 -29.83
CA ASP A 1115 17.50 0.81 -28.54
C ASP A 1115 18.73 0.97 -27.65
N TYR A 1116 19.78 0.17 -27.90
CA TYR A 1116 21.00 0.11 -27.11
C TYR A 1116 22.14 0.94 -27.72
N TYR A 1117 21.91 1.56 -28.89
CA TYR A 1117 22.83 2.51 -29.50
C TYR A 1117 22.73 3.90 -28.86
N GLU A 1118 23.87 4.52 -28.62
CA GLU A 1118 23.99 5.91 -28.16
C GLU A 1118 25.16 6.58 -28.89
N SER A 1119 24.95 7.81 -29.39
CA SER A 1119 26.00 8.59 -30.05
C SER A 1119 26.90 9.34 -29.07
N ASP A 1120 28.12 9.62 -29.50
CA ASP A 1120 29.11 10.37 -28.72
C ASP A 1120 28.70 11.84 -28.53
N ALA A 1121 29.07 12.44 -27.39
CA ALA A 1121 28.72 13.81 -27.04
C ALA A 1121 29.18 14.92 -28.01
N LYS A 1122 30.11 14.59 -28.93
CA LYS A 1122 30.70 15.55 -29.87
C LYS A 1122 30.24 15.37 -31.32
N GLY A 1123 29.32 14.43 -31.61
CA GLY A 1123 28.77 14.28 -32.95
C GLY A 1123 28.00 12.99 -33.20
N TYR A 1124 27.33 12.92 -34.37
CA TYR A 1124 26.50 11.80 -34.80
C TYR A 1124 27.26 10.68 -35.55
N THR A 1125 28.56 10.87 -35.78
CA THR A 1125 29.41 9.98 -36.60
C THR A 1125 30.01 8.81 -35.83
N SER A 1126 29.91 8.81 -34.50
CA SER A 1126 30.36 7.69 -33.66
C SER A 1126 29.41 7.46 -32.51
N GLY A 1127 29.44 6.25 -32.00
CA GLY A 1127 28.68 5.85 -30.84
C GLY A 1127 29.06 4.46 -30.37
N TYR A 1128 28.27 3.94 -29.45
CA TYR A 1128 28.44 2.60 -28.93
C TYR A 1128 27.09 1.89 -28.74
N VAL A 1129 27.14 0.56 -28.82
CA VAL A 1129 26.04 -0.34 -28.45
C VAL A 1129 26.44 -1.10 -27.21
N ARG A 1130 25.60 -1.10 -26.18
CA ARG A 1130 25.80 -1.87 -24.93
C ARG A 1130 24.62 -2.80 -24.70
N PHE A 1131 24.79 -4.07 -25.05
CA PHE A 1131 23.71 -5.05 -24.95
C PHE A 1131 24.00 -6.14 -23.91
N PRO A 1132 23.21 -6.26 -22.83
CA PRO A 1132 23.41 -7.28 -21.82
C PRO A 1132 22.83 -8.64 -22.27
N PHE A 1133 23.69 -9.65 -22.44
CA PHE A 1133 23.25 -11.04 -22.51
C PHE A 1133 22.85 -11.57 -21.14
N ARG A 1134 21.98 -12.58 -21.12
CA ARG A 1134 21.45 -13.21 -19.91
C ARG A 1134 21.47 -14.74 -20.05
N ASN A 1135 21.83 -15.41 -18.95
CA ASN A 1135 21.76 -16.86 -18.78
C ASN A 1135 22.35 -17.64 -19.98
N LEU A 1136 23.50 -17.20 -20.47
CA LEU A 1136 24.23 -17.94 -21.49
C LEU A 1136 24.68 -19.29 -20.92
N GLU A 1137 24.47 -20.35 -21.69
CA GLU A 1137 24.91 -21.69 -21.31
C GLU A 1137 26.44 -21.74 -21.16
N PRO A 1138 27.00 -22.54 -20.25
CA PRO A 1138 28.45 -22.76 -20.23
C PRO A 1138 28.94 -23.41 -21.53
N GLY A 1139 29.96 -22.83 -22.17
CA GLY A 1139 30.46 -23.33 -23.45
C GLY A 1139 31.16 -22.27 -24.31
N GLU A 1140 31.59 -22.67 -25.51
CA GLU A 1140 32.07 -21.71 -26.51
C GLU A 1140 30.87 -21.06 -27.21
N HIS A 1141 30.91 -19.74 -27.33
CA HIS A 1141 29.90 -18.94 -28.02
C HIS A 1141 30.54 -18.03 -29.06
N MET A 1142 29.75 -17.65 -30.05
CA MET A 1142 30.12 -16.64 -31.04
C MET A 1142 28.96 -15.68 -31.25
N VAL A 1143 29.22 -14.39 -31.09
CA VAL A 1143 28.27 -13.34 -31.47
C VAL A 1143 28.70 -12.71 -32.78
N THR A 1144 27.77 -12.57 -33.72
CA THR A 1144 27.94 -11.77 -34.94
C THR A 1144 27.08 -10.53 -34.83
N PHE A 1145 27.72 -9.36 -34.85
CA PHE A 1145 27.09 -8.05 -34.78
C PHE A 1145 27.04 -7.44 -36.18
N ARG A 1146 25.88 -6.88 -36.55
CA ARG A 1146 25.65 -6.17 -37.81
C ARG A 1146 25.12 -4.77 -37.52
N VAL A 1147 25.66 -3.78 -38.24
CA VAL A 1147 25.27 -2.37 -38.14
C VAL A 1147 25.24 -1.73 -39.52
N TRP A 1148 24.47 -0.66 -39.65
CA TRP A 1148 24.22 0.07 -40.89
C TRP A 1148 24.53 1.55 -40.72
N ASP A 1149 25.06 2.19 -41.77
CA ASP A 1149 25.14 3.64 -41.85
C ASP A 1149 23.80 4.24 -42.32
N VAL A 1150 23.67 5.58 -42.28
CA VAL A 1150 22.48 6.31 -42.75
C VAL A 1150 22.19 6.17 -44.25
N PHE A 1151 23.09 5.61 -45.05
CA PHE A 1151 22.95 5.33 -46.49
C PHE A 1151 22.64 3.86 -46.80
N ASN A 1152 22.45 3.01 -45.78
CA ASN A 1152 22.22 1.57 -45.86
C ASN A 1152 23.42 0.75 -46.36
N ASN A 1153 24.64 1.22 -46.13
CA ASN A 1153 25.84 0.40 -46.18
C ASN A 1153 25.98 -0.36 -44.85
N SER A 1154 26.19 -1.68 -44.87
CA SER A 1154 26.36 -2.50 -43.66
C SER A 1154 27.77 -3.00 -43.47
N SER A 1155 28.10 -3.21 -42.20
CA SER A 1155 29.29 -3.95 -41.75
C SER A 1155 28.88 -5.05 -40.77
N GLU A 1156 29.60 -6.17 -40.82
CA GLU A 1156 29.49 -7.27 -39.86
C GLU A 1156 30.83 -7.49 -39.16
N ALA A 1157 30.78 -7.72 -37.86
CA ALA A 1157 31.91 -8.14 -37.05
C ALA A 1157 31.49 -9.31 -36.16
N SER A 1158 32.43 -10.20 -35.82
CA SER A 1158 32.16 -11.31 -34.92
C SER A 1158 33.11 -11.30 -33.73
N LEU A 1159 32.66 -11.83 -32.60
CA LEU A 1159 33.46 -12.03 -31.40
C LEU A 1159 33.20 -13.42 -30.83
N LYS A 1160 34.25 -14.24 -30.73
CA LYS A 1160 34.21 -15.52 -30.01
C LYS A 1160 34.50 -15.30 -28.53
N PHE A 1161 33.79 -16.00 -27.66
CA PHE A 1161 34.00 -16.00 -26.22
C PHE A 1161 33.63 -17.35 -25.61
N VAL A 1162 34.06 -17.60 -24.37
CA VAL A 1162 33.75 -18.86 -23.67
C VAL A 1162 33.06 -18.55 -22.36
N VAL A 1163 31.81 -18.99 -22.20
CA VAL A 1163 31.05 -18.83 -20.96
C VAL A 1163 31.48 -19.92 -19.98
N VAL A 1164 31.85 -19.51 -18.78
CA VAL A 1164 32.22 -20.41 -17.69
C VAL A 1164 31.16 -20.34 -16.61
N GLY A 1165 30.57 -21.49 -16.28
CA GLY A 1165 29.57 -21.61 -15.22
C GLY A 1165 30.08 -21.10 -13.87
N GLY A 1166 29.21 -20.42 -13.13
CA GLY A 1166 29.50 -19.77 -11.86
C GLY A 1166 29.87 -20.72 -10.74
N ASP A 1167 29.67 -22.04 -10.90
CA ASP A 1167 30.01 -23.11 -9.96
C ASP A 1167 31.50 -23.48 -9.96
N GLN A 1168 32.24 -23.13 -11.01
CA GLN A 1168 33.68 -23.43 -11.14
C GLN A 1168 34.54 -22.15 -11.10
N ILE A 1169 35.73 -22.23 -10.49
CA ILE A 1169 36.77 -21.19 -10.63
C ILE A 1169 37.84 -21.72 -11.59
N ILE A 1170 38.09 -20.98 -12.66
CA ILE A 1170 39.12 -21.30 -13.64
C ILE A 1170 40.20 -20.21 -13.59
N ILE A 1171 41.47 -20.64 -13.62
CA ILE A 1171 42.62 -19.76 -13.82
C ILE A 1171 43.14 -19.98 -15.23
N ASP A 1172 43.31 -18.91 -15.98
CA ASP A 1172 43.88 -18.92 -17.32
C ASP A 1172 45.05 -17.94 -17.47
N LYS A 1173 45.88 -18.12 -18.51
CA LYS A 1173 47.01 -17.24 -18.87
C LYS A 1173 47.91 -16.91 -17.68
N ILE A 1174 48.42 -17.94 -16.99
CA ILE A 1174 49.41 -17.76 -15.93
C ILE A 1174 50.81 -17.54 -16.49
N TYR A 1175 51.40 -16.39 -16.22
CA TYR A 1175 52.78 -16.10 -16.57
C TYR A 1175 53.45 -15.16 -15.58
N SER A 1176 54.77 -15.09 -15.69
CA SER A 1176 55.59 -14.12 -14.99
C SER A 1176 56.26 -13.23 -16.05
N TYR A 1177 56.33 -11.92 -15.81
CA TYR A 1177 57.00 -10.98 -16.71
C TYR A 1177 57.77 -9.91 -15.92
N PRO A 1178 59.05 -9.63 -16.26
CA PRO A 1178 59.88 -10.36 -17.23
C PRO A 1178 60.17 -11.81 -16.79
N ASN A 1179 60.34 -12.73 -17.76
CA ASN A 1179 60.74 -14.11 -17.51
C ASN A 1179 61.58 -14.62 -18.71
N PRO A 1180 62.90 -14.83 -18.58
CA PRO A 1180 63.68 -14.77 -17.35
C PRO A 1180 63.80 -13.36 -16.73
N PHE A 1181 64.02 -13.26 -15.42
CA PHE A 1181 64.28 -11.99 -14.72
C PHE A 1181 65.56 -11.99 -13.89
N ALA A 1182 66.17 -10.80 -13.70
CA ALA A 1182 67.39 -10.63 -12.90
C ALA A 1182 67.11 -9.97 -11.52
N THR A 1183 66.22 -8.97 -11.48
CA THR A 1183 65.90 -8.21 -10.26
C THR A 1183 64.54 -8.57 -9.69
N GLU A 1184 63.49 -8.47 -10.49
CA GLU A 1184 62.10 -8.70 -10.10
C GLU A 1184 61.27 -9.23 -11.26
N THR A 1185 60.13 -9.85 -10.94
CA THR A 1185 59.10 -10.27 -11.88
C THR A 1185 57.72 -9.95 -11.33
N TRP A 1186 56.74 -9.89 -12.21
CA TRP A 1186 55.33 -9.73 -11.87
C TRP A 1186 54.57 -10.99 -12.30
N PHE A 1187 53.82 -11.58 -11.39
CA PHE A 1187 52.92 -12.68 -11.68
C PHE A 1187 51.60 -12.14 -12.18
N LYS A 1188 51.17 -12.61 -13.35
CA LYS A 1188 49.90 -12.26 -13.97
C LYS A 1188 49.12 -13.53 -14.28
N TYR A 1189 47.81 -13.47 -14.03
CA TYR A 1189 46.86 -14.55 -14.27
C TYR A 1189 45.48 -13.94 -14.51
N ASN A 1190 44.65 -14.67 -15.25
CA ASN A 1190 43.24 -14.35 -15.47
C ASN A 1190 42.37 -15.35 -14.69
N HIS A 1191 41.16 -14.94 -14.30
CA HIS A 1191 40.18 -15.84 -13.71
C HIS A 1191 38.75 -15.44 -14.06
N ASN A 1192 37.81 -16.39 -14.02
CA ASN A 1192 36.40 -16.20 -14.43
C ASN A 1192 35.52 -15.51 -13.37
N LYS A 1193 36.09 -14.89 -12.33
CA LYS A 1193 35.35 -14.16 -11.28
C LYS A 1193 35.52 -12.65 -11.49
N ALA A 1194 34.73 -12.09 -12.41
CA ALA A 1194 34.88 -10.70 -12.81
C ALA A 1194 34.35 -9.73 -11.74
N ASN A 1195 35.15 -8.71 -11.42
CA ASN A 1195 34.82 -7.68 -10.43
C ASN A 1195 34.52 -8.24 -9.03
N GLU A 1196 35.05 -9.43 -8.71
CA GLU A 1196 34.94 -10.06 -7.39
C GLU A 1196 36.27 -9.97 -6.64
N LEU A 1197 36.21 -9.81 -5.33
CA LEU A 1197 37.39 -9.86 -4.48
C LEU A 1197 37.81 -11.33 -4.28
N THR A 1198 39.06 -11.65 -4.58
CA THR A 1198 39.60 -13.01 -4.40
C THR A 1198 40.85 -13.02 -3.53
N GLU A 1199 41.02 -14.04 -2.70
CA GLU A 1199 42.25 -14.29 -1.97
C GLU A 1199 43.20 -15.09 -2.86
N VAL A 1200 44.42 -14.58 -3.09
CA VAL A 1200 45.37 -15.18 -4.02
C VAL A 1200 46.65 -15.57 -3.28
N LYS A 1201 47.12 -16.78 -3.55
CA LYS A 1201 48.32 -17.37 -2.98
C LYS A 1201 49.25 -17.86 -4.10
N ILE A 1202 50.47 -17.35 -4.16
CA ILE A 1202 51.52 -17.79 -5.10
C ILE A 1202 52.63 -18.49 -4.33
N GLU A 1203 52.84 -19.77 -4.60
CA GLU A 1203 53.86 -20.60 -3.96
C GLU A 1203 54.95 -20.93 -4.97
N ILE A 1204 56.22 -20.67 -4.62
CA ILE A 1204 57.36 -20.88 -5.52
C ILE A 1204 58.21 -22.05 -5.00
N TYR A 1205 58.56 -22.97 -5.90
CA TYR A 1205 59.24 -24.23 -5.63
C TYR A 1205 60.53 -24.36 -6.45
N ASP A 1206 61.54 -25.03 -5.89
CA ASP A 1206 62.65 -25.55 -6.69
C ASP A 1206 62.25 -26.82 -7.47
N LEU A 1207 63.11 -27.28 -8.39
CA LEU A 1207 62.87 -28.49 -9.19
C LEU A 1207 62.80 -29.79 -8.37
N SER A 1208 63.20 -29.77 -7.09
CA SER A 1208 63.05 -30.92 -6.18
C SER A 1208 61.69 -30.93 -5.47
N GLY A 1209 60.84 -29.93 -5.72
CA GLY A 1209 59.52 -29.78 -5.10
C GLY A 1209 59.56 -29.12 -3.72
N ARG A 1210 60.71 -28.57 -3.29
CA ARG A 1210 60.80 -27.84 -2.02
C ARG A 1210 60.24 -26.43 -2.19
N LEU A 1211 59.30 -26.06 -1.34
CA LEU A 1211 58.73 -24.71 -1.24
C LEU A 1211 59.81 -23.72 -0.76
N LEU A 1212 59.96 -22.61 -1.48
CA LEU A 1212 60.97 -21.58 -1.23
C LEU A 1212 60.37 -20.30 -0.63
N THR A 1213 59.16 -19.93 -1.05
CA THR A 1213 58.44 -18.74 -0.58
C THR A 1213 56.96 -18.79 -0.95
N THR A 1214 56.15 -18.04 -0.22
CA THR A 1214 54.72 -17.84 -0.48
C THR A 1214 54.38 -16.34 -0.51
N LEU A 1215 53.68 -15.91 -1.55
CA LEU A 1215 53.06 -14.58 -1.64
C LEU A 1215 51.56 -14.72 -1.43
N GLN A 1216 50.96 -13.90 -0.57
CA GLN A 1216 49.52 -13.95 -0.29
C GLN A 1216 48.96 -12.53 -0.17
N GLN A 1217 47.88 -12.25 -0.92
CA GLN A 1217 47.17 -10.97 -0.87
C GLN A 1217 45.73 -11.13 -1.39
N ASN A 1218 44.86 -10.18 -1.02
CA ASN A 1218 43.56 -10.04 -1.67
C ASN A 1218 43.73 -9.28 -2.99
N ASN A 1219 43.01 -9.70 -4.02
CA ASN A 1219 43.08 -9.13 -5.36
C ASN A 1219 41.66 -8.88 -5.87
N LEU A 1220 41.35 -7.62 -6.16
CA LEU A 1220 40.10 -7.22 -6.81
C LEU A 1220 40.35 -7.21 -8.31
N SER A 1221 39.65 -8.04 -9.06
CA SER A 1221 39.79 -8.09 -10.51
C SER A 1221 39.08 -6.89 -11.17
N SER A 1222 39.70 -6.34 -12.22
CA SER A 1222 39.04 -5.41 -13.15
C SER A 1222 38.60 -6.22 -14.37
N GLY A 1223 37.31 -6.54 -14.46
CA GLY A 1223 36.84 -7.58 -15.37
C GLY A 1223 37.47 -8.92 -15.00
N PHE A 1224 37.96 -9.69 -15.98
CA PHE A 1224 38.59 -11.01 -15.77
C PHE A 1224 40.11 -10.96 -15.49
N TYR A 1225 40.66 -9.74 -15.33
CA TYR A 1225 42.09 -9.51 -15.14
C TYR A 1225 42.40 -9.22 -13.67
N ALA A 1226 43.28 -10.03 -13.08
CA ALA A 1226 43.79 -9.76 -11.74
C ALA A 1226 44.95 -8.76 -11.77
N GLU A 1227 45.06 -7.92 -10.73
CA GLU A 1227 46.19 -7.01 -10.57
C GLU A 1227 47.50 -7.81 -10.45
N PRO A 1228 48.59 -7.43 -11.16
CA PRO A 1228 49.84 -8.18 -11.13
C PRO A 1228 50.49 -8.21 -9.73
N ILE A 1229 51.01 -9.37 -9.33
CA ILE A 1229 51.66 -9.56 -8.03
C ILE A 1229 53.18 -9.50 -8.20
N ARG A 1230 53.84 -8.53 -7.56
CA ARG A 1230 55.31 -8.34 -7.63
C ARG A 1230 56.06 -9.38 -6.81
N TRP A 1231 57.20 -9.82 -7.31
CA TRP A 1231 58.18 -10.60 -6.56
C TRP A 1231 59.62 -10.24 -6.94
N ASP A 1232 60.51 -10.14 -5.95
CA ASP A 1232 61.91 -9.73 -6.09
C ASP A 1232 62.89 -10.91 -6.14
N GLY A 1233 62.41 -12.14 -6.29
CA GLY A 1233 63.25 -13.33 -6.34
C GLY A 1233 63.90 -13.69 -5.01
N THR A 1234 63.27 -13.38 -3.87
CA THR A 1234 63.74 -13.72 -2.53
C THR A 1234 62.86 -14.77 -1.83
N THR A 1235 63.42 -15.47 -0.84
CA THR A 1235 62.67 -16.35 0.08
C THR A 1235 61.99 -15.58 1.20
N ASP A 1236 61.11 -16.21 1.99
CA ASP A 1236 60.43 -15.58 3.14
C ASP A 1236 61.41 -15.02 4.20
N SER A 1237 62.64 -15.53 4.23
CA SER A 1237 63.75 -15.06 5.07
C SER A 1237 64.60 -13.93 4.45
N GLY A 1238 64.19 -13.38 3.30
CA GLY A 1238 64.88 -12.31 2.58
C GLY A 1238 66.13 -12.76 1.80
N ARG A 1239 66.36 -14.06 1.64
CA ARG A 1239 67.51 -14.59 0.90
C ARG A 1239 67.22 -14.58 -0.61
N SER A 1240 68.13 -13.98 -1.37
CA SER A 1240 68.13 -14.02 -2.84
C SER A 1240 68.28 -15.45 -3.38
N LEU A 1241 67.38 -15.85 -4.28
CA LEU A 1241 67.47 -17.11 -5.02
C LEU A 1241 68.47 -16.99 -6.18
N GLY A 1242 69.20 -18.08 -6.43
CA GLY A 1242 70.21 -18.15 -7.50
C GLY A 1242 69.59 -18.34 -8.88
N GLY A 1243 70.37 -18.10 -9.94
CA GLY A 1243 69.93 -18.33 -11.32
C GLY A 1243 69.50 -19.79 -11.55
N GLY A 1244 68.39 -19.99 -12.26
CA GLY A 1244 67.81 -21.33 -12.48
C GLY A 1244 66.33 -21.32 -12.84
N VAL A 1245 65.79 -22.52 -13.11
CA VAL A 1245 64.36 -22.73 -13.38
C VAL A 1245 63.65 -23.08 -12.08
N TYR A 1246 62.53 -22.41 -11.83
CA TYR A 1246 61.65 -22.64 -10.69
C TYR A 1246 60.23 -22.91 -11.18
N VAL A 1247 59.43 -23.54 -10.32
CA VAL A 1247 58.01 -23.81 -10.58
C VAL A 1247 57.20 -22.97 -9.61
N TYR A 1248 56.14 -22.31 -10.06
CA TYR A 1248 55.24 -21.58 -9.17
C TYR A 1248 53.80 -22.06 -9.35
N ARG A 1249 53.06 -22.10 -8.26
CA ARG A 1249 51.64 -22.44 -8.20
C ARG A 1249 50.85 -21.20 -7.78
N VAL A 1250 49.90 -20.78 -8.59
CA VAL A 1250 48.93 -19.74 -8.26
C VAL A 1250 47.66 -20.43 -7.79
N GLN A 1251 47.18 -20.10 -6.59
CA GLN A 1251 45.92 -20.57 -6.03
C GLN A 1251 45.02 -19.36 -5.76
N ILE A 1252 43.74 -19.46 -6.12
CA ILE A 1252 42.73 -18.42 -5.89
C ILE A 1252 41.63 -19.01 -5.01
N ARG A 1253 41.10 -18.20 -4.09
CA ARG A 1253 39.90 -18.46 -3.30
C ARG A 1253 38.89 -17.33 -3.48
N ASP A 1254 37.62 -17.67 -3.71
CA ASP A 1254 36.53 -16.68 -3.80
C ASP A 1254 35.86 -16.40 -2.45
N GLU A 1255 34.91 -15.46 -2.42
CA GLU A 1255 34.23 -15.02 -1.18
C GLU A 1255 33.42 -16.12 -0.48
N ILE A 1256 32.99 -17.15 -1.22
CA ILE A 1256 32.26 -18.30 -0.68
C ILE A 1256 33.17 -19.50 -0.37
N GLY A 1257 34.49 -19.31 -0.43
CA GLY A 1257 35.51 -20.25 0.04
C GLY A 1257 35.92 -21.34 -0.95
N ARG A 1258 35.48 -21.30 -2.20
CA ARG A 1258 35.90 -22.24 -3.25
C ARG A 1258 37.32 -21.93 -3.69
N THR A 1259 38.10 -22.94 -4.05
CA THR A 1259 39.51 -22.75 -4.45
C THR A 1259 39.86 -23.46 -5.75
N THR A 1260 40.74 -22.85 -6.54
CA THR A 1260 41.36 -23.48 -7.72
C THR A 1260 42.84 -23.15 -7.77
N SER A 1261 43.64 -23.90 -8.54
CA SER A 1261 45.08 -23.63 -8.68
C SER A 1261 45.63 -24.01 -10.04
N ALA A 1262 46.63 -23.26 -10.50
CA ALA A 1262 47.36 -23.50 -11.75
C ALA A 1262 48.88 -23.37 -11.53
N VAL A 1263 49.67 -24.09 -12.34
CA VAL A 1263 51.13 -24.21 -12.17
C VAL A 1263 51.88 -23.80 -13.43
N SER A 1264 52.92 -22.98 -13.31
CA SER A 1264 53.79 -22.59 -14.43
C SER A 1264 55.26 -22.48 -13.99
N LYS A 1265 56.14 -22.17 -14.94
CA LYS A 1265 57.60 -22.12 -14.74
C LYS A 1265 58.09 -20.68 -14.86
N LEU A 1266 59.08 -20.36 -14.05
CA LEU A 1266 59.82 -19.10 -14.13
C LEU A 1266 61.32 -19.37 -14.16
N VAL A 1267 62.09 -18.42 -14.69
CA VAL A 1267 63.54 -18.50 -14.80
C VAL A 1267 64.15 -17.26 -14.17
N ILE A 1268 65.11 -17.47 -13.27
CA ILE A 1268 65.94 -16.40 -12.70
C ILE A 1268 67.26 -16.36 -13.48
N ALA A 1269 67.61 -15.20 -14.03
CA ALA A 1269 68.82 -14.93 -14.82
C ALA A 1269 69.80 -14.03 -14.04
N ARG A 1270 70.24 -14.49 -12.88
CA ARG A 1270 71.18 -13.79 -11.99
C ARG A 1270 72.62 -14.25 -12.17
#